data_AF-A0A9N8DIP6-F1
#
_entry.id   AF-A0A9N8DIP6-F1
#
_cell.length_a   1.000
_cell.length_b   1.000
_cell.length_c   1.000
_cell.angle_alpha   90.00
_cell.angle_beta   90.00
_cell.angle_gamma   90.00
#
_symmetry.space_group_name_H-M   'P 1'
#
loop_
_entity.id
_entity.type
_entity.pdbx_description
1 polymer ?
#
loop_
_entity_poly.entity_id
_entity_poly.type
_entity_poly.pdbx_seq_one_letter_code
_entity_poly.pdbx_strand_id
1 'polypeptide(L)'
;MAPTGATKEENKLMMVAVEFHDDNDGNVTALKVPEGTKLTEAAAMAGVTIPTLCHHPRLTPVGKCGVCVCAIEGGPTPTQLACSSVCRPNEDGSPLKVHVHGTMLNGLANAALRRNLDLSIRNKVKRFQANRGNAFAPCGSLEIEDLAKWMNESNVDTSSNCITYDPSLCIGCSRCVRACDQLQGMKVLEAPLPTANPPAVGIAQAPPCMTTQAGRPLKETDCIGCGQCTVFCPTGAIKEVDHTAKVMRALLDPEMVVVLQTAPSVRVTLAEMFGGAPGECSEGRLVGAAKACGFRFVFDTNLSADLTIMEEANELLKRIQVAESGTEEEKKKMPLPMFTSCCPGWINLVEQSYPHLIPHLSTCRSPMGMLSSIIRHHWWPKQVTISTQHGKKAIEGFTSSGVLVEEVDQSKLFVVAAMPCTAKKDEIARRQFQMSNGQYETDAVLTVREFARLIELRGVAQRNDYETFRKIPDLVYDNPFGESTGAAMIFGVTGGVMEAALRTAADVLHGSSLDDVKYDAVRGLFGIKEATVKLGPDKEIALNVAVCHQMRNVREFLETIEQGDANYHFIEIMTCPGGCIGGGGLPQSRDPKILSKRIDSVYQMDERMVKRKSHENVAVKELYDRLLGQPLSHTSHELLHTQYTARPRKRPVALKAPPSSDIYELDGDTTNRIVIVYGTQSGTAAQAAKEIKLELQSFISRSKVSPEPNICLVAANALHPGKLVETVRDTMAAIFVTCTFGEGEFPEVMLKLWDHLENQCNKHTFPEGSLRYGVFGLGSSMYAVGDQFNRAARRLDTRLEELGGERLIDVGLGDDQAAELYRGELDKWLEQVQPKLFGKASGGRSYLDPPEPLFRLSLAPGFHGRHFRPLPPDYHFVKLASSESVVSEGYDRPAALFSFDLAETGLEYTVGDHLAVLPRNPDAAADRILALYHPDLDGSNVLSVEAVDPLGDCPFPPTLTARELLTQYLDLCGRPSRSFFRQLLMFARTVTARNKLRELCERDDKATQPDRLEMYTANHTYADVLCEFAATSLPPFEYLLSMIPSITPRLYSIASSPLLRKERLELLVVLNQWHDGNNEFRVGLTTQFLFGLEIGDRVAVQIRTGILQPPEDTVTPLLMFGLGTGVAPFRGFLQHRQALLEQEDAKLGPATLYVGFRHESFDYYLKDDLRSWLDQGVLTALHPAFSHDNLEERKGKMYFISDLIVDKPEDMAKALHIDKHDNEVHAYYCGPALGIPETIQSSMTNAISRGDGGALDEEDAEAFMDRLVRKEDRFHTECF
;
A
#
# COMPACT_ATOMS: atom_id res chain seq x y z
N MET A 1 -37.67 2.85 7.90
CA MET A 1 -39.08 2.57 7.60
C MET A 1 -39.90 3.65 8.30
N ALA A 2 -40.73 4.47 7.66
CA ALA A 2 -41.44 4.34 6.37
C ALA A 2 -41.51 5.71 5.64
N PRO A 3 -41.67 5.76 4.30
CA PRO A 3 -42.17 6.94 3.61
C PRO A 3 -43.69 6.86 3.44
N THR A 4 -44.39 7.90 3.89
CA THR A 4 -45.83 8.08 3.70
C THR A 4 -46.11 8.72 2.36
N GLY A 5 -46.80 7.96 1.51
CA GLY A 5 -47.36 8.40 0.25
C GLY A 5 -48.13 7.27 -0.42
N ALA A 6 -48.98 6.57 0.35
CA ALA A 6 -49.85 5.53 -0.18
C ALA A 6 -51.29 5.78 0.29
N THR A 7 -52.16 5.85 -0.70
CA THR A 7 -53.61 5.70 -0.60
C THR A 7 -53.99 4.59 0.37
N LYS A 8 -55.05 4.81 1.15
CA LYS A 8 -55.72 3.79 1.99
C LYS A 8 -56.20 2.63 1.11
N GLU A 9 -55.35 1.65 0.87
CA GLU A 9 -55.78 0.27 0.61
C GLU A 9 -55.35 -0.57 1.82
N GLU A 10 -56.33 -1.23 2.43
CA GLU A 10 -56.14 -2.18 3.52
C GLU A 10 -55.30 -3.37 3.04
N ASN A 11 -53.98 -3.25 3.11
CA ASN A 11 -53.08 -4.39 3.00
C ASN A 11 -53.31 -5.31 4.21
N LYS A 12 -54.18 -6.32 4.06
CA LYS A 12 -54.22 -7.48 4.94
C LYS A 12 -52.86 -8.19 4.83
N LEU A 13 -51.92 -7.86 5.72
CA LEU A 13 -50.67 -8.60 5.87
C LEU A 13 -51.01 -10.07 6.13
N MET A 14 -50.62 -10.94 5.18
CA MET A 14 -50.79 -12.39 5.31
C MET A 14 -49.98 -12.88 6.52
N MET A 15 -50.64 -13.56 7.44
CA MET A 15 -50.03 -14.04 8.69
C MET A 15 -49.59 -15.49 8.52
N VAL A 16 -48.33 -15.78 8.86
CA VAL A 16 -47.73 -17.12 8.82
C VAL A 16 -47.73 -17.69 10.23
N ALA A 17 -48.26 -18.89 10.40
CA ALA A 17 -48.11 -19.67 11.64
C ALA A 17 -46.72 -20.32 11.65
N VAL A 18 -45.97 -20.14 12.73
CA VAL A 18 -44.62 -20.69 12.91
C VAL A 18 -44.57 -21.45 14.23
N GLU A 19 -44.00 -22.65 14.21
CA GLU A 19 -43.76 -23.48 15.39
C GLU A 19 -42.26 -23.66 15.57
N PHE A 20 -41.72 -23.25 16.72
CA PHE A 20 -40.34 -23.51 17.11
C PHE A 20 -40.27 -24.75 17.98
N HIS A 21 -39.51 -25.74 17.54
CA HIS A 21 -39.30 -27.02 18.22
C HIS A 21 -37.89 -27.03 18.84
N ASP A 22 -37.82 -27.28 20.15
CA ASP A 22 -36.56 -27.49 20.88
C ASP A 22 -36.34 -29.00 21.08
N ASP A 23 -35.41 -29.59 20.33
CA ASP A 23 -35.20 -31.04 20.38
C ASP A 23 -34.44 -31.49 21.66
N ASN A 24 -33.96 -30.57 22.51
CA ASN A 24 -33.30 -30.95 23.77
C ASN A 24 -34.30 -31.27 24.89
N ASP A 25 -35.42 -30.55 24.96
CA ASP A 25 -36.43 -30.69 26.01
C ASP A 25 -37.84 -31.02 25.48
N GLY A 26 -38.01 -31.04 24.15
CA GLY A 26 -39.27 -31.36 23.47
C GLY A 26 -40.29 -30.23 23.48
N ASN A 27 -39.92 -29.03 23.93
CA ASN A 27 -40.84 -27.89 23.97
C ASN A 27 -41.16 -27.37 22.57
N VAL A 28 -42.44 -27.04 22.35
CA VAL A 28 -42.93 -26.43 21.12
C VAL A 28 -43.58 -25.09 21.42
N THR A 29 -43.09 -24.03 20.78
CA THR A 29 -43.65 -22.69 20.92
C THR A 29 -44.18 -22.20 19.58
N ALA A 30 -45.47 -21.90 19.52
CA ALA A 30 -46.15 -21.43 18.31
C ALA A 30 -46.49 -19.94 18.38
N LEU A 31 -46.34 -19.23 17.26
CA LEU A 31 -46.80 -17.86 17.10
C LEU A 31 -47.25 -17.57 15.66
N LYS A 32 -47.97 -16.46 15.47
CA LYS A 32 -48.28 -15.93 14.14
C LYS A 32 -47.51 -14.64 13.90
N VAL A 33 -46.80 -14.57 12.78
CA VAL A 33 -46.04 -13.39 12.36
C VAL A 33 -46.41 -12.98 10.94
N PRO A 34 -46.25 -11.70 10.56
CA PRO A 34 -46.42 -11.29 9.17
C PRO A 34 -45.47 -12.07 8.24
N GLU A 35 -45.94 -12.43 7.05
CA GLU A 35 -45.10 -13.01 6.01
C GLU A 35 -43.85 -12.15 5.74
N GLY A 36 -42.70 -12.80 5.58
CA GLY A 36 -41.42 -12.11 5.38
C GLY A 36 -40.67 -11.77 6.67
N THR A 37 -41.28 -11.95 7.85
CA THR A 37 -40.59 -11.78 9.15
C THR A 37 -39.37 -12.70 9.24
N LYS A 38 -38.22 -12.21 9.71
CA LYS A 38 -37.00 -13.04 9.82
C LYS A 38 -37.19 -14.12 10.89
N LEU A 39 -36.64 -15.32 10.67
CA LEU A 39 -36.77 -16.40 11.65
C LEU A 39 -36.17 -16.04 13.01
N THR A 40 -35.06 -15.31 13.03
CA THR A 40 -34.46 -14.82 14.29
C THR A 40 -35.36 -13.84 15.04
N GLU A 41 -36.19 -13.06 14.34
CA GLU A 41 -37.14 -12.13 14.94
C GLU A 41 -38.37 -12.87 15.46
N ALA A 42 -38.92 -13.80 14.67
CA ALA A 42 -40.01 -14.66 15.08
C ALA A 42 -39.64 -15.50 16.32
N ALA A 43 -38.42 -16.05 16.36
CA ALA A 43 -37.91 -16.79 17.51
C ALA A 43 -37.84 -15.90 18.76
N ALA A 44 -37.31 -14.68 18.64
CA ALA A 44 -37.25 -13.73 19.76
C ALA A 44 -38.65 -13.34 20.28
N MET A 45 -39.63 -13.14 19.38
CA MET A 45 -41.03 -12.88 19.76
C MET A 45 -41.67 -14.08 20.49
N ALA A 46 -41.24 -15.30 20.17
CA ALA A 46 -41.65 -16.53 20.82
C ALA A 46 -40.92 -16.82 22.14
N GLY A 47 -39.94 -15.99 22.54
CA GLY A 47 -39.08 -16.29 23.69
C GLY A 47 -38.07 -17.41 23.43
N VAL A 48 -37.86 -17.78 22.16
CA VAL A 48 -36.91 -18.81 21.72
C VAL A 48 -35.58 -18.16 21.34
N THR A 49 -34.49 -18.65 21.91
CA THR A 49 -33.14 -18.09 21.68
C THR A 49 -32.44 -18.83 20.55
N ILE A 50 -32.06 -18.13 19.47
CA ILE A 50 -31.17 -18.66 18.43
C ILE A 50 -29.82 -17.94 18.52
N PRO A 51 -28.69 -18.65 18.66
CA PRO A 51 -27.38 -18.01 18.76
C PRO A 51 -27.01 -17.30 17.46
N THR A 52 -26.39 -16.12 17.57
CA THR A 52 -25.95 -15.33 16.41
C THR A 52 -24.60 -14.66 16.68
N LEU A 53 -23.76 -14.52 15.64
CA LEU A 53 -22.45 -13.88 15.74
C LEU A 53 -22.29 -12.72 14.74
N CYS A 54 -22.30 -13.00 13.44
CA CYS A 54 -22.23 -11.95 12.41
C CYS A 54 -23.54 -11.18 12.23
N HIS A 55 -24.66 -11.71 12.72
CA HIS A 55 -25.95 -11.01 12.68
C HIS A 55 -26.07 -10.02 13.84
N HIS A 56 -26.55 -8.82 13.50
CA HIS A 56 -26.87 -7.75 14.43
C HIS A 56 -28.20 -7.14 13.99
N PRO A 57 -29.18 -6.89 14.89
CA PRO A 57 -30.53 -6.44 14.50
C PRO A 57 -30.55 -5.12 13.72
N ARG A 58 -29.57 -4.26 13.95
CA ARG A 58 -29.42 -2.96 13.25
C ARG A 58 -28.63 -3.01 11.93
N LEU A 59 -28.21 -4.19 11.45
CA LEU A 59 -27.42 -4.36 10.22
C LEU A 59 -28.06 -5.41 9.31
N THR A 60 -27.86 -5.27 8.00
CA THR A 60 -28.37 -6.24 7.02
C THR A 60 -27.78 -7.63 7.30
N PRO A 61 -28.59 -8.70 7.42
CA PRO A 61 -28.09 -10.04 7.71
C PRO A 61 -27.28 -10.62 6.54
N VAL A 62 -26.24 -11.40 6.86
CA VAL A 62 -25.33 -11.99 5.85
C VAL A 62 -25.11 -13.49 6.01
N GLY A 63 -25.50 -14.10 7.14
CA GLY A 63 -25.35 -15.55 7.39
C GLY A 63 -23.92 -16.11 7.46
N LYS A 64 -22.88 -15.33 7.13
CA LYS A 64 -21.50 -15.82 6.90
C LYS A 64 -20.87 -16.64 8.03
N CYS A 65 -21.23 -16.40 9.29
CA CYS A 65 -20.61 -17.10 10.43
C CYS A 65 -21.11 -18.54 10.65
N GLY A 66 -22.27 -18.92 10.11
CA GLY A 66 -22.86 -20.26 10.32
C GLY A 66 -23.42 -20.55 11.72
N VAL A 67 -23.33 -19.61 12.67
CA VAL A 67 -23.74 -19.85 14.08
C VAL A 67 -25.25 -20.00 14.25
N CYS A 68 -26.05 -19.29 13.45
CA CYS A 68 -27.52 -19.29 13.56
C CYS A 68 -28.19 -20.43 12.77
N VAL A 69 -27.59 -21.62 12.80
CA VAL A 69 -28.11 -22.79 12.09
C VAL A 69 -29.40 -23.28 12.76
N CYS A 70 -30.39 -23.64 11.94
CA CYS A 70 -31.66 -24.23 12.35
C CYS A 70 -32.09 -25.25 11.28
N ALA A 71 -33.06 -26.10 11.56
CA ALA A 71 -33.70 -26.95 10.55
C ALA A 71 -35.15 -26.51 10.34
N ILE A 72 -35.63 -26.58 9.09
CA ILE A 72 -37.02 -26.24 8.74
C ILE A 72 -37.61 -27.48 8.09
N GLU A 73 -38.71 -28.01 8.64
CA GLU A 73 -39.39 -29.17 8.03
C GLU A 73 -39.83 -28.83 6.59
N GLY A 74 -39.54 -29.70 5.63
CA GLY A 74 -39.85 -29.47 4.22
C GLY A 74 -38.98 -28.40 3.53
N GLY A 75 -37.95 -27.88 4.20
CA GLY A 75 -37.02 -26.92 3.60
C GLY A 75 -36.16 -27.51 2.48
N PRO A 76 -35.61 -26.67 1.56
CA PRO A 76 -34.77 -27.11 0.45
C PRO A 76 -33.47 -27.82 0.86
N THR A 77 -33.03 -27.60 2.10
CA THR A 77 -31.86 -28.23 2.69
C THR A 77 -32.15 -28.69 4.12
N PRO A 78 -31.48 -29.74 4.63
CA PRO A 78 -31.66 -30.23 6.00
C PRO A 78 -31.41 -29.17 7.09
N THR A 79 -30.58 -28.16 6.79
CA THR A 79 -30.28 -27.05 7.68
C THR A 79 -30.30 -25.73 6.92
N GLN A 80 -30.73 -24.66 7.60
CA GLN A 80 -30.77 -23.29 7.11
C GLN A 80 -30.18 -22.31 8.12
N LEU A 81 -29.92 -21.07 7.68
CA LEU A 81 -29.42 -19.99 8.52
C LEU A 81 -30.57 -19.05 8.90
N ALA A 82 -30.97 -19.08 10.18
CA ALA A 82 -32.12 -18.36 10.69
C ALA A 82 -32.07 -16.84 10.42
N CYS A 83 -30.88 -16.22 10.46
CA CYS A 83 -30.77 -14.77 10.27
C CYS A 83 -31.00 -14.31 8.82
N SER A 84 -30.85 -15.20 7.83
CA SER A 84 -31.11 -14.90 6.42
C SER A 84 -32.48 -15.41 5.96
N SER A 85 -33.02 -16.44 6.61
CA SER A 85 -34.34 -17.02 6.29
C SER A 85 -35.50 -16.17 6.82
N VAL A 86 -36.62 -16.25 6.10
CA VAL A 86 -37.87 -15.53 6.41
C VAL A 86 -39.03 -16.51 6.57
N CYS A 87 -40.03 -16.14 7.37
CA CYS A 87 -41.25 -16.91 7.56
C CYS A 87 -42.10 -16.80 6.29
N ARG A 88 -42.41 -17.95 5.68
CA ARG A 88 -43.28 -18.06 4.51
C ARG A 88 -44.39 -19.07 4.80
N PRO A 89 -45.58 -18.89 4.23
CA PRO A 89 -46.64 -19.88 4.34
C PRO A 89 -46.25 -21.17 3.60
N ASN A 90 -46.58 -22.33 4.18
CA ASN A 90 -46.51 -23.60 3.45
C ASN A 90 -47.65 -23.68 2.42
N GLU A 91 -47.43 -24.39 1.32
CA GLU A 91 -48.43 -24.53 0.24
C GLU A 91 -49.73 -25.19 0.71
N ASP A 92 -49.65 -26.05 1.73
CA ASP A 92 -50.78 -26.76 2.35
C ASP A 92 -51.43 -25.98 3.52
N GLY A 93 -50.92 -24.79 3.84
CA GLY A 93 -51.41 -23.95 4.95
C GLY A 93 -50.99 -24.43 6.35
N SER A 94 -50.15 -25.46 6.46
CA SER A 94 -49.62 -25.93 7.73
C SER A 94 -48.64 -24.91 8.36
N PRO A 95 -48.42 -24.96 9.70
CA PRO A 95 -47.42 -24.12 10.34
C PRO A 95 -46.01 -24.40 9.83
N LEU A 96 -45.21 -23.35 9.67
CA LEU A 96 -43.78 -23.46 9.39
C LEU A 96 -43.07 -23.98 10.64
N LYS A 97 -42.64 -25.24 10.62
CA LYS A 97 -41.94 -25.86 11.75
C LYS A 97 -40.44 -25.66 11.65
N VAL A 98 -39.85 -25.12 12.71
CA VAL A 98 -38.44 -24.76 12.79
C VAL A 98 -37.81 -25.37 14.03
N HIS A 99 -36.84 -26.26 13.83
CA HIS A 99 -36.05 -26.85 14.91
C HIS A 99 -34.82 -25.96 15.17
N VAL A 100 -34.69 -25.50 16.40
CA VAL A 100 -33.67 -24.51 16.78
C VAL A 100 -32.53 -25.09 17.61
N HIS A 101 -32.77 -26.21 18.28
CA HIS A 101 -31.88 -26.83 19.24
C HIS A 101 -31.92 -28.35 19.11
N GLY A 102 -30.81 -29.02 19.41
CA GLY A 102 -30.65 -30.48 19.34
C GLY A 102 -29.17 -30.87 19.19
N THR A 103 -28.81 -32.13 19.45
CA THR A 103 -27.39 -32.57 19.44
C THR A 103 -26.66 -32.22 18.14
N MET A 104 -27.32 -32.42 16.99
CA MET A 104 -26.78 -32.09 15.67
C MET A 104 -26.64 -30.57 15.45
N LEU A 105 -27.70 -29.80 15.66
CA LEU A 105 -27.72 -28.35 15.45
C LEU A 105 -26.74 -27.64 16.39
N ASN A 106 -26.69 -28.04 17.66
CA ASN A 106 -25.72 -27.55 18.63
C ASN A 106 -24.29 -27.92 18.22
N GLY A 107 -24.06 -29.13 17.68
CA GLY A 107 -22.78 -29.54 17.14
C GLY A 107 -22.31 -28.64 15.99
N LEU A 108 -23.21 -28.34 15.05
CA LEU A 108 -22.94 -27.47 13.89
C LEU A 108 -22.68 -26.01 14.32
N ALA A 109 -23.52 -25.45 15.21
CA ALA A 109 -23.35 -24.11 15.74
C ALA A 109 -22.01 -23.97 16.50
N ASN A 110 -21.67 -24.96 17.31
CA ASN A 110 -20.40 -25.00 18.05
C ASN A 110 -19.19 -25.18 17.12
N ALA A 111 -19.29 -26.02 16.09
CA ALA A 111 -18.24 -26.18 15.09
C ALA A 111 -18.01 -24.88 14.31
N ALA A 112 -19.10 -24.19 13.93
CA ALA A 112 -19.05 -22.88 13.31
C ALA A 112 -18.41 -21.85 14.26
N LEU A 113 -18.84 -21.78 15.52
CA LEU A 113 -18.26 -20.86 16.51
C LEU A 113 -16.77 -21.14 16.74
N ARG A 114 -16.38 -22.40 16.94
CA ARG A 114 -14.97 -22.82 17.07
C ARG A 114 -14.19 -22.45 15.83
N ARG A 115 -14.70 -22.71 14.62
CA ARG A 115 -14.07 -22.26 13.38
C ARG A 115 -13.87 -20.76 13.37
N ASN A 116 -14.83 -19.95 13.83
CA ASN A 116 -14.70 -18.49 13.86
C ASN A 116 -13.72 -17.99 14.95
N LEU A 117 -13.56 -18.74 16.06
CA LEU A 117 -12.68 -18.39 17.19
C LEU A 117 -11.25 -18.96 17.05
N ASP A 118 -11.07 -20.15 16.46
CA ASP A 118 -9.77 -20.75 16.14
C ASP A 118 -8.94 -19.87 15.20
N LEU A 119 -9.62 -19.01 14.44
CA LEU A 119 -9.03 -17.95 13.60
C LEU A 119 -8.27 -16.89 14.41
N SER A 120 -8.57 -16.67 15.69
CA SER A 120 -7.80 -15.78 16.57
C SER A 120 -6.86 -16.53 17.54
N ILE A 121 -6.98 -17.86 17.66
CA ILE A 121 -6.43 -18.64 18.79
C ILE A 121 -5.27 -19.58 18.41
N ARG A 122 -5.00 -19.87 17.13
CA ARG A 122 -3.96 -20.83 16.72
C ARG A 122 -2.51 -20.50 17.09
N ASN A 123 -2.22 -19.32 17.66
CA ASN A 123 -0.91 -19.06 18.24
C ASN A 123 -0.78 -19.33 19.76
N LYS A 124 -1.82 -19.72 20.52
CA LYS A 124 -1.66 -19.81 22.00
C LYS A 124 -2.31 -20.96 22.78
N VAL A 125 -3.27 -21.74 22.27
CA VAL A 125 -4.00 -22.70 23.14
C VAL A 125 -3.27 -24.01 23.50
N LYS A 126 -2.08 -24.30 22.97
CA LYS A 126 -1.30 -25.46 23.47
C LYS A 126 -0.78 -25.31 24.92
N ARG A 127 -0.90 -24.14 25.56
CA ARG A 127 -0.44 -23.93 26.95
C ARG A 127 -1.53 -23.77 28.02
N PHE A 128 -2.81 -23.74 27.66
CA PHE A 128 -3.91 -23.46 28.60
C PHE A 128 -4.66 -24.70 29.12
N GLN A 129 -4.30 -25.92 28.69
CA GLN A 129 -4.94 -27.16 29.17
C GLN A 129 -4.48 -27.63 30.57
N ALA A 130 -3.93 -26.74 31.38
CA ALA A 130 -3.54 -27.04 32.75
C ALA A 130 -4.06 -25.98 33.72
N ASN A 131 -5.37 -25.75 33.76
CA ASN A 131 -6.15 -25.64 35.01
C ASN A 131 -7.55 -25.06 34.79
N ARG A 132 -8.52 -25.78 35.38
CA ARG A 132 -9.92 -25.45 35.68
C ARG A 132 -10.94 -25.69 34.57
N GLY A 133 -11.90 -26.52 34.95
CA GLY A 133 -13.07 -26.90 34.18
C GLY A 133 -14.31 -26.08 34.51
N ASN A 134 -15.30 -26.29 33.64
CA ASN A 134 -16.73 -25.97 33.73
C ASN A 134 -17.17 -24.49 33.60
N ALA A 135 -18.27 -24.40 32.81
CA ALA A 135 -19.22 -23.31 32.60
C ALA A 135 -18.92 -22.30 31.46
N PHE A 136 -19.65 -22.51 30.36
CA PHE A 136 -19.86 -21.57 29.25
C PHE A 136 -20.55 -20.29 29.76
N ALA A 137 -20.04 -19.12 29.35
CA ALA A 137 -20.74 -17.84 29.50
C ALA A 137 -21.45 -17.45 28.17
N PRO A 138 -22.63 -16.80 28.21
CA PRO A 138 -23.33 -16.33 27.02
C PRO A 138 -22.50 -15.27 26.28
N CYS A 139 -22.74 -15.14 24.97
CA CYS A 139 -22.19 -14.09 24.10
C CYS A 139 -22.36 -12.68 24.73
N GLY A 140 -21.34 -12.21 25.45
CA GLY A 140 -21.39 -10.94 26.17
C GLY A 140 -20.20 -10.60 27.07
N SER A 141 -19.29 -11.55 27.38
CA SER A 141 -18.20 -11.29 28.33
C SER A 141 -16.91 -12.04 28.01
N LEU A 142 -16.26 -11.70 26.90
CA LEU A 142 -14.84 -11.97 26.71
C LEU A 142 -14.10 -10.64 26.81
N GLU A 143 -13.65 -10.29 28.02
CA GLU A 143 -12.67 -9.22 28.19
C GLU A 143 -11.33 -9.72 27.64
N ILE A 144 -11.03 -9.27 26.43
CA ILE A 144 -9.82 -9.59 25.64
C ILE A 144 -8.55 -8.94 26.22
N GLU A 145 -8.69 -8.23 27.33
CA GLU A 145 -7.65 -7.39 27.96
C GLU A 145 -6.47 -8.17 28.56
N ASP A 146 -6.63 -9.44 28.94
CA ASP A 146 -5.52 -10.25 29.46
C ASP A 146 -4.65 -10.91 28.38
N LEU A 147 -5.07 -10.90 27.11
CA LEU A 147 -4.25 -11.44 26.00
C LEU A 147 -3.16 -10.48 25.53
N ALA A 148 -3.33 -9.18 25.79
CA ALA A 148 -2.49 -8.09 25.26
C ALA A 148 -1.06 -8.08 25.82
N LYS A 149 -0.81 -8.66 27.00
CA LYS A 149 0.51 -8.63 27.65
C LYS A 149 1.61 -9.48 26.97
N TRP A 150 1.29 -10.25 25.93
CA TRP A 150 2.20 -11.26 25.36
C TRP A 150 2.14 -11.39 23.82
N MET A 151 1.82 -10.32 23.08
CA MET A 151 1.65 -10.39 21.61
C MET A 151 2.64 -9.47 20.89
N ASN A 152 3.25 -9.97 19.80
CA ASN A 152 4.18 -9.22 18.94
C ASN A 152 3.45 -8.01 18.32
N GLU A 153 3.97 -6.80 18.53
CA GLU A 153 3.31 -5.52 18.25
C GLU A 153 3.18 -5.13 16.76
N SER A 154 3.63 -5.98 15.84
CA SER A 154 4.05 -5.53 14.50
C SER A 154 2.94 -5.15 13.50
N ASN A 155 1.66 -5.45 13.76
CA ASN A 155 0.57 -5.34 12.76
C ASN A 155 -0.71 -4.61 13.25
N VAL A 156 -0.68 -3.90 14.38
CA VAL A 156 -1.85 -3.13 14.87
C VAL A 156 -1.85 -1.75 14.22
N ASP A 157 -2.95 -1.36 13.56
CA ASP A 157 -3.11 0.00 13.05
C ASP A 157 -3.45 0.94 14.21
N THR A 158 -2.47 1.74 14.62
CA THR A 158 -2.57 2.80 15.62
C THR A 158 -2.46 4.20 15.02
N SER A 159 -2.63 4.34 13.70
CA SER A 159 -2.43 5.61 12.99
C SER A 159 -3.45 6.69 13.36
N SER A 160 -4.67 6.30 13.72
CA SER A 160 -5.75 7.22 14.07
C SER A 160 -5.74 7.58 15.56
N ASN A 161 -6.01 8.86 15.88
CA ASN A 161 -6.23 9.32 17.25
C ASN A 161 -7.53 8.79 17.88
N CYS A 162 -8.45 8.25 17.07
CA CYS A 162 -9.81 7.91 17.51
C CYS A 162 -9.98 6.42 17.82
N ILE A 163 -9.47 5.58 16.92
CA ILE A 163 -9.73 4.13 16.89
C ILE A 163 -8.45 3.38 16.47
N THR A 164 -8.30 2.17 16.97
CA THR A 164 -7.24 1.22 16.62
C THR A 164 -7.84 -0.02 15.98
N TYR A 165 -7.09 -0.67 15.08
CA TYR A 165 -7.47 -1.94 14.48
C TYR A 165 -6.38 -3.00 14.68
N ASP A 166 -6.74 -4.06 15.39
CA ASP A 166 -5.93 -5.25 15.60
C ASP A 166 -6.50 -6.41 14.75
N PRO A 167 -5.84 -6.75 13.63
CA PRO A 167 -6.29 -7.83 12.76
C PRO A 167 -6.21 -9.20 13.42
N SER A 168 -5.40 -9.38 14.49
CA SER A 168 -5.28 -10.67 15.19
C SER A 168 -6.52 -11.05 16.01
N LEU A 169 -7.34 -10.05 16.35
CA LEU A 169 -8.62 -10.22 17.05
C LEU A 169 -9.81 -10.30 16.08
N CYS A 170 -9.57 -10.12 14.77
CA CYS A 170 -10.62 -10.02 13.77
C CYS A 170 -11.15 -11.40 13.35
N ILE A 171 -12.46 -11.61 13.54
CA ILE A 171 -13.14 -12.87 13.18
C ILE A 171 -13.85 -12.82 11.81
N GLY A 172 -13.54 -11.84 10.95
CA GLY A 172 -14.13 -11.73 9.61
C GLY A 172 -15.65 -11.50 9.56
N CYS A 173 -16.30 -11.13 10.68
CA CYS A 173 -17.78 -11.08 10.78
C CYS A 173 -18.46 -9.94 10.00
N SER A 174 -17.68 -9.02 9.42
CA SER A 174 -18.11 -7.84 8.65
C SER A 174 -19.11 -6.89 9.34
N ARG A 175 -19.28 -6.96 10.67
CA ARG A 175 -20.18 -6.05 11.40
C ARG A 175 -19.69 -4.60 11.35
N CYS A 176 -18.40 -4.38 11.59
CA CYS A 176 -17.77 -3.06 11.49
C CYS A 176 -17.86 -2.47 10.06
N VAL A 177 -17.58 -3.29 9.04
CA VAL A 177 -17.71 -2.95 7.61
C VAL A 177 -19.11 -2.46 7.29
N ARG A 178 -20.13 -3.29 7.60
CA ARG A 178 -21.53 -2.94 7.35
C ARG A 178 -21.98 -1.72 8.16
N ALA A 179 -21.48 -1.52 9.38
CA ALA A 179 -21.79 -0.31 10.13
C ALA A 179 -21.19 0.94 9.44
N CYS A 180 -19.94 0.86 8.96
CA CYS A 180 -19.26 1.95 8.27
C CYS A 180 -19.90 2.30 6.92
N ASP A 181 -20.34 1.28 6.17
CA ASP A 181 -21.00 1.47 4.88
C ASP A 181 -22.51 1.74 5.05
N GLN A 182 -23.27 0.81 5.61
CA GLN A 182 -24.74 0.87 5.63
C GLN A 182 -25.25 1.97 6.57
N LEU A 183 -24.65 2.16 7.74
CA LEU A 183 -25.13 3.19 8.68
C LEU A 183 -24.46 4.53 8.44
N GLN A 184 -23.16 4.56 8.17
CA GLN A 184 -22.41 5.81 8.07
C GLN A 184 -22.18 6.30 6.64
N GLY A 185 -22.32 5.45 5.60
CA GLY A 185 -22.10 5.87 4.21
C GLY A 185 -20.66 6.25 3.90
N MET A 186 -19.70 5.84 4.74
CA MET A 186 -18.30 6.25 4.61
C MET A 186 -17.46 5.26 3.80
N LYS A 187 -17.84 3.97 3.79
CA LYS A 187 -17.14 2.90 3.04
C LYS A 187 -15.62 2.86 3.28
N VAL A 188 -15.20 3.23 4.50
CA VAL A 188 -13.79 3.25 4.92
C VAL A 188 -13.27 1.86 5.25
N LEU A 189 -14.15 0.93 5.60
CA LEU A 189 -13.81 -0.45 5.94
C LEU A 189 -14.37 -1.38 4.87
N GLU A 190 -13.60 -2.37 4.47
CA GLU A 190 -13.92 -3.30 3.38
C GLU A 190 -14.07 -4.73 3.91
N ALA A 191 -14.99 -5.47 3.27
CA ALA A 191 -15.11 -6.90 3.54
C ALA A 191 -13.88 -7.59 2.92
N PRO A 192 -13.38 -8.65 3.55
CA PRO A 192 -12.21 -9.32 3.03
C PRO A 192 -12.50 -9.97 1.68
N LEU A 193 -11.56 -9.81 0.74
CA LEU A 193 -11.68 -10.30 -0.63
C LEU A 193 -11.86 -11.84 -0.66
N PRO A 194 -12.81 -12.37 -1.44
CA PRO A 194 -12.77 -13.78 -1.81
C PRO A 194 -11.56 -13.98 -2.72
N THR A 195 -10.59 -14.80 -2.31
CA THR A 195 -9.52 -15.23 -3.21
C THR A 195 -10.14 -16.02 -4.36
N ALA A 196 -9.90 -15.58 -5.60
CA ALA A 196 -10.55 -16.08 -6.81
C ALA A 196 -10.30 -17.57 -7.14
N ASN A 197 -9.40 -18.25 -6.41
CA ASN A 197 -9.21 -19.69 -6.48
C ASN A 197 -9.04 -20.26 -5.06
N PRO A 198 -9.97 -21.08 -4.52
CA PRO A 198 -9.66 -21.90 -3.37
C PRO A 198 -8.71 -23.02 -3.82
N PRO A 199 -7.45 -23.11 -3.35
CA PRO A 199 -6.62 -24.27 -3.64
C PRO A 199 -7.32 -25.51 -3.10
N ALA A 200 -7.48 -26.50 -3.96
CA ALA A 200 -7.99 -27.80 -3.58
C ALA A 200 -7.04 -28.41 -2.54
N VAL A 201 -7.62 -28.81 -1.40
CA VAL A 201 -7.03 -29.68 -0.36
C VAL A 201 -5.96 -29.04 0.55
N GLY A 202 -6.36 -28.83 1.82
CA GLY A 202 -5.55 -29.35 2.94
C GLY A 202 -4.58 -28.45 3.71
N ILE A 203 -4.42 -27.15 3.40
CA ILE A 203 -3.57 -26.25 4.21
C ILE A 203 -4.40 -25.07 4.73
N ALA A 204 -4.32 -24.83 6.04
CA ALA A 204 -5.13 -23.85 6.75
C ALA A 204 -4.91 -22.42 6.21
N GLN A 205 -5.86 -21.96 5.39
CA GLN A 205 -5.98 -20.57 4.97
C GLN A 205 -6.01 -19.65 6.21
N ALA A 206 -5.13 -18.64 6.25
CA ALA A 206 -5.32 -17.52 7.15
C ALA A 206 -6.70 -16.90 6.89
N PRO A 207 -7.45 -16.50 7.94
CA PRO A 207 -8.78 -15.99 7.76
C PRO A 207 -8.80 -14.66 6.99
N PRO A 208 -9.87 -14.44 6.21
CA PRO A 208 -10.12 -13.16 5.57
C PRO A 208 -10.44 -12.10 6.67
N CYS A 209 -9.45 -11.32 7.11
CA CYS A 209 -9.63 -10.22 8.06
C CYS A 209 -10.14 -8.96 7.35
N MET A 210 -10.98 -8.15 8.02
CA MET A 210 -11.40 -6.85 7.50
C MET A 210 -10.19 -5.99 7.11
N THR A 211 -10.32 -5.24 6.02
CA THR A 211 -9.31 -4.26 5.57
C THR A 211 -9.91 -2.87 5.62
N THR A 212 -9.07 -1.85 5.60
CA THR A 212 -9.45 -0.46 5.35
C THR A 212 -9.54 -0.20 3.84
N GLN A 213 -10.08 0.96 3.46
CA GLN A 213 -10.20 1.40 2.07
C GLN A 213 -8.81 1.40 1.40
N ALA A 214 -8.63 0.52 0.42
CA ALA A 214 -7.34 0.25 -0.20
C ALA A 214 -6.22 -0.18 0.80
N GLY A 215 -6.59 -0.77 1.95
CA GLY A 215 -5.68 -1.34 2.96
C GLY A 215 -4.75 -0.33 3.62
N ARG A 216 -5.05 0.96 3.47
CA ARG A 216 -4.29 2.09 4.02
C ARG A 216 -4.52 2.23 5.54
N PRO A 217 -3.58 2.78 6.31
CA PRO A 217 -3.83 3.14 7.70
C PRO A 217 -5.08 4.02 7.86
N LEU A 218 -5.84 3.86 8.95
CA LEU A 218 -7.08 4.60 9.21
C LEU A 218 -6.93 6.13 9.11
N LYS A 219 -5.76 6.68 9.44
CA LYS A 219 -5.43 8.11 9.29
C LYS A 219 -5.40 8.61 7.84
N GLU A 220 -5.20 7.72 6.88
CA GLU A 220 -5.07 8.04 5.45
C GLU A 220 -6.35 7.79 4.64
N THR A 221 -7.32 7.09 5.23
CA THR A 221 -8.66 6.86 4.63
C THR A 221 -9.58 8.07 4.75
N ASP A 222 -10.84 8.00 4.32
CA ASP A 222 -11.86 9.03 4.61
C ASP A 222 -12.45 8.92 6.04
N CYS A 223 -11.76 8.24 6.98
CA CYS A 223 -12.26 8.05 8.34
C CYS A 223 -12.41 9.37 9.11
N ILE A 224 -13.67 9.71 9.44
CA ILE A 224 -14.02 10.83 10.33
C ILE A 224 -13.88 10.52 11.83
N GLY A 225 -13.53 9.27 12.18
CA GLY A 225 -13.30 8.86 13.57
C GLY A 225 -14.56 8.71 14.44
N CYS A 226 -15.76 8.62 13.86
CA CYS A 226 -17.03 8.57 14.60
C CYS A 226 -17.19 7.34 15.51
N GLY A 227 -16.40 6.29 15.27
CA GLY A 227 -16.31 5.10 16.12
C GLY A 227 -17.52 4.17 16.05
N GLN A 228 -18.46 4.36 15.12
CA GLN A 228 -19.61 3.43 15.00
C GLN A 228 -19.14 1.98 14.82
N CYS A 229 -18.08 1.74 14.06
CA CYS A 229 -17.48 0.41 13.89
C CYS A 229 -17.10 -0.28 15.21
N THR A 230 -16.70 0.45 16.26
CA THR A 230 -16.31 -0.13 17.55
C THR A 230 -17.52 -0.60 18.36
N VAL A 231 -18.68 0.07 18.21
CA VAL A 231 -19.95 -0.34 18.83
C VAL A 231 -20.44 -1.68 18.27
N PHE A 232 -20.10 -1.97 17.00
CA PHE A 232 -20.51 -3.21 16.34
C PHE A 232 -19.44 -4.31 16.34
N CYS A 233 -18.23 -4.08 16.86
CA CYS A 233 -17.20 -5.11 16.89
C CYS A 233 -17.40 -6.09 18.06
N PRO A 234 -17.64 -7.39 17.83
CA PRO A 234 -17.87 -8.35 18.92
C PRO A 234 -16.60 -8.77 19.67
N THR A 235 -15.41 -8.51 19.12
CA THR A 235 -14.12 -9.00 19.65
C THR A 235 -13.14 -7.89 20.00
N GLY A 236 -13.55 -6.62 19.95
CA GLY A 236 -12.61 -5.52 20.19
C GLY A 236 -11.47 -5.41 19.17
N ALA A 237 -11.53 -6.13 18.03
CA ALA A 237 -10.58 -6.01 16.93
C ALA A 237 -10.48 -4.58 16.42
N ILE A 238 -11.60 -3.87 16.36
CA ILE A 238 -11.61 -2.42 16.18
C ILE A 238 -12.19 -1.80 17.44
N LYS A 239 -11.40 -0.95 18.10
CA LYS A 239 -11.71 -0.32 19.38
C LYS A 239 -11.21 1.12 19.43
N GLU A 240 -11.66 1.88 20.40
CA GLU A 240 -11.15 3.23 20.69
C GLU A 240 -9.67 3.21 21.08
N VAL A 241 -8.96 4.30 20.80
CA VAL A 241 -7.61 4.54 21.36
C VAL A 241 -7.74 4.68 22.87
N ASP A 242 -7.01 3.88 23.64
CA ASP A 242 -7.15 3.82 25.10
C ASP A 242 -6.35 4.94 25.81
N HIS A 243 -7.04 5.83 26.51
CA HIS A 243 -6.48 6.88 27.35
C HIS A 243 -6.50 6.54 28.86
N THR A 244 -7.05 5.39 29.25
CA THR A 244 -7.16 4.95 30.65
C THR A 244 -5.79 4.90 31.32
N ALA A 245 -4.78 4.37 30.64
CA ALA A 245 -3.41 4.32 31.16
C ALA A 245 -2.77 5.71 31.32
N LYS A 246 -3.14 6.69 30.49
CA LYS A 246 -2.68 8.08 30.61
C LYS A 246 -3.30 8.74 31.84
N VAL A 247 -4.61 8.55 32.04
CA VAL A 247 -5.36 9.09 33.18
C VAL A 247 -4.94 8.42 34.50
N MET A 248 -4.76 7.09 34.51
CA MET A 248 -4.29 6.36 35.68
C MET A 248 -2.94 6.87 36.19
N ARG A 249 -2.01 7.20 35.28
CA ARG A 249 -0.72 7.80 35.66
C ARG A 249 -0.90 9.15 36.34
N ALA A 250 -1.75 10.03 35.79
CA ALA A 250 -2.05 11.32 36.41
C ALA A 250 -2.72 11.18 37.78
N LEU A 251 -3.64 10.23 37.94
CA LEU A 251 -4.33 9.96 39.21
C LEU A 251 -3.43 9.36 40.31
N LEU A 252 -2.29 8.76 39.93
CA LEU A 252 -1.32 8.21 40.86
C LEU A 252 -0.22 9.21 41.25
N ASP A 253 -0.12 10.33 40.52
CA ASP A 253 0.83 11.38 40.82
C ASP A 253 0.26 12.31 41.91
N PRO A 254 0.87 12.35 43.10
CA PRO A 254 0.36 13.17 44.20
C PRO A 254 0.49 14.67 43.97
N GLU A 255 1.33 15.12 43.01
CA GLU A 255 1.47 16.54 42.68
C GLU A 255 0.44 17.03 41.68
N MET A 256 -0.23 16.12 40.96
CA MET A 256 -1.16 16.47 39.89
C MET A 256 -2.58 16.72 40.44
N VAL A 257 -3.20 17.79 39.98
CA VAL A 257 -4.63 18.06 40.21
C VAL A 257 -5.41 17.54 38.99
N VAL A 258 -5.97 16.34 39.14
CA VAL A 258 -6.74 15.71 38.06
C VAL A 258 -8.22 16.08 38.15
N VAL A 259 -8.73 16.68 37.08
CA VAL A 259 -10.11 17.13 36.92
C VAL A 259 -10.81 16.25 35.91
N LEU A 260 -12.05 15.85 36.21
CA LEU A 260 -12.94 15.19 35.25
C LEU A 260 -14.07 16.13 34.86
N GLN A 261 -14.34 16.30 33.57
CA GLN A 261 -15.61 16.83 33.06
C GLN A 261 -16.39 15.72 32.35
N THR A 262 -17.72 15.72 32.43
CA THR A 262 -18.55 14.66 31.81
C THR A 262 -19.63 15.20 30.89
N ALA A 263 -19.75 14.61 29.70
CA ALA A 263 -20.79 14.96 28.73
C ALA A 263 -22.21 14.54 29.17
N PRO A 264 -23.26 15.17 28.59
CA PRO A 264 -24.65 14.91 28.98
C PRO A 264 -25.03 13.43 28.84
N SER A 265 -24.64 12.76 27.75
CA SER A 265 -25.02 11.36 27.51
C SER A 265 -24.37 10.35 28.45
N VAL A 266 -23.27 10.69 29.14
CA VAL A 266 -22.55 9.73 30.01
C VAL A 266 -23.43 9.31 31.18
N ARG A 267 -24.18 10.25 31.76
CA ARG A 267 -25.03 10.00 32.94
C ARG A 267 -26.25 9.12 32.68
N VAL A 268 -26.62 8.88 31.42
CA VAL A 268 -27.73 7.98 31.03
C VAL A 268 -27.25 6.71 30.34
N THR A 269 -25.93 6.49 30.28
CA THR A 269 -25.34 5.32 29.60
C THR A 269 -24.29 4.60 30.42
N LEU A 270 -23.69 5.23 31.44
CA LEU A 270 -22.66 4.60 32.26
C LEU A 270 -23.19 3.37 33.01
N ALA A 271 -24.41 3.45 33.58
CA ALA A 271 -25.04 2.36 34.31
C ALA A 271 -25.14 1.06 33.49
N GLU A 272 -25.30 1.15 32.17
CA GLU A 272 -25.40 -0.01 31.28
C GLU A 272 -24.13 -0.87 31.31
N MET A 273 -22.95 -0.26 31.49
CA MET A 273 -21.68 -1.01 31.63
C MET A 273 -21.61 -1.87 32.89
N PHE A 274 -22.44 -1.54 33.88
CA PHE A 274 -22.55 -2.23 35.15
C PHE A 274 -23.84 -3.04 35.23
N GLY A 275 -24.51 -3.34 34.11
CA GLY A 275 -25.75 -4.15 34.10
C GLY A 275 -27.03 -3.39 34.48
N GLY A 276 -26.98 -2.06 34.57
CA GLY A 276 -28.16 -1.21 34.73
C GLY A 276 -29.04 -1.16 33.49
N ALA A 277 -30.27 -0.65 33.65
CA ALA A 277 -31.21 -0.57 32.54
C ALA A 277 -30.77 0.48 31.50
N PRO A 278 -31.01 0.27 30.20
CA PRO A 278 -30.69 1.28 29.20
C PRO A 278 -31.43 2.61 29.40
N GLY A 279 -30.69 3.71 29.38
CA GLY A 279 -31.22 5.03 29.70
C GLY A 279 -31.37 5.32 31.19
N GLU A 280 -30.94 4.43 32.09
CA GLU A 280 -31.00 4.71 33.53
C GLU A 280 -30.09 5.89 33.90
N CYS A 281 -30.67 6.89 34.58
CA CYS A 281 -29.90 8.01 35.09
C CYS A 281 -29.02 7.60 36.29
N SER A 282 -27.73 7.84 36.16
CA SER A 282 -26.70 7.56 37.16
C SER A 282 -25.83 8.79 37.42
N GLU A 283 -26.39 10.00 37.35
CA GLU A 283 -25.63 11.25 37.52
C GLU A 283 -24.87 11.29 38.85
N GLY A 284 -25.57 11.09 39.97
CA GLY A 284 -24.93 11.16 41.29
C GLY A 284 -23.87 10.07 41.48
N ARG A 285 -24.22 8.82 41.13
CA ARG A 285 -23.32 7.66 41.14
C ARG A 285 -22.10 7.84 40.24
N LEU A 286 -22.25 8.51 39.10
CA LEU A 286 -21.14 8.84 38.20
C LEU A 286 -20.13 9.76 38.90
N VAL A 287 -20.61 10.79 39.61
CA VAL A 287 -19.75 11.69 40.38
C VAL A 287 -19.11 10.95 41.55
N GLY A 288 -19.90 10.15 42.28
CA GLY A 288 -19.42 9.27 43.34
C GLY A 288 -18.30 8.34 42.88
N ALA A 289 -18.48 7.70 41.73
CA ALA A 289 -17.50 6.80 41.14
C ALA A 289 -16.21 7.53 40.73
N ALA A 290 -16.33 8.72 40.13
CA ALA A 290 -15.18 9.55 39.78
C ALA A 290 -14.37 9.96 41.03
N LYS A 291 -15.05 10.43 42.08
CA LYS A 291 -14.39 10.78 43.35
C LYS A 291 -13.69 9.57 43.98
N ALA A 292 -14.34 8.41 43.98
CA ALA A 292 -13.75 7.16 44.46
C ALA A 292 -12.54 6.69 43.62
N CYS A 293 -12.51 6.99 42.32
CA CYS A 293 -11.35 6.74 41.45
C CYS A 293 -10.16 7.66 41.75
N GLY A 294 -10.37 8.77 42.46
CA GLY A 294 -9.33 9.73 42.85
C GLY A 294 -9.34 11.06 42.09
N PHE A 295 -10.37 11.34 41.28
CA PHE A 295 -10.50 12.67 40.66
C PHE A 295 -10.75 13.72 41.74
N ARG A 296 -9.95 14.78 41.75
CA ARG A 296 -10.07 15.82 42.79
C ARG A 296 -11.30 16.69 42.56
N PHE A 297 -11.54 17.09 41.31
CA PHE A 297 -12.73 17.82 40.91
C PHE A 297 -13.48 17.10 39.79
N VAL A 298 -14.80 17.12 39.86
CA VAL A 298 -15.71 16.54 38.88
C VAL A 298 -16.70 17.62 38.47
N PHE A 299 -16.57 18.08 37.24
CA PHE A 299 -17.35 19.16 36.63
C PHE A 299 -18.32 18.63 35.58
N ASP A 300 -19.30 19.46 35.22
CA ASP A 300 -20.32 19.12 34.23
C ASP A 300 -20.06 19.88 32.92
N THR A 301 -19.80 19.14 31.83
CA THR A 301 -19.68 19.73 30.49
C THR A 301 -20.98 20.45 30.07
N ASN A 302 -22.11 20.15 30.70
CA ASN A 302 -23.36 20.83 30.42
C ASN A 302 -23.33 22.33 30.74
N LEU A 303 -22.54 22.79 31.72
CA LEU A 303 -22.34 24.24 31.93
C LEU A 303 -21.82 24.90 30.65
N SER A 304 -20.82 24.30 30.02
CA SER A 304 -20.28 24.80 28.76
C SER A 304 -21.16 24.54 27.55
N ALA A 305 -22.10 23.61 27.63
CA ALA A 305 -23.15 23.48 26.61
C ALA A 305 -24.11 24.68 26.69
N ASP A 306 -24.44 25.14 27.89
CA ASP A 306 -25.17 26.41 28.05
C ASP A 306 -24.35 27.59 27.51
N LEU A 307 -23.02 27.64 27.74
CA LEU A 307 -22.15 28.66 27.12
C LEU A 307 -22.13 28.57 25.59
N THR A 308 -22.07 27.35 25.04
CA THR A 308 -22.14 27.14 23.59
C THR A 308 -23.43 27.74 23.03
N ILE A 309 -24.57 27.52 23.68
CA ILE A 309 -25.84 28.12 23.25
C ILE A 309 -25.85 29.63 23.38
N MET A 310 -25.27 30.18 24.44
CA MET A 310 -25.15 31.64 24.59
C MET A 310 -24.41 32.26 23.40
N GLU A 311 -23.28 31.69 23.01
CA GLU A 311 -22.51 32.19 21.87
C GLU A 311 -23.17 31.86 20.52
N GLU A 312 -23.59 30.62 20.31
CA GLU A 312 -24.11 30.12 19.02
C GLU A 312 -25.47 30.73 18.67
N ALA A 313 -26.36 30.93 19.65
CA ALA A 313 -27.63 31.63 19.41
C ALA A 313 -27.40 33.10 19.02
N ASN A 314 -26.47 33.80 19.70
CA ASN A 314 -26.14 35.18 19.35
C ASN A 314 -25.40 35.27 18.01
N GLU A 315 -24.54 34.29 17.69
CA GLU A 315 -23.88 34.18 16.39
C GLU A 315 -24.91 34.01 15.26
N LEU A 316 -25.93 33.16 15.46
CA LEU A 316 -27.02 33.00 14.50
C LEU A 316 -27.76 34.32 14.25
N LEU A 317 -28.18 35.00 15.32
CA LEU A 317 -28.87 36.28 15.23
C LEU A 317 -28.00 37.33 14.52
N LYS A 318 -26.68 37.32 14.79
CA LYS A 318 -25.73 38.21 14.12
C LYS A 318 -25.60 37.90 12.63
N ARG A 319 -25.54 36.63 12.23
CA ARG A 319 -25.49 36.20 10.82
C ARG A 319 -26.75 36.62 10.07
N ILE A 320 -27.93 36.49 10.68
CA ILE A 320 -29.20 36.97 10.10
C ILE A 320 -29.15 38.48 9.87
N GLN A 321 -28.73 39.25 10.87
CA GLN A 321 -28.58 40.70 10.76
C GLN A 321 -27.59 41.10 9.64
N VAL A 322 -26.47 40.39 9.52
CA VAL A 322 -25.45 40.61 8.47
C VAL A 322 -25.99 40.23 7.09
N ALA A 323 -26.77 39.16 6.97
CA ALA A 323 -27.40 38.77 5.71
C ALA A 323 -28.37 39.85 5.20
N GLU A 324 -29.13 40.49 6.10
CA GLU A 324 -30.10 41.53 5.75
C GLU A 324 -29.46 42.90 5.45
N SER A 325 -28.50 43.34 6.27
CA SER A 325 -28.00 44.73 6.24
C SER A 325 -26.48 44.89 6.22
N GLY A 326 -25.71 43.79 6.23
CA GLY A 326 -24.25 43.81 6.26
C GLY A 326 -23.62 44.19 4.92
N THR A 327 -22.34 44.59 4.97
CA THR A 327 -21.50 44.77 3.79
C THR A 327 -21.21 43.42 3.11
N GLU A 328 -20.84 43.45 1.83
CA GLU A 328 -20.47 42.22 1.10
C GLU A 328 -19.29 41.46 1.72
N GLU A 329 -18.39 42.17 2.42
CA GLU A 329 -17.28 41.53 3.13
C GLU A 329 -17.76 40.82 4.41
N GLU A 330 -18.67 41.44 5.16
CA GLU A 330 -19.27 40.83 6.36
C GLU A 330 -20.11 39.61 5.98
N LYS A 331 -20.91 39.69 4.90
CA LYS A 331 -21.70 38.55 4.40
C LYS A 331 -20.84 37.35 4.00
N LYS A 332 -19.64 37.59 3.44
CA LYS A 332 -18.67 36.52 3.14
C LYS A 332 -18.05 35.90 4.38
N LYS A 333 -17.86 36.66 5.46
CA LYS A 333 -17.27 36.20 6.72
C LYS A 333 -18.29 35.46 7.60
N MET A 334 -19.56 35.83 7.51
CA MET A 334 -20.66 35.33 8.34
C MET A 334 -21.84 34.83 7.48
N PRO A 335 -21.62 33.85 6.57
CA PRO A 335 -22.66 33.42 5.64
C PRO A 335 -23.73 32.56 6.32
N LEU A 336 -24.90 32.53 5.68
CA LEU A 336 -25.98 31.57 5.94
C LEU A 336 -25.99 30.49 4.84
N PRO A 337 -26.39 29.23 5.16
CA PRO A 337 -26.80 28.75 6.48
C PRO A 337 -25.64 28.67 7.47
N MET A 338 -25.93 28.79 8.77
CA MET A 338 -24.98 28.44 9.83
C MET A 338 -25.09 26.95 10.15
N PHE A 339 -23.98 26.24 10.24
CA PHE A 339 -23.91 24.85 10.72
C PHE A 339 -23.38 24.82 12.15
N THR A 340 -23.91 23.90 12.96
CA THR A 340 -23.33 23.62 14.28
C THR A 340 -21.90 23.10 14.18
N SER A 341 -21.05 23.40 15.17
CA SER A 341 -19.63 23.01 15.19
C SER A 341 -19.24 22.02 16.30
N CYS A 342 -20.18 21.63 17.16
CA CYS A 342 -19.89 20.86 18.39
C CYS A 342 -19.57 19.36 18.17
N CYS A 343 -19.92 18.81 16.99
CA CYS A 343 -19.69 17.41 16.63
C CYS A 343 -18.34 17.22 15.90
N PRO A 344 -17.31 16.62 16.52
CA PRO A 344 -15.97 16.54 15.89
C PRO A 344 -15.93 15.65 14.65
N GLY A 345 -16.81 14.64 14.53
CA GLY A 345 -16.93 13.86 13.31
C GLY A 345 -17.42 14.70 12.12
N TRP A 346 -18.25 15.71 12.37
CA TRP A 346 -18.75 16.64 11.36
C TRP A 346 -17.64 17.62 10.96
N ILE A 347 -16.94 18.19 11.94
CA ILE A 347 -15.77 19.04 11.66
C ILE A 347 -14.71 18.27 10.85
N ASN A 348 -14.45 17.00 11.18
CA ASN A 348 -13.53 16.16 10.43
C ASN A 348 -13.98 16.00 8.96
N LEU A 349 -15.27 15.80 8.70
CA LEU A 349 -15.79 15.72 7.33
C LEU A 349 -15.62 17.04 6.57
N VAL A 350 -15.94 18.18 7.20
CA VAL A 350 -15.83 19.50 6.59
C VAL A 350 -14.38 19.81 6.22
N GLU A 351 -13.44 19.64 7.15
CA GLU A 351 -12.03 19.94 6.89
C GLU A 351 -11.42 19.02 5.82
N GLN A 352 -11.88 17.78 5.71
CA GLN A 352 -11.34 16.78 4.78
C GLN A 352 -11.98 16.84 3.39
N SER A 353 -13.29 17.05 3.32
CA SER A 353 -14.09 16.82 2.11
C SER A 353 -14.88 18.05 1.65
N TYR A 354 -15.28 18.94 2.55
CA TYR A 354 -16.11 20.12 2.25
C TYR A 354 -15.51 21.42 2.81
N PRO A 355 -14.24 21.76 2.53
CA PRO A 355 -13.56 22.90 3.16
C PRO A 355 -14.23 24.25 2.83
N HIS A 356 -15.01 24.32 1.74
CA HIS A 356 -15.80 25.50 1.39
C HIS A 356 -16.93 25.79 2.38
N LEU A 357 -17.36 24.81 3.19
CA LEU A 357 -18.36 24.99 4.26
C LEU A 357 -17.76 25.51 5.57
N ILE A 358 -16.43 25.65 5.68
CA ILE A 358 -15.78 26.16 6.90
C ILE A 358 -16.35 27.52 7.35
N PRO A 359 -16.55 28.53 6.47
CA PRO A 359 -17.15 29.81 6.87
C PRO A 359 -18.60 29.67 7.39
N HIS A 360 -19.31 28.63 7.00
CA HIS A 360 -20.67 28.36 7.44
C HIS A 360 -20.72 27.69 8.83
N LEU A 361 -19.62 27.12 9.33
CA LEU A 361 -19.58 26.57 10.69
C LEU A 361 -19.72 27.69 11.73
N SER A 362 -20.44 27.42 12.81
CA SER A 362 -20.37 28.23 14.03
C SER A 362 -18.91 28.32 14.47
N THR A 363 -18.50 29.53 14.84
CA THR A 363 -17.15 29.79 15.36
C THR A 363 -16.98 29.29 16.79
N CYS A 364 -18.06 28.91 17.47
CA CYS A 364 -18.03 28.33 18.80
C CYS A 364 -17.18 27.06 18.83
N ARG A 365 -16.39 26.89 19.90
CA ARG A 365 -15.79 25.60 20.25
C ARG A 365 -16.88 24.63 20.71
N SER A 366 -16.58 23.34 20.77
CA SER A 366 -17.50 22.40 21.40
C SER A 366 -17.59 22.65 22.91
N PRO A 367 -18.65 22.19 23.60
CA PRO A 367 -18.76 22.29 25.05
C PRO A 367 -17.50 21.79 25.79
N MET A 368 -16.97 20.63 25.39
CA MET A 368 -15.73 20.08 25.97
C MET A 368 -14.56 21.06 25.86
N GLY A 369 -14.37 21.64 24.66
CA GLY A 369 -13.29 22.59 24.41
C GLY A 369 -13.48 23.89 25.16
N MET A 370 -14.70 24.43 25.22
CA MET A 370 -15.02 25.64 25.98
C MET A 370 -14.72 25.46 27.47
N LEU A 371 -15.17 24.35 28.08
CA LEU A 371 -14.93 24.11 29.50
C LEU A 371 -13.43 23.95 29.79
N SER A 372 -12.70 23.18 28.98
CA SER A 372 -11.26 23.01 29.15
C SER A 372 -10.50 24.32 29.00
N SER A 373 -10.88 25.16 28.02
CA SER A 373 -10.31 26.50 27.83
C SER A 373 -10.51 27.37 29.07
N ILE A 374 -11.72 27.43 29.62
CA ILE A 374 -12.00 28.20 30.85
C ILE A 374 -11.19 27.66 32.02
N ILE A 375 -11.16 26.35 32.23
CA ILE A 375 -10.42 25.71 33.33
C ILE A 375 -8.92 26.08 33.28
N ARG A 376 -8.32 26.05 32.09
CA ARG A 376 -6.88 26.32 31.86
C ARG A 376 -6.51 27.79 31.96
N HIS A 377 -7.35 28.69 31.45
CA HIS A 377 -7.06 30.12 31.41
C HIS A 377 -7.59 30.86 32.65
N HIS A 378 -8.60 30.30 33.32
CA HIS A 378 -9.26 30.94 34.44
C HIS A 378 -9.79 29.92 35.46
N TRP A 379 -8.91 29.48 36.37
CA TRP A 379 -9.30 28.61 37.48
C TRP A 379 -10.18 29.35 38.48
N TRP A 380 -11.43 28.94 38.56
CA TRP A 380 -12.42 29.45 39.51
C TRP A 380 -12.48 28.53 40.73
N PRO A 381 -12.27 29.01 41.98
CA PRO A 381 -12.88 30.19 42.59
C PRO A 381 -11.90 31.03 43.45
N LYS A 382 -11.63 32.28 43.07
CA LYS A 382 -10.88 33.20 43.96
C LYS A 382 -11.72 33.82 45.10
N GLN A 383 -13.04 33.62 45.15
CA GLN A 383 -13.94 33.94 46.29
C GLN A 383 -15.39 33.63 45.90
N VAL A 384 -16.12 32.79 46.66
CA VAL A 384 -17.56 32.58 46.47
C VAL A 384 -18.31 33.38 47.54
N THR A 385 -19.09 34.39 47.14
CA THR A 385 -20.04 35.08 48.03
C THR A 385 -21.41 34.45 47.83
N ILE A 386 -21.87 33.62 48.77
CA ILE A 386 -23.22 33.04 48.71
C ILE A 386 -24.20 33.99 49.41
N SER A 387 -25.24 34.42 48.71
CA SER A 387 -26.38 35.12 49.31
C SER A 387 -27.23 34.11 50.07
N THR A 388 -27.38 34.28 51.39
CA THR A 388 -28.35 33.52 52.17
C THR A 388 -29.53 34.43 52.55
N GLN A 389 -30.69 33.85 52.86
CA GLN A 389 -31.91 34.57 53.26
C GLN A 389 -31.73 35.51 54.48
N HIS A 390 -30.57 35.51 55.16
CA HIS A 390 -30.24 36.32 56.34
C HIS A 390 -29.04 37.27 56.16
N GLY A 391 -28.63 37.56 54.91
CA GLY A 391 -27.58 38.55 54.60
C GLY A 391 -26.37 37.98 53.86
N LYS A 392 -25.59 38.89 53.27
CA LYS A 392 -24.35 38.58 52.53
C LYS A 392 -23.22 38.26 53.52
N LYS A 393 -22.65 37.07 53.45
CA LYS A 393 -21.44 36.69 54.20
C LYS A 393 -20.39 36.20 53.21
N ALA A 394 -19.20 36.78 53.23
CA ALA A 394 -18.05 36.22 52.54
C ALA A 394 -17.64 34.92 53.27
N ILE A 395 -17.52 33.82 52.53
CA ILE A 395 -17.07 32.53 53.05
C ILE A 395 -15.86 32.14 52.18
N GLU A 396 -14.78 31.66 52.81
CA GLU A 396 -13.70 30.99 52.09
C GLU A 396 -14.30 29.83 51.27
N GLY A 397 -13.96 29.75 49.98
CA GLY A 397 -14.68 28.92 49.02
C GLY A 397 -14.57 27.43 49.34
N PHE A 398 -15.69 26.84 49.76
CA PHE A 398 -15.86 25.40 49.87
C PHE A 398 -16.54 24.88 48.59
N THR A 399 -16.11 23.71 48.09
CA THR A 399 -16.93 22.92 47.16
C THR A 399 -18.18 22.39 47.87
N SER A 400 -19.15 21.86 47.12
CA SER A 400 -20.31 21.11 47.65
C SER A 400 -19.91 19.90 48.54
N SER A 401 -18.64 19.50 48.49
CA SER A 401 -18.02 18.44 49.30
C SER A 401 -17.23 18.96 50.52
N GLY A 402 -17.21 20.27 50.81
CA GLY A 402 -16.52 20.84 51.97
C GLY A 402 -15.01 20.97 51.80
N VAL A 403 -14.49 20.93 50.56
CA VAL A 403 -13.06 21.10 50.27
C VAL A 403 -12.73 22.57 50.09
N LEU A 404 -11.76 23.09 50.86
CA LEU A 404 -11.18 24.42 50.66
C LEU A 404 -10.51 24.49 49.29
N VAL A 405 -10.86 25.49 48.47
CA VAL A 405 -10.21 25.66 47.17
C VAL A 405 -8.97 26.53 47.32
N GLU A 406 -7.81 25.87 47.33
CA GLU A 406 -6.49 26.50 47.23
C GLU A 406 -6.25 27.01 45.79
N GLU A 407 -5.34 27.98 45.62
CA GLU A 407 -4.83 28.33 44.29
C GLU A 407 -4.19 27.08 43.65
N VAL A 408 -4.69 26.69 42.48
CA VAL A 408 -4.14 25.56 41.72
C VAL A 408 -3.10 26.08 40.75
N ASP A 409 -1.88 25.55 40.85
CA ASP A 409 -0.85 25.74 39.84
C ASP A 409 -1.32 25.13 38.51
N GLN A 410 -1.52 25.99 37.51
CA GLN A 410 -1.98 25.60 36.17
C GLN A 410 -1.06 24.56 35.50
N SER A 411 0.23 24.54 35.85
CA SER A 411 1.20 23.57 35.33
C SER A 411 0.99 22.15 35.88
N LYS A 412 0.33 22.03 37.05
CA LYS A 412 0.00 20.77 37.73
C LYS A 412 -1.41 20.27 37.40
N LEU A 413 -2.13 20.97 36.54
CA LEU A 413 -3.49 20.62 36.18
C LEU A 413 -3.52 19.58 35.06
N PHE A 414 -4.33 18.53 35.25
CA PHE A 414 -4.61 17.50 34.25
C PHE A 414 -6.12 17.37 34.01
N VAL A 415 -6.59 17.82 32.85
CA VAL A 415 -8.01 17.90 32.48
C VAL A 415 -8.42 16.67 31.68
N VAL A 416 -9.35 15.89 32.23
CA VAL A 416 -9.91 14.68 31.64
C VAL A 416 -11.37 14.91 31.26
N ALA A 417 -11.78 14.39 30.11
CA ALA A 417 -13.15 14.48 29.63
C ALA A 417 -13.76 13.09 29.40
N ALA A 418 -14.84 12.74 30.12
CA ALA A 418 -15.64 11.55 29.83
C ALA A 418 -16.67 11.87 28.75
N MET A 419 -16.55 11.22 27.59
CA MET A 419 -17.30 11.54 26.38
C MET A 419 -17.94 10.29 25.75
N PRO A 420 -19.13 10.37 25.16
CA PRO A 420 -19.74 9.25 24.43
C PRO A 420 -19.14 9.03 23.03
N CYS A 421 -17.97 9.60 22.73
CA CYS A 421 -17.47 9.80 21.38
C CYS A 421 -15.97 9.53 21.27
N THR A 422 -15.57 8.79 20.24
CA THR A 422 -14.15 8.55 19.89
C THR A 422 -13.54 9.73 19.15
N ALA A 423 -14.29 10.45 18.32
CA ALA A 423 -13.80 11.60 17.56
C ALA A 423 -13.40 12.78 18.46
N LYS A 424 -13.88 12.83 19.71
CA LYS A 424 -13.40 13.79 20.72
C LYS A 424 -11.90 13.61 21.03
N LYS A 425 -11.33 12.43 20.81
CA LYS A 425 -9.88 12.19 20.95
C LYS A 425 -9.06 12.88 19.84
N ASP A 426 -9.57 12.94 18.60
CA ASP A 426 -8.94 13.75 17.55
C ASP A 426 -9.14 15.25 17.80
N GLU A 427 -10.29 15.64 18.38
CA GLU A 427 -10.56 17.03 18.73
C GLU A 427 -9.48 17.60 19.65
N ILE A 428 -9.14 16.90 20.74
CA ILE A 428 -8.12 17.40 21.68
C ILE A 428 -6.69 17.42 21.09
N ALA A 429 -6.44 16.73 19.98
CA ALA A 429 -5.15 16.70 19.30
C ALA A 429 -4.97 17.85 18.29
N ARG A 430 -6.00 18.68 18.07
CA ARG A 430 -5.99 19.77 17.10
C ARG A 430 -5.07 20.90 17.54
N ARG A 431 -4.21 21.35 16.62
CA ARG A 431 -3.23 22.43 16.88
C ARG A 431 -3.88 23.73 17.36
N GLN A 432 -5.10 24.04 16.92
CA GLN A 432 -5.85 25.21 17.40
C GLN A 432 -6.25 25.17 18.89
N PHE A 433 -6.13 24.03 19.57
CA PHE A 433 -6.36 23.90 21.03
C PHE A 433 -5.05 23.67 21.80
N GLN A 434 -3.91 23.93 21.15
CA GLN A 434 -2.61 23.98 21.81
C GLN A 434 -2.40 25.39 22.38
N MET A 435 -2.14 25.45 23.69
CA MET A 435 -1.80 26.68 24.40
C MET A 435 -0.38 27.15 24.04
N SER A 436 -0.06 28.40 24.37
CA SER A 436 1.23 29.03 24.08
C SER A 436 2.45 28.30 24.70
N ASN A 437 2.24 27.53 25.78
CA ASN A 437 3.26 26.72 26.42
C ASN A 437 3.44 25.32 25.77
N GLY A 438 2.75 25.04 24.66
CA GLY A 438 2.82 23.76 23.93
C GLY A 438 1.94 22.64 24.48
N GLN A 439 1.28 22.83 25.63
CA GLN A 439 0.29 21.89 26.17
C GLN A 439 -1.06 22.07 25.48
N TYR A 440 -1.86 21.01 25.44
CA TYR A 440 -3.24 21.07 24.94
C TYR A 440 -4.21 21.38 26.09
N GLU A 441 -5.32 22.05 25.79
CA GLU A 441 -6.28 22.46 26.81
C GLU A 441 -6.92 21.26 27.55
N THR A 442 -7.17 20.16 26.82
CA THR A 442 -7.66 18.90 27.37
C THR A 442 -6.60 17.82 27.22
N ASP A 443 -6.23 17.16 28.32
CA ASP A 443 -5.13 16.19 28.31
C ASP A 443 -5.59 14.80 27.87
N ALA A 444 -6.79 14.39 28.23
CA ALA A 444 -7.29 13.05 27.91
C ALA A 444 -8.81 13.02 27.77
N VAL A 445 -9.28 12.29 26.75
CA VAL A 445 -10.69 11.89 26.64
C VAL A 445 -10.84 10.41 26.99
N LEU A 446 -11.72 10.08 27.94
CA LEU A 446 -12.19 8.72 28.21
C LEU A 446 -13.56 8.53 27.55
N THR A 447 -13.73 7.44 26.79
CA THR A 447 -15.06 7.00 26.38
C THR A 447 -15.86 6.48 27.59
N VAL A 448 -17.17 6.24 27.45
CA VAL A 448 -17.98 5.63 28.52
C VAL A 448 -17.44 4.23 28.89
N ARG A 449 -16.98 3.48 27.89
CA ARG A 449 -16.35 2.16 28.10
C ARG A 449 -15.03 2.26 28.83
N GLU A 450 -14.15 3.20 28.45
CA GLU A 450 -12.89 3.45 29.15
C GLU A 450 -13.11 3.96 30.59
N PHE A 451 -14.12 4.81 30.80
CA PHE A 451 -14.44 5.30 32.14
C PHE A 451 -14.98 4.18 33.03
N ALA A 452 -15.84 3.29 32.51
CA ALA A 452 -16.26 2.09 33.23
C ALA A 452 -15.07 1.16 33.55
N ARG A 453 -14.14 0.97 32.60
CA ARG A 453 -12.89 0.24 32.83
C ARG A 453 -12.06 0.88 33.95
N LEU A 454 -11.93 2.21 33.98
CA LEU A 454 -11.22 2.93 35.03
C LEU A 454 -11.84 2.67 36.42
N ILE A 455 -13.18 2.74 36.52
CA ILE A 455 -13.93 2.46 37.75
C ILE A 455 -13.63 1.04 38.26
N GLU A 456 -13.63 0.06 37.35
CA GLU A 456 -13.30 -1.32 37.69
C GLU A 456 -11.84 -1.52 38.08
N LEU A 457 -10.90 -0.95 37.35
CA LEU A 457 -9.46 -1.01 37.66
C LEU A 457 -9.12 -0.38 39.01
N ARG A 458 -9.91 0.60 39.47
CA ARG A 458 -9.79 1.22 40.79
C ARG A 458 -10.55 0.46 41.88
N GLY A 459 -11.21 -0.66 41.54
CA GLY A 459 -11.96 -1.49 42.47
C GLY A 459 -13.23 -0.84 43.01
N VAL A 460 -13.78 0.15 42.30
CA VAL A 460 -14.96 0.92 42.76
C VAL A 460 -16.27 0.18 42.47
N ALA A 461 -16.40 -0.43 41.28
CA ALA A 461 -17.52 -1.29 40.89
C ALA A 461 -17.09 -2.27 39.80
N GLN A 462 -17.74 -3.43 39.72
CA GLN A 462 -17.42 -4.48 38.76
C GLN A 462 -18.34 -4.43 37.54
N ARG A 463 -17.79 -4.56 36.32
CA ARG A 463 -18.60 -4.53 35.09
C ARG A 463 -19.65 -5.65 35.09
N ASN A 464 -20.81 -5.35 34.54
CA ASN A 464 -22.01 -6.22 34.54
C ASN A 464 -22.53 -6.66 35.93
N ASP A 465 -22.08 -6.02 37.03
CA ASP A 465 -22.63 -6.22 38.38
C ASP A 465 -23.27 -4.94 38.90
N TYR A 466 -24.59 -4.83 38.72
CA TYR A 466 -25.33 -3.61 39.04
C TYR A 466 -25.40 -3.36 40.54
N GLU A 467 -25.30 -4.41 41.36
CA GLU A 467 -25.36 -4.27 42.82
C GLU A 467 -24.11 -3.57 43.37
N THR A 468 -22.94 -3.75 42.74
CA THR A 468 -21.74 -2.99 43.12
C THR A 468 -21.87 -1.52 42.74
N PHE A 469 -22.34 -1.23 41.53
CA PHE A 469 -22.50 0.15 41.04
C PHE A 469 -23.60 0.92 41.81
N ARG A 470 -24.68 0.24 42.20
CA ARG A 470 -25.77 0.83 42.97
C ARG A 470 -25.36 1.26 44.39
N LYS A 471 -24.33 0.64 44.96
CA LYS A 471 -23.81 0.98 46.31
C LYS A 471 -22.93 2.22 46.34
N ILE A 472 -22.51 2.73 45.17
CA ILE A 472 -21.75 3.97 45.09
C ILE A 472 -22.64 5.13 45.60
N PRO A 473 -22.17 5.96 46.55
CA PRO A 473 -22.93 7.11 47.02
C PRO A 473 -23.21 8.11 45.90
N ASP A 474 -24.44 8.63 45.83
CA ASP A 474 -24.76 9.75 44.95
C ASP A 474 -24.08 11.02 45.47
N LEU A 475 -23.22 11.62 44.64
CA LEU A 475 -22.59 12.92 44.91
C LEU A 475 -23.04 13.94 43.86
N VAL A 476 -22.82 15.22 44.13
CA VAL A 476 -23.11 16.31 43.19
C VAL A 476 -21.83 16.82 42.54
N TYR A 477 -21.93 17.33 41.32
CA TYR A 477 -20.81 17.99 40.65
C TYR A 477 -20.24 19.15 41.50
N ASP A 478 -18.95 19.41 41.33
CA ASP A 478 -18.28 20.51 42.01
C ASP A 478 -18.63 21.85 41.33
N ASN A 479 -19.03 22.83 42.13
CA ASN A 479 -19.37 24.17 41.67
C ASN A 479 -18.13 25.09 41.58
N PRO A 480 -18.13 26.10 40.70
CA PRO A 480 -19.26 26.59 39.89
C PRO A 480 -19.49 25.81 38.59
N PHE A 481 -18.56 24.94 38.20
CA PHE A 481 -18.61 24.28 36.89
C PHE A 481 -19.55 23.06 36.87
N GLY A 482 -20.45 22.95 37.83
CA GLY A 482 -21.40 21.84 37.98
C GLY A 482 -22.86 22.21 37.70
N GLU A 483 -23.22 23.50 37.65
CA GLU A 483 -24.59 23.94 37.38
C GLU A 483 -24.92 23.86 35.88
N SER A 484 -26.09 23.30 35.53
CA SER A 484 -26.59 23.23 34.16
C SER A 484 -28.09 23.39 34.05
N THR A 485 -28.59 23.55 32.82
CA THR A 485 -30.02 23.68 32.51
C THR A 485 -30.56 22.50 31.70
N GLY A 486 -31.89 22.43 31.59
CA GLY A 486 -32.56 21.49 30.69
C GLY A 486 -32.18 21.65 29.22
N ALA A 487 -31.81 22.87 28.78
CA ALA A 487 -31.30 23.11 27.43
C ALA A 487 -29.93 22.44 27.22
N ALA A 488 -29.02 22.51 28.19
CA ALA A 488 -27.77 21.77 28.13
C ALA A 488 -27.94 20.25 28.22
N MET A 489 -28.92 19.76 28.99
CA MET A 489 -29.19 18.32 29.07
C MET A 489 -29.53 17.69 27.72
N ILE A 490 -30.34 18.37 26.90
CA ILE A 490 -30.79 17.86 25.61
C ILE A 490 -29.71 17.87 24.53
N PHE A 491 -28.55 18.51 24.72
CA PHE A 491 -27.42 18.44 23.77
C PHE A 491 -27.02 17.00 23.39
N GLY A 492 -27.28 16.05 24.27
CA GLY A 492 -26.95 14.64 24.05
C GLY A 492 -27.75 13.99 22.92
N VAL A 493 -28.87 14.57 22.49
CA VAL A 493 -29.79 13.98 21.50
C VAL A 493 -29.84 14.80 20.21
N THR A 494 -30.13 14.15 19.09
CA THR A 494 -30.34 14.83 17.80
C THR A 494 -31.50 15.83 17.88
N GLY A 495 -31.26 17.05 17.47
CA GLY A 495 -32.18 18.19 17.55
C GLY A 495 -32.11 18.94 18.87
N GLY A 496 -31.35 18.45 19.84
CA GLY A 496 -31.24 19.09 21.14
C GLY A 496 -30.44 20.38 21.11
N VAL A 497 -29.39 20.47 20.27
CA VAL A 497 -28.61 21.71 20.09
C VAL A 497 -29.47 22.76 19.41
N MET A 498 -30.17 22.38 18.35
CA MET A 498 -31.15 23.22 17.65
C MET A 498 -32.23 23.73 18.60
N GLU A 499 -32.87 22.84 19.35
CA GLU A 499 -33.92 23.20 20.32
C GLU A 499 -33.38 24.17 21.39
N ALA A 500 -32.21 23.89 21.96
CA ALA A 500 -31.58 24.74 22.97
C ALA A 500 -31.23 26.14 22.43
N ALA A 501 -30.73 26.22 21.19
CA ALA A 501 -30.46 27.48 20.50
C ALA A 501 -31.74 28.28 20.25
N LEU A 502 -32.81 27.62 19.78
CA LEU A 502 -34.11 28.26 19.54
C LEU A 502 -34.71 28.84 20.82
N ARG A 503 -34.64 28.10 21.95
CA ARG A 503 -35.09 28.59 23.27
C ARG A 503 -34.41 29.91 23.67
N THR A 504 -33.10 30.04 23.41
CA THR A 504 -32.35 31.26 23.78
C THR A 504 -32.54 32.36 22.74
N ALA A 505 -32.50 32.05 21.44
CA ALA A 505 -32.68 33.03 20.37
C ALA A 505 -34.05 33.72 20.45
N ALA A 506 -35.12 32.98 20.79
CA ALA A 506 -36.46 33.53 20.91
C ALA A 506 -36.56 34.60 22.02
N ASP A 507 -35.97 34.33 23.19
CA ASP A 507 -35.98 35.25 24.33
C ASP A 507 -35.07 36.47 24.08
N VAL A 508 -33.89 36.25 23.49
CA VAL A 508 -32.94 37.34 23.16
C VAL A 508 -33.56 38.31 22.14
N LEU A 509 -34.25 37.80 21.12
CA LEU A 509 -34.95 38.63 20.14
C LEU A 509 -36.08 39.46 20.75
N HIS A 510 -36.83 38.89 21.68
CA HIS A 510 -38.00 39.56 22.25
C HIS A 510 -37.68 40.44 23.47
N GLY A 511 -36.53 40.22 24.12
CA GLY A 511 -36.15 40.93 25.34
C GLY A 511 -36.96 40.51 26.58
N SER A 512 -37.72 39.41 26.52
CA SER A 512 -38.47 38.85 27.64
C SER A 512 -38.54 37.33 27.56
N SER A 513 -38.69 36.65 28.70
CA SER A 513 -38.73 35.18 28.77
C SER A 513 -40.08 34.64 28.28
N LEU A 514 -40.06 33.76 27.26
CA LEU A 514 -41.26 33.10 26.70
C LEU A 514 -41.58 31.76 27.39
N ASP A 515 -42.85 31.46 27.64
CA ASP A 515 -43.23 30.21 28.34
C ASP A 515 -43.00 28.94 27.50
N ASP A 516 -43.08 29.05 26.17
CA ASP A 516 -42.90 27.90 25.29
C ASP A 516 -41.42 27.57 25.10
N VAL A 517 -41.04 26.35 25.45
CA VAL A 517 -39.68 25.81 25.36
C VAL A 517 -39.62 24.53 24.54
N LYS A 518 -40.76 24.05 24.00
CA LYS A 518 -40.84 22.77 23.29
C LYS A 518 -40.90 22.99 21.79
N TYR A 519 -39.83 22.59 21.09
CA TYR A 519 -39.76 22.63 19.64
C TYR A 519 -39.87 21.23 19.05
N ASP A 520 -41.06 20.62 19.08
CA ASP A 520 -41.26 19.21 18.69
C ASP A 520 -40.86 18.91 17.24
N ALA A 521 -40.91 19.92 16.35
CA ALA A 521 -40.54 19.79 14.93
C ALA A 521 -39.07 19.37 14.70
N VAL A 522 -38.18 19.62 15.66
CA VAL A 522 -36.76 19.26 15.56
C VAL A 522 -36.40 17.99 16.35
N ARG A 523 -37.35 17.39 17.08
CA ARG A 523 -37.17 16.20 17.90
C ARG A 523 -37.33 14.90 17.11
N GLY A 524 -36.94 13.79 17.74
CA GLY A 524 -37.18 12.45 17.21
C GLY A 524 -36.06 11.90 16.32
N LEU A 525 -36.24 10.65 15.87
CA LEU A 525 -35.22 9.82 15.23
C LEU A 525 -35.25 9.82 13.70
N PHE A 526 -36.14 10.60 13.08
CA PHE A 526 -36.14 10.74 11.62
C PHE A 526 -34.81 11.37 11.15
N GLY A 527 -34.25 10.88 10.03
CA GLY A 527 -32.86 11.12 9.66
C GLY A 527 -32.52 12.59 9.36
N ILE A 528 -33.40 13.25 8.59
CA ILE A 528 -33.32 14.66 8.20
C ILE A 528 -34.65 15.30 8.61
N LYS A 529 -34.61 16.24 9.54
CA LYS A 529 -35.80 16.96 10.03
C LYS A 529 -35.70 18.40 9.55
N GLU A 530 -36.70 18.86 8.82
CA GLU A 530 -36.78 20.22 8.30
C GLU A 530 -38.01 20.91 8.89
N ALA A 531 -37.84 22.17 9.30
CA ALA A 531 -38.94 22.94 9.85
C ALA A 531 -38.75 24.43 9.58
N THR A 532 -39.85 25.14 9.35
CA THR A 532 -39.88 26.60 9.49
C THR A 532 -40.39 26.94 10.88
N VAL A 533 -39.49 27.38 11.75
CA VAL A 533 -39.78 27.77 13.13
C VAL A 533 -40.00 29.28 13.18
N LYS A 534 -41.11 29.71 13.75
CA LYS A 534 -41.37 31.14 13.97
C LYS A 534 -41.01 31.51 15.40
N LEU A 535 -40.14 32.51 15.57
CA LEU A 535 -39.69 32.95 16.89
C LEU A 535 -40.59 34.09 17.40
N GLY A 536 -41.02 34.01 18.67
CA GLY A 536 -41.77 35.07 19.38
C GLY A 536 -43.31 34.93 19.37
N PRO A 537 -44.03 35.70 20.22
CA PRO A 537 -45.49 35.62 20.39
C PRO A 537 -46.28 35.96 19.11
N ASP A 538 -45.79 36.92 18.32
CA ASP A 538 -46.44 37.42 17.09
C ASP A 538 -45.90 36.78 15.80
N LYS A 539 -44.90 35.87 15.90
CA LYS A 539 -44.37 35.04 14.80
C LYS A 539 -43.77 35.82 13.61
N GLU A 540 -43.01 36.88 13.86
CA GLU A 540 -42.47 37.79 12.82
C GLU A 540 -41.23 37.24 12.07
N ILE A 541 -40.29 36.58 12.75
CA ILE A 541 -39.08 36.01 12.13
C ILE A 541 -39.27 34.51 11.90
N ALA A 542 -39.31 34.10 10.63
CA ALA A 542 -39.43 32.70 10.22
C ALA A 542 -38.05 32.12 9.89
N LEU A 543 -37.57 31.21 10.73
CA LEU A 543 -36.31 30.50 10.54
C LEU A 543 -36.56 29.14 9.91
N ASN A 544 -36.11 28.97 8.67
CA ASN A 544 -35.92 27.65 8.08
C ASN A 544 -34.71 26.98 8.75
N VAL A 545 -34.96 25.87 9.43
CA VAL A 545 -33.96 25.11 10.16
C VAL A 545 -33.95 23.65 9.71
N ALA A 546 -32.79 23.01 9.82
CA ALA A 546 -32.67 21.58 9.59
C ALA A 546 -31.87 20.90 10.70
N VAL A 547 -32.21 19.64 10.99
CA VAL A 547 -31.47 18.77 11.89
C VAL A 547 -31.20 17.47 11.16
N CYS A 548 -29.93 17.16 10.95
CA CYS A 548 -29.51 15.93 10.30
C CYS A 548 -28.62 15.12 11.24
N HIS A 549 -28.95 13.84 11.41
CA HIS A 549 -28.13 12.92 12.18
C HIS A 549 -27.85 11.63 11.42
N GLN A 550 -26.79 10.92 11.81
CA GLN A 550 -26.22 9.75 11.13
C GLN A 550 -25.57 10.13 9.78
N MET A 551 -24.26 9.85 9.66
CA MET A 551 -23.43 10.32 8.54
C MET A 551 -23.96 10.00 7.13
N ARG A 552 -24.66 8.87 6.92
CA ARG A 552 -25.32 8.59 5.63
C ARG A 552 -26.32 9.69 5.25
N ASN A 553 -27.21 10.04 6.18
CA ASN A 553 -28.20 11.10 5.96
C ASN A 553 -27.52 12.46 5.81
N VAL A 554 -26.40 12.69 6.53
CA VAL A 554 -25.62 13.95 6.41
C VAL A 554 -25.09 14.10 4.99
N ARG A 555 -24.52 13.05 4.40
CA ARG A 555 -24.01 13.09 3.02
C ARG A 555 -25.15 13.34 2.02
N GLU A 556 -26.26 12.60 2.15
CA GLU A 556 -27.45 12.79 1.31
C GLU A 556 -28.01 14.22 1.43
N PHE A 557 -28.03 14.78 2.64
CA PHE A 557 -28.50 16.14 2.89
C PHE A 557 -27.58 17.22 2.32
N LEU A 558 -26.27 17.03 2.37
CA LEU A 558 -25.30 17.97 1.79
C LEU A 558 -25.45 18.07 0.26
N GLU A 559 -25.77 16.96 -0.42
CA GLU A 559 -26.04 16.98 -1.86
C GLU A 559 -27.24 17.89 -2.19
N THR A 560 -28.29 17.89 -1.35
CA THR A 560 -29.43 18.82 -1.48
C THR A 560 -29.05 20.28 -1.25
N ILE A 561 -28.15 20.55 -0.29
CA ILE A 561 -27.66 21.92 -0.04
C ILE A 561 -26.82 22.42 -1.22
N GLU A 562 -25.93 21.57 -1.77
CA GLU A 562 -25.06 21.93 -2.91
C GLU A 562 -25.85 22.15 -4.21
N GLN A 563 -27.01 21.51 -4.38
CA GLN A 563 -27.91 21.72 -5.52
C GLN A 563 -28.63 23.07 -5.49
N GLY A 564 -28.59 23.79 -4.36
CA GLY A 564 -29.18 25.12 -4.21
C GLY A 564 -30.70 25.12 -4.01
N ASP A 565 -31.30 23.97 -3.74
CA ASP A 565 -32.75 23.79 -3.68
C ASP A 565 -33.40 24.27 -2.38
N ALA A 566 -32.62 24.71 -1.37
CA ALA A 566 -33.17 25.04 -0.05
C ALA A 566 -32.49 26.23 0.65
N ASN A 567 -33.31 27.19 1.12
CA ASN A 567 -32.88 28.37 1.89
C ASN A 567 -32.95 28.09 3.40
N TYR A 568 -31.85 27.65 4.01
CA TYR A 568 -31.73 27.43 5.45
C TYR A 568 -31.02 28.58 6.17
N HIS A 569 -31.38 28.80 7.44
CA HIS A 569 -30.70 29.75 8.33
C HIS A 569 -29.77 29.01 9.30
N PHE A 570 -30.23 27.90 9.87
CA PHE A 570 -29.48 27.16 10.88
C PHE A 570 -29.63 25.64 10.71
N ILE A 571 -28.52 24.93 10.77
CA ILE A 571 -28.45 23.48 10.51
C ILE A 571 -27.65 22.80 11.62
N GLU A 572 -28.30 21.87 12.34
CA GLU A 572 -27.63 20.96 13.28
C GLU A 572 -27.17 19.70 12.56
N ILE A 573 -25.88 19.35 12.70
CA ILE A 573 -25.29 18.12 12.15
C ILE A 573 -24.71 17.24 13.26
N MET A 574 -25.18 16.00 13.33
CA MET A 574 -24.65 14.97 14.23
C MET A 574 -24.27 13.70 13.47
N THR A 575 -23.00 13.29 13.52
CA THR A 575 -22.55 12.14 12.72
C THR A 575 -23.08 10.77 13.18
N CYS A 576 -23.51 10.67 14.44
CA CYS A 576 -23.95 9.43 15.07
C CYS A 576 -25.49 9.32 15.10
N PRO A 577 -26.06 8.10 14.97
CA PRO A 577 -27.51 7.90 15.02
C PRO A 577 -28.11 8.34 16.36
N GLY A 578 -29.10 9.21 16.33
CA GLY A 578 -29.76 9.77 17.50
C GLY A 578 -28.96 10.87 18.22
N GLY A 579 -27.80 11.29 17.69
CA GLY A 579 -26.89 12.23 18.36
C GLY A 579 -25.85 11.55 19.24
N CYS A 580 -25.35 12.25 20.25
CA CYS A 580 -24.31 11.76 21.16
C CYS A 580 -24.74 10.50 21.94
N ILE A 581 -26.03 10.30 22.21
CA ILE A 581 -26.59 9.08 22.83
C ILE A 581 -26.46 7.79 21.99
N GLY A 582 -26.05 7.92 20.73
CA GLY A 582 -25.68 6.81 19.85
C GLY A 582 -24.21 6.87 19.42
N GLY A 583 -23.37 7.61 20.14
CA GLY A 583 -21.96 7.83 19.83
C GLY A 583 -21.10 6.56 19.88
N GLY A 584 -19.97 6.61 19.16
CA GLY A 584 -19.04 5.48 19.04
C GLY A 584 -18.37 5.05 20.34
N GLY A 585 -18.39 5.88 21.40
CA GLY A 585 -17.78 5.60 22.71
C GLY A 585 -18.71 4.95 23.74
N LEU A 586 -19.91 4.55 23.34
CA LEU A 586 -20.98 4.07 24.24
C LEU A 586 -21.02 2.54 24.43
N PRO A 587 -21.71 2.03 25.46
CA PRO A 587 -21.93 0.60 25.64
C PRO A 587 -22.46 -0.08 24.38
N GLN A 588 -21.92 -1.26 24.07
CA GLN A 588 -22.42 -2.09 22.97
C GLN A 588 -23.78 -2.66 23.34
N SER A 589 -24.75 -2.61 22.42
CA SER A 589 -26.10 -3.13 22.67
C SER A 589 -26.69 -3.75 21.43
N ARG A 590 -27.40 -4.86 21.64
CA ARG A 590 -28.20 -5.55 20.61
C ARG A 590 -29.67 -5.12 20.63
N ASP A 591 -30.09 -4.32 21.59
CA ASP A 591 -31.47 -3.82 21.69
C ASP A 591 -31.76 -2.84 20.55
N PRO A 592 -32.70 -3.13 19.63
CA PRO A 592 -33.05 -2.23 18.53
C PRO A 592 -33.68 -0.90 19.01
N LYS A 593 -34.23 -0.86 20.24
CA LYS A 593 -34.85 0.32 20.85
C LYS A 593 -33.92 1.10 21.77
N ILE A 594 -32.62 0.76 21.79
CA ILE A 594 -31.63 1.37 22.69
C ILE A 594 -31.60 2.90 22.62
N LEU A 595 -31.70 3.46 21.41
CA LEU A 595 -31.64 4.92 21.22
C LEU A 595 -32.88 5.61 21.78
N SER A 596 -34.08 5.06 21.55
CA SER A 596 -35.33 5.61 22.08
C SER A 596 -35.30 5.66 23.61
N LYS A 597 -34.90 4.56 24.27
CA LYS A 597 -34.80 4.51 25.74
C LYS A 597 -33.86 5.57 26.31
N ARG A 598 -32.69 5.77 25.68
CA ARG A 598 -31.73 6.81 26.08
C ARG A 598 -32.27 8.22 25.85
N ILE A 599 -32.92 8.47 24.71
CA ILE A 599 -33.53 9.77 24.38
C ILE A 599 -34.64 10.13 25.37
N ASP A 600 -35.53 9.18 25.66
CA ASP A 600 -36.65 9.37 26.58
C ASP A 600 -36.15 9.81 27.96
N SER A 601 -35.07 9.20 28.46
CA SER A 601 -34.47 9.62 29.73
C SER A 601 -33.94 11.05 29.69
N VAL A 602 -33.29 11.47 28.60
CA VAL A 602 -32.73 12.83 28.50
C VAL A 602 -33.85 13.88 28.51
N TYR A 603 -34.94 13.67 27.76
CA TYR A 603 -36.07 14.60 27.78
C TYR A 603 -36.83 14.58 29.11
N GLN A 604 -36.98 13.43 29.76
CA GLN A 604 -37.55 13.37 31.11
C GLN A 604 -36.71 14.15 32.14
N MET A 605 -35.39 14.23 31.96
CA MET A 605 -34.52 15.07 32.79
C MET A 605 -34.74 16.56 32.52
N ASP A 606 -34.79 16.99 31.25
CA ASP A 606 -35.14 18.38 30.89
C ASP A 606 -36.48 18.81 31.49
N GLU A 607 -37.50 17.96 31.40
CA GLU A 607 -38.84 18.26 31.96
C GLU A 607 -38.86 18.38 33.50
N ARG A 608 -37.90 17.78 34.20
CA ARG A 608 -37.79 17.86 35.66
C ARG A 608 -36.93 19.03 36.14
N MET A 609 -36.15 19.65 35.26
CA MET A 609 -35.29 20.76 35.63
C MET A 609 -36.08 22.07 35.77
N VAL A 610 -35.72 22.86 36.79
CA VAL A 610 -36.34 24.17 37.07
C VAL A 610 -35.93 25.19 36.00
N LYS A 611 -34.63 25.21 35.65
CA LYS A 611 -34.09 26.09 34.60
C LYS A 611 -33.96 25.28 33.32
N ARG A 612 -34.59 25.74 32.24
CA ARG A 612 -34.68 25.00 30.97
C ARG A 612 -34.15 25.79 29.78
N LYS A 613 -33.59 26.97 30.02
CA LYS A 613 -32.98 27.84 29.01
C LYS A 613 -31.55 28.19 29.42
N SER A 614 -30.60 28.13 28.49
CA SER A 614 -29.19 28.30 28.80
C SER A 614 -28.85 29.66 29.41
N HIS A 615 -29.49 30.73 28.93
CA HIS A 615 -29.34 32.08 29.47
C HIS A 615 -29.97 32.28 30.86
N GLU A 616 -30.60 31.27 31.47
CA GLU A 616 -31.08 31.28 32.86
C GLU A 616 -30.10 30.62 33.84
N ASN A 617 -29.04 29.99 33.34
CA ASN A 617 -27.99 29.38 34.16
C ASN A 617 -27.25 30.46 34.95
N VAL A 618 -27.21 30.34 36.29
CA VAL A 618 -26.66 31.39 37.16
C VAL A 618 -25.14 31.41 37.07
N ALA A 619 -24.50 30.25 37.03
CA ALA A 619 -23.05 30.15 36.88
C ALA A 619 -22.57 30.70 35.52
N VAL A 620 -23.34 30.49 34.45
CA VAL A 620 -23.05 31.08 33.14
C VAL A 620 -23.15 32.61 33.18
N LYS A 621 -24.22 33.17 33.77
CA LYS A 621 -24.33 34.63 33.94
C LYS A 621 -23.15 35.20 34.71
N GLU A 622 -22.74 34.53 35.79
CA GLU A 622 -21.59 34.96 36.59
C GLU A 622 -20.27 34.92 35.80
N LEU A 623 -20.08 33.92 34.92
CA LEU A 623 -18.93 33.86 34.01
C LEU A 623 -18.91 35.02 33.01
N TYR A 624 -20.08 35.40 32.46
CA TYR A 624 -20.18 36.60 31.61
C TYR A 624 -19.89 37.86 32.41
N ASP A 625 -20.54 38.07 33.55
CA ASP A 625 -20.39 39.29 34.35
C ASP A 625 -18.94 39.52 34.81
N ARG A 626 -18.18 38.45 35.08
CA ARG A 626 -16.84 38.55 35.69
C ARG A 626 -15.67 38.34 34.73
N LEU A 627 -15.87 37.61 33.63
CA LEU A 627 -14.79 37.22 32.74
C LEU A 627 -15.11 37.51 31.27
N LEU A 628 -16.20 36.96 30.75
CA LEU A 628 -16.45 36.92 29.31
C LEU A 628 -17.07 38.23 28.78
N GLY A 629 -17.68 39.04 29.65
CA GLY A 629 -18.41 40.25 29.28
C GLY A 629 -19.79 39.93 28.71
N GLN A 630 -19.96 40.03 27.40
CA GLN A 630 -21.19 39.68 26.69
C GLN A 630 -20.90 38.64 25.60
N PRO A 631 -21.89 37.89 25.10
CA PRO A 631 -21.70 37.01 23.95
C PRO A 631 -21.08 37.76 22.76
N LEU A 632 -20.18 37.11 22.04
CA LEU A 632 -19.42 37.65 20.91
C LEU A 632 -18.52 38.86 21.26
N SER A 633 -18.19 39.06 22.53
CA SER A 633 -17.12 39.98 22.96
C SER A 633 -15.73 39.50 22.52
N HIS A 634 -14.72 40.36 22.65
CA HIS A 634 -13.33 39.95 22.39
C HIS A 634 -12.89 38.78 23.28
N THR A 635 -13.15 38.84 24.59
CA THR A 635 -12.73 37.82 25.55
C THR A 635 -13.49 36.50 25.38
N SER A 636 -14.79 36.55 25.06
CA SER A 636 -15.55 35.33 24.70
C SER A 636 -15.02 34.72 23.41
N HIS A 637 -14.74 35.51 22.37
CA HIS A 637 -14.11 35.02 21.14
C HIS A 637 -12.76 34.35 21.38
N GLU A 638 -11.90 34.96 22.19
CA GLU A 638 -10.57 34.44 22.52
C GLU A 638 -10.65 33.06 23.21
N LEU A 639 -11.52 32.94 24.21
CA LEU A 639 -11.60 31.73 25.05
C LEU A 639 -12.55 30.66 24.51
N LEU A 640 -13.64 31.05 23.86
CA LEU A 640 -14.76 30.16 23.54
C LEU A 640 -14.92 29.89 22.05
N HIS A 641 -14.25 30.64 21.17
CA HIS A 641 -14.35 30.45 19.71
C HIS A 641 -13.06 29.89 19.12
N THR A 642 -13.15 29.39 17.89
CA THR A 642 -12.04 28.84 17.13
C THR A 642 -12.26 29.03 15.62
N GLN A 643 -11.20 28.81 14.85
CA GLN A 643 -11.26 28.78 13.39
C GLN A 643 -10.71 27.46 12.90
N TYR A 644 -11.46 26.83 11.99
CA TYR A 644 -11.06 25.58 11.35
C TYR A 644 -10.30 25.88 10.07
N THR A 645 -9.41 24.96 9.69
CA THR A 645 -8.64 25.06 8.45
C THR A 645 -8.82 23.78 7.66
N ALA A 646 -8.76 23.88 6.33
CA ALA A 646 -8.84 22.71 5.48
C ALA A 646 -7.72 21.73 5.85
N ARG A 647 -8.10 20.48 6.13
CA ARG A 647 -7.20 19.35 6.37
C ARG A 647 -7.49 18.26 5.32
N PRO A 648 -7.38 18.57 4.01
CA PRO A 648 -7.67 17.60 2.97
C PRO A 648 -6.71 16.43 3.15
N ARG A 649 -7.26 15.22 3.35
CA ARG A 649 -6.45 14.01 3.22
C ARG A 649 -6.06 13.91 1.76
N LYS A 650 -4.82 13.49 1.45
CA LYS A 650 -4.39 13.24 0.08
C LYS A 650 -5.41 12.29 -0.55
N ARG A 651 -6.31 12.83 -1.40
CA ARG A 651 -7.27 12.00 -2.13
C ARG A 651 -6.45 11.10 -3.04
N PRO A 652 -6.75 9.79 -3.09
CA PRO A 652 -6.28 8.99 -4.21
C PRO A 652 -6.73 9.67 -5.50
N VAL A 653 -5.87 9.69 -6.50
CA VAL A 653 -6.34 9.73 -7.89
C VAL A 653 -7.34 8.57 -8.00
N ALA A 654 -8.57 8.86 -8.43
CA ALA A 654 -9.61 7.86 -8.54
C ALA A 654 -9.15 6.76 -9.50
N LEU A 655 -8.81 5.58 -8.98
CA LEU A 655 -8.54 4.39 -9.77
C LEU A 655 -9.87 3.89 -10.31
N LYS A 656 -10.17 4.21 -11.57
CA LYS A 656 -11.08 3.38 -12.36
C LYS A 656 -10.31 2.10 -12.68
N ALA A 657 -10.87 0.95 -12.31
CA ALA A 657 -10.45 -0.30 -12.93
C ALA A 657 -10.65 -0.13 -14.45
N PRO A 658 -9.64 -0.37 -15.30
CA PRO A 658 -9.89 -0.51 -16.71
C PRO A 658 -10.82 -1.73 -16.90
N PRO A 659 -11.79 -1.67 -17.82
CA PRO A 659 -12.43 -2.87 -18.31
C PRO A 659 -11.32 -3.78 -18.84
N SER A 660 -11.37 -5.05 -18.47
CA SER A 660 -10.57 -6.08 -19.10
C SER A 660 -10.84 -6.08 -20.61
N SER A 661 -9.78 -6.12 -21.41
CA SER A 661 -9.70 -6.60 -22.81
C SER A 661 -10.09 -5.71 -24.00
N ASP A 662 -10.31 -4.40 -23.85
CA ASP A 662 -10.57 -3.56 -25.04
C ASP A 662 -9.34 -2.83 -25.56
N ILE A 663 -9.08 -3.04 -26.86
CA ILE A 663 -8.08 -2.38 -27.70
C ILE A 663 -8.22 -0.86 -27.53
N TYR A 664 -7.15 -0.17 -27.13
CA TYR A 664 -7.16 1.29 -27.06
C TYR A 664 -7.37 1.89 -28.47
N GLU A 665 -8.52 2.49 -28.71
CA GLU A 665 -8.72 3.42 -29.82
C GLU A 665 -8.11 4.78 -29.43
N LEU A 666 -7.15 5.23 -30.22
CA LEU A 666 -6.37 6.45 -30.02
C LEU A 666 -7.13 7.69 -30.51
N ASP A 667 -8.23 8.08 -29.86
CA ASP A 667 -8.94 9.31 -30.21
C ASP A 667 -8.26 10.56 -29.61
N GLY A 668 -7.73 11.45 -30.46
CA GLY A 668 -7.15 12.75 -30.10
C GLY A 668 -6.25 13.38 -31.19
N ASP A 669 -5.93 14.66 -31.08
CA ASP A 669 -4.99 15.37 -31.98
C ASP A 669 -3.59 14.72 -31.93
N THR A 670 -3.20 14.04 -33.01
CA THR A 670 -1.93 13.31 -33.13
C THR A 670 -0.74 14.21 -33.45
N THR A 671 -0.98 15.46 -33.88
CA THR A 671 0.05 16.36 -34.42
C THR A 671 1.04 16.88 -33.38
N ASN A 672 0.63 16.91 -32.10
CA ASN A 672 1.45 17.38 -30.99
C ASN A 672 2.03 16.22 -30.14
N ARG A 673 2.31 15.06 -30.75
CA ARG A 673 2.79 13.85 -30.07
C ARG A 673 4.18 13.41 -30.56
N ILE A 674 5.04 12.98 -29.65
CA ILE A 674 6.29 12.26 -29.95
C ILE A 674 6.12 10.82 -29.48
N VAL A 675 6.38 9.84 -30.35
CA VAL A 675 6.24 8.41 -30.02
C VAL A 675 7.62 7.76 -29.99
N ILE A 676 8.01 7.19 -28.84
CA ILE A 676 9.26 6.44 -28.68
C ILE A 676 8.92 4.95 -28.70
N VAL A 677 9.37 4.24 -29.73
CA VAL A 677 9.17 2.80 -29.91
C VAL A 677 10.47 2.08 -29.59
N TYR A 678 10.45 1.07 -28.70
CA TYR A 678 11.65 0.30 -28.39
C TYR A 678 11.52 -1.21 -28.58
N GLY A 679 12.62 -1.83 -28.99
CA GLY A 679 12.84 -3.26 -29.02
C GLY A 679 14.05 -3.64 -28.16
N THR A 680 13.88 -4.55 -27.20
CA THR A 680 14.97 -4.92 -26.29
C THR A 680 15.00 -6.42 -26.05
N GLN A 681 16.21 -6.98 -25.89
CA GLN A 681 16.41 -8.38 -25.49
C GLN A 681 16.67 -8.49 -23.98
N SER A 682 17.58 -7.67 -23.46
CA SER A 682 18.07 -7.72 -22.08
C SER A 682 17.63 -6.52 -21.22
N GLY A 683 16.82 -5.59 -21.76
CA GLY A 683 16.34 -4.39 -21.07
C GLY A 683 17.14 -3.11 -21.35
N THR A 684 18.36 -3.20 -21.92
CA THR A 684 19.22 -2.02 -22.16
C THR A 684 18.59 -0.99 -23.10
N ALA A 685 17.97 -1.44 -24.20
CA ALA A 685 17.30 -0.56 -25.15
C ALA A 685 16.05 0.09 -24.55
N ALA A 686 15.31 -0.62 -23.70
CA ALA A 686 14.19 -0.05 -22.95
C ALA A 686 14.66 1.04 -21.97
N GLN A 687 15.82 0.84 -21.33
CA GLN A 687 16.42 1.86 -20.47
C GLN A 687 16.85 3.10 -21.27
N ALA A 688 17.49 2.92 -22.42
CA ALA A 688 17.84 4.03 -23.31
C ALA A 688 16.59 4.82 -23.76
N ALA A 689 15.49 4.13 -24.06
CA ALA A 689 14.22 4.76 -24.43
C ALA A 689 13.60 5.59 -23.28
N LYS A 690 13.69 5.10 -22.04
CA LYS A 690 13.29 5.87 -20.83
C LYS A 690 14.17 7.11 -20.65
N GLU A 691 15.49 6.97 -20.81
CA GLU A 691 16.44 8.09 -20.72
C GLU A 691 16.13 9.16 -21.78
N ILE A 692 15.81 8.77 -23.02
CA ILE A 692 15.37 9.68 -24.08
C ILE A 692 14.10 10.43 -23.67
N LYS A 693 13.06 9.72 -23.18
CA LYS A 693 11.80 10.34 -22.76
C LYS A 693 12.04 11.42 -21.69
N LEU A 694 12.80 11.08 -20.65
CA LEU A 694 13.08 11.99 -19.53
C LEU A 694 13.90 13.22 -19.96
N GLU A 695 14.91 13.03 -20.82
CA GLU A 695 15.72 14.14 -21.33
C GLU A 695 14.91 15.09 -22.23
N LEU A 696 14.02 14.55 -23.07
CA LEU A 696 13.11 15.35 -23.88
C LEU A 696 12.09 16.11 -23.01
N GLN A 697 11.47 15.46 -22.01
CA GLN A 697 10.58 16.13 -21.05
C GLN A 697 11.30 17.26 -20.32
N SER A 698 12.51 16.99 -19.81
CA SER A 698 13.36 17.99 -19.16
C SER A 698 13.70 19.15 -20.10
N PHE A 699 13.96 18.88 -21.38
CA PHE A 699 14.20 19.93 -22.36
C PHE A 699 12.96 20.79 -22.62
N ILE A 700 11.79 20.16 -22.77
CA ILE A 700 10.50 20.83 -22.99
C ILE A 700 10.18 21.77 -21.83
N SER A 701 10.28 21.29 -20.59
CA SER A 701 10.02 22.10 -19.38
C SER A 701 10.99 23.28 -19.27
N ARG A 702 12.26 23.12 -19.67
CA ARG A 702 13.27 24.20 -19.67
C ARG A 702 13.03 25.23 -20.77
N SER A 703 12.60 24.78 -21.95
CA SER A 703 12.51 25.62 -23.15
C SER A 703 11.13 26.27 -23.33
N LYS A 704 10.15 25.97 -22.46
CA LYS A 704 8.77 26.49 -22.50
C LYS A 704 8.12 26.30 -23.87
N VAL A 705 8.31 25.12 -24.46
CA VAL A 705 7.68 24.74 -25.75
C VAL A 705 6.16 24.77 -25.57
N SER A 706 5.45 25.45 -26.48
CA SER A 706 3.98 25.57 -26.43
C SER A 706 3.40 25.38 -27.84
N PRO A 707 2.38 24.51 -28.02
CA PRO A 707 1.83 23.61 -27.01
C PRO A 707 2.86 22.57 -26.54
N GLU A 708 2.73 22.10 -25.30
CA GLU A 708 3.65 21.10 -24.74
C GLU A 708 3.43 19.76 -25.45
N PRO A 709 4.44 19.18 -26.13
CA PRO A 709 4.25 17.94 -26.85
C PRO A 709 4.18 16.76 -25.89
N ASN A 710 3.22 15.85 -26.12
CA ASN A 710 3.07 14.65 -25.33
C ASN A 710 4.05 13.57 -25.81
N ILE A 711 4.89 13.04 -24.92
CA ILE A 711 5.89 12.01 -25.25
C ILE A 711 5.40 10.64 -24.78
N CYS A 712 5.06 9.78 -25.73
CA CYS A 712 4.61 8.41 -25.49
C CYS A 712 5.78 7.42 -25.57
N LEU A 713 5.82 6.43 -24.67
CA LEU A 713 6.83 5.36 -24.69
C LEU A 713 6.16 4.00 -24.88
N VAL A 714 6.51 3.25 -25.93
CA VAL A 714 5.79 2.03 -26.33
C VAL A 714 6.77 0.91 -26.70
N ALA A 715 6.54 -0.29 -26.16
CA ALA A 715 7.25 -1.49 -26.60
C ALA A 715 6.78 -1.92 -28.00
N ALA A 716 7.70 -2.34 -28.87
CA ALA A 716 7.35 -2.67 -30.26
C ALA A 716 6.31 -3.79 -30.40
N ASN A 717 6.30 -4.77 -29.49
CA ASN A 717 5.32 -5.86 -29.47
C ASN A 717 3.92 -5.44 -28.96
N ALA A 718 3.80 -4.30 -28.29
CA ALA A 718 2.52 -3.71 -27.88
C ALA A 718 1.83 -2.98 -29.03
N LEU A 719 2.58 -2.65 -30.09
CA LEU A 719 2.02 -2.07 -31.31
C LEU A 719 1.51 -3.19 -32.22
N HIS A 720 0.23 -3.13 -32.58
CA HIS A 720 -0.27 -3.98 -33.65
C HIS A 720 0.40 -3.58 -34.97
N PRO A 721 1.13 -4.47 -35.67
CA PRO A 721 1.94 -4.06 -36.83
C PRO A 721 1.13 -3.36 -37.92
N GLY A 722 -0.11 -3.80 -38.18
CA GLY A 722 -1.01 -3.16 -39.14
C GLY A 722 -1.54 -1.78 -38.75
N LYS A 723 -1.37 -1.35 -37.49
CA LYS A 723 -1.75 0.00 -36.99
C LYS A 723 -0.55 0.92 -36.77
N LEU A 724 0.68 0.44 -37.01
CA LEU A 724 1.90 1.24 -36.83
C LEU A 724 1.78 2.55 -37.59
N VAL A 725 1.41 2.47 -38.87
CA VAL A 725 1.30 3.61 -39.76
C VAL A 725 0.31 4.63 -39.20
N GLU A 726 -0.88 4.21 -38.77
CA GLU A 726 -1.87 5.10 -38.14
C GLU A 726 -1.37 5.72 -36.83
N THR A 727 -0.53 5.00 -36.08
CA THR A 727 -0.04 5.42 -34.76
C THR A 727 1.06 6.48 -34.84
N VAL A 728 1.94 6.38 -35.84
CA VAL A 728 3.08 7.31 -36.01
C VAL A 728 2.85 8.37 -37.08
N ARG A 729 1.83 8.20 -37.93
CA ARG A 729 1.48 9.17 -38.98
C ARG A 729 1.02 10.49 -38.35
N ASP A 730 1.46 11.58 -38.96
CA ASP A 730 1.18 12.97 -38.60
C ASP A 730 1.62 13.32 -37.17
N THR A 731 2.41 12.48 -36.50
CA THR A 731 3.04 12.81 -35.21
C THR A 731 4.17 13.82 -35.39
N MET A 732 4.51 14.56 -34.34
CA MET A 732 5.64 15.50 -34.35
C MET A 732 6.96 14.79 -34.69
N ALA A 733 7.15 13.59 -34.13
CA ALA A 733 8.24 12.67 -34.45
C ALA A 733 8.00 11.26 -33.88
N ALA A 734 8.60 10.26 -34.53
CA ALA A 734 8.78 8.92 -33.99
C ALA A 734 10.27 8.60 -33.73
N ILE A 735 10.61 8.12 -32.54
CA ILE A 735 11.98 7.71 -32.20
C ILE A 735 11.99 6.20 -32.00
N PHE A 736 12.82 5.50 -32.75
CA PHE A 736 12.99 4.06 -32.65
C PHE A 736 14.27 3.72 -31.90
N VAL A 737 14.19 2.83 -30.91
CA VAL A 737 15.34 2.40 -30.10
C VAL A 737 15.44 0.88 -30.13
N THR A 738 16.51 0.32 -30.69
CA THR A 738 16.65 -1.15 -30.78
C THR A 738 18.06 -1.61 -30.49
N CYS A 739 18.19 -2.76 -29.83
CA CYS A 739 19.48 -3.46 -29.77
C CYS A 739 19.67 -4.37 -30.98
N THR A 740 20.91 -4.84 -31.16
CA THR A 740 21.26 -5.91 -32.10
C THR A 740 21.57 -7.19 -31.31
N PHE A 741 21.08 -8.34 -31.76
CA PHE A 741 21.28 -9.64 -31.10
C PHE A 741 21.85 -10.69 -32.08
N GLY A 742 22.53 -11.71 -31.57
CA GLY A 742 23.13 -12.78 -32.37
C GLY A 742 24.02 -12.23 -33.49
N GLU A 743 23.86 -12.79 -34.70
CA GLU A 743 24.61 -12.43 -35.93
C GLU A 743 24.08 -11.16 -36.64
N GLY A 744 23.45 -10.25 -35.89
CA GLY A 744 22.92 -8.99 -36.42
C GLY A 744 21.40 -8.93 -36.55
N GLU A 745 20.68 -9.74 -35.78
CA GLU A 745 19.23 -9.86 -35.76
C GLU A 745 18.55 -8.81 -34.87
N PHE A 746 17.25 -8.65 -35.06
CA PHE A 746 16.40 -7.85 -34.18
C PHE A 746 16.05 -8.61 -32.90
N PRO A 747 15.88 -7.92 -31.76
CA PRO A 747 15.39 -8.55 -30.54
C PRO A 747 13.97 -9.06 -30.74
N GLU A 748 13.58 -10.08 -29.97
CA GLU A 748 12.30 -10.77 -30.10
C GLU A 748 11.09 -9.81 -30.06
N VAL A 749 11.17 -8.81 -29.17
CA VAL A 749 10.17 -7.74 -29.00
C VAL A 749 9.92 -6.95 -30.29
N MET A 750 10.92 -6.85 -31.18
CA MET A 750 10.87 -6.06 -32.40
C MET A 750 10.50 -6.90 -33.64
N LEU A 751 10.59 -8.25 -33.58
CA LEU A 751 10.48 -9.12 -34.75
C LEU A 751 9.16 -8.93 -35.51
N LYS A 752 8.00 -8.97 -34.82
CA LYS A 752 6.69 -8.80 -35.49
C LYS A 752 6.56 -7.45 -36.19
N LEU A 753 7.14 -6.40 -35.63
CA LEU A 753 7.12 -5.07 -36.21
C LEU A 753 8.07 -4.99 -37.41
N TRP A 754 9.27 -5.57 -37.27
CA TRP A 754 10.24 -5.67 -38.35
C TRP A 754 9.70 -6.47 -39.52
N ASP A 755 9.15 -7.68 -39.30
CA ASP A 755 8.56 -8.52 -40.34
C ASP A 755 7.48 -7.77 -41.12
N HIS A 756 6.67 -6.97 -40.43
CA HIS A 756 5.67 -6.14 -41.08
C HIS A 756 6.31 -5.08 -41.98
N LEU A 757 7.27 -4.32 -41.46
CA LEU A 757 7.99 -3.28 -42.21
C LEU A 757 8.79 -3.85 -43.40
N GLU A 758 9.43 -5.00 -43.21
CA GLU A 758 10.20 -5.70 -44.24
C GLU A 758 9.27 -6.16 -45.37
N ASN A 759 8.12 -6.74 -45.05
CA ASN A 759 7.16 -7.24 -46.03
C ASN A 759 6.26 -6.16 -46.67
N GLN A 760 6.34 -4.89 -46.24
CA GLN A 760 5.55 -3.80 -46.84
C GLN A 760 6.01 -3.50 -48.28
N CYS A 761 5.12 -3.73 -49.24
CA CYS A 761 5.42 -3.54 -50.67
C CYS A 761 5.20 -2.10 -51.15
N ASN A 762 4.46 -1.28 -50.40
CA ASN A 762 4.13 0.09 -50.81
C ASN A 762 5.23 1.07 -50.38
N LYS A 763 6.01 1.58 -51.34
CA LYS A 763 7.07 2.59 -51.11
C LYS A 763 6.55 3.96 -50.65
N HIS A 764 5.23 4.18 -50.72
CA HIS A 764 4.55 5.38 -50.21
C HIS A 764 3.65 5.05 -49.02
N THR A 765 4.08 4.11 -48.16
CA THR A 765 3.36 3.78 -46.92
C THR A 765 3.24 5.02 -46.03
N PHE A 766 4.28 5.85 -46.00
CA PHE A 766 4.28 7.18 -45.41
C PHE A 766 4.25 8.24 -46.52
N PRO A 767 3.15 8.99 -46.68
CA PRO A 767 3.12 10.19 -47.52
C PRO A 767 4.20 11.22 -47.10
N GLU A 768 4.60 12.09 -48.02
CA GLU A 768 5.62 13.12 -47.76
C GLU A 768 5.25 13.98 -46.53
N GLY A 769 6.18 14.12 -45.59
CA GLY A 769 5.99 14.87 -44.34
C GLY A 769 5.14 14.18 -43.28
N SER A 770 4.58 13.00 -43.54
CA SER A 770 3.68 12.30 -42.62
C SER A 770 4.39 11.49 -41.53
N LEU A 771 5.67 11.18 -41.69
CA LEU A 771 6.50 10.54 -40.66
C LEU A 771 7.86 11.22 -40.63
N ARG A 772 8.14 11.92 -39.53
CA ARG A 772 9.48 12.36 -39.16
C ARG A 772 10.06 11.40 -38.13
N TYR A 773 11.23 10.82 -38.36
CA TYR A 773 11.76 9.80 -37.46
C TYR A 773 13.25 9.93 -37.13
N GLY A 774 13.66 9.32 -36.02
CA GLY A 774 15.06 9.10 -35.67
C GLY A 774 15.26 7.69 -35.12
N VAL A 775 16.44 7.11 -35.34
CA VAL A 775 16.78 5.75 -34.86
C VAL A 775 18.02 5.81 -33.97
N PHE A 776 17.96 5.14 -32.82
CA PHE A 776 19.10 4.92 -31.94
C PHE A 776 19.32 3.42 -31.74
N GLY A 777 20.52 2.97 -32.12
CA GLY A 777 20.95 1.58 -31.99
C GLY A 777 21.79 1.34 -30.75
N LEU A 778 21.64 0.15 -30.17
CA LEU A 778 22.57 -0.39 -29.19
C LEU A 778 23.26 -1.62 -29.80
N GLY A 779 24.59 -1.60 -29.82
CA GLY A 779 25.42 -2.68 -30.33
C GLY A 779 26.76 -2.71 -29.62
N SER A 780 27.63 -3.62 -30.04
CA SER A 780 28.98 -3.72 -29.49
C SER A 780 29.99 -3.84 -30.63
N SER A 781 31.03 -3.01 -30.59
CA SER A 781 32.11 -3.00 -31.58
C SER A 781 32.97 -4.27 -31.57
N MET A 782 32.84 -5.13 -30.55
CA MET A 782 33.42 -6.48 -30.57
C MET A 782 32.88 -7.33 -31.73
N TYR A 783 31.65 -7.07 -32.16
CA TYR A 783 30.99 -7.78 -33.27
C TYR A 783 31.11 -6.96 -34.57
N ALA A 784 32.26 -6.31 -34.82
CA ALA A 784 32.48 -5.49 -36.00
C ALA A 784 32.74 -6.29 -37.29
N VAL A 785 32.84 -7.62 -37.20
CA VAL A 785 33.06 -8.49 -38.37
C VAL A 785 31.74 -8.58 -39.18
N GLY A 786 31.80 -8.31 -40.48
CA GLY A 786 30.66 -8.55 -41.39
C GLY A 786 29.46 -7.58 -41.31
N ASP A 787 29.68 -6.30 -40.97
CA ASP A 787 28.62 -5.27 -40.86
C ASP A 787 27.58 -5.54 -39.73
N GLN A 788 27.96 -6.27 -38.69
CA GLN A 788 27.05 -6.67 -37.61
C GLN A 788 26.88 -5.63 -36.49
N PHE A 789 27.87 -4.77 -36.23
CA PHE A 789 27.78 -3.73 -35.19
C PHE A 789 26.56 -2.83 -35.40
N ASN A 790 25.54 -2.82 -34.52
CA ASN A 790 24.31 -2.00 -34.71
C ASN A 790 23.50 -2.30 -35.99
N ARG A 791 23.65 -3.50 -36.57
CA ARG A 791 23.00 -3.88 -37.84
C ARG A 791 21.48 -3.71 -37.83
N ALA A 792 20.81 -4.09 -36.74
CA ALA A 792 19.36 -3.98 -36.61
C ALA A 792 18.88 -2.53 -36.75
N ALA A 793 19.54 -1.59 -36.07
CA ALA A 793 19.19 -0.16 -36.14
C ALA A 793 19.45 0.42 -37.54
N ARG A 794 20.56 0.06 -38.19
CA ARG A 794 20.85 0.49 -39.58
C ARG A 794 19.81 -0.03 -40.57
N ARG A 795 19.41 -1.30 -40.45
CA ARG A 795 18.35 -1.89 -41.29
C ARG A 795 17.01 -1.20 -41.09
N LEU A 796 16.65 -0.91 -39.84
CA LEU A 796 15.42 -0.21 -39.50
C LEU A 796 15.38 1.21 -40.08
N ASP A 797 16.44 1.98 -39.88
CA ASP A 797 16.57 3.34 -40.41
C ASP A 797 16.44 3.36 -41.94
N THR A 798 17.24 2.53 -42.63
CA THR A 798 17.19 2.40 -44.10
C THR A 798 15.78 2.05 -44.57
N ARG A 799 15.11 1.11 -43.89
CA ARG A 799 13.79 0.65 -44.30
C ARG A 799 12.70 1.70 -44.10
N LEU A 800 12.77 2.51 -43.05
CA LEU A 800 11.82 3.60 -42.82
C LEU A 800 11.94 4.69 -43.89
N GLU A 801 13.17 4.99 -44.35
CA GLU A 801 13.43 5.89 -45.49
C GLU A 801 12.84 5.33 -46.79
N GLU A 802 13.05 4.05 -47.10
CA GLU A 802 12.49 3.39 -48.29
C GLU A 802 10.95 3.41 -48.37
N LEU A 803 10.28 3.46 -47.21
CA LEU A 803 8.82 3.50 -47.08
C LEU A 803 8.23 4.93 -47.12
N GLY A 804 9.08 5.95 -47.27
CA GLY A 804 8.69 7.36 -47.40
C GLY A 804 8.84 8.21 -46.14
N GLY A 805 9.47 7.70 -45.08
CA GLY A 805 9.74 8.47 -43.86
C GLY A 805 10.85 9.51 -44.04
N GLU A 806 10.72 10.65 -43.37
CA GLU A 806 11.72 11.73 -43.34
C GLU A 806 12.65 11.59 -42.12
N ARG A 807 13.94 11.40 -42.36
CA ARG A 807 14.95 11.26 -41.30
C ARG A 807 15.23 12.62 -40.63
N LEU A 808 15.07 12.69 -39.31
CA LEU A 808 15.38 13.89 -38.49
C LEU A 808 16.89 14.11 -38.32
N ILE A 809 17.61 13.01 -38.14
CA ILE A 809 19.03 12.93 -37.85
C ILE A 809 19.55 11.55 -38.23
N ASP A 810 20.84 11.45 -38.55
CA ASP A 810 21.54 10.18 -38.76
C ASP A 810 21.37 9.23 -37.55
N VAL A 811 21.37 7.93 -37.87
CA VAL A 811 21.23 6.86 -36.87
C VAL A 811 22.31 6.98 -35.78
N GLY A 812 21.88 7.00 -34.52
CA GLY A 812 22.80 6.94 -33.38
C GLY A 812 23.30 5.52 -33.17
N LEU A 813 24.61 5.34 -32.98
CA LEU A 813 25.25 4.02 -32.87
C LEU A 813 25.91 3.87 -31.50
N GLY A 814 25.15 3.43 -30.49
CA GLY A 814 25.67 3.14 -29.16
C GLY A 814 26.59 1.92 -29.16
N ASP A 815 27.70 2.00 -28.43
CA ASP A 815 28.69 0.93 -28.29
C ASP A 815 28.89 0.50 -26.84
N ASP A 816 28.53 -0.75 -26.53
CA ASP A 816 28.70 -1.36 -25.20
C ASP A 816 30.17 -1.60 -24.81
N GLN A 817 31.14 -1.38 -25.71
CA GLN A 817 32.58 -1.40 -25.38
C GLN A 817 33.15 -0.04 -25.03
N ALA A 818 32.40 1.04 -25.25
CA ALA A 818 32.85 2.37 -24.88
C ALA A 818 32.93 2.52 -23.35
N ALA A 819 33.77 3.44 -22.87
CA ALA A 819 33.96 3.67 -21.44
C ALA A 819 32.64 4.03 -20.69
N GLU A 820 31.72 4.71 -21.37
CA GLU A 820 30.37 5.03 -20.89
C GLU A 820 29.27 4.15 -21.53
N LEU A 821 29.64 3.03 -22.14
CA LEU A 821 28.75 2.17 -22.92
C LEU A 821 27.99 2.97 -24.00
N TYR A 822 26.76 2.55 -24.35
CA TYR A 822 25.89 3.26 -25.29
C TYR A 822 25.59 4.73 -24.90
N ARG A 823 25.73 5.11 -23.63
CA ARG A 823 25.26 6.41 -23.11
C ARG A 823 26.10 7.58 -23.61
N GLY A 824 27.39 7.35 -23.85
CA GLY A 824 28.30 8.35 -24.37
C GLY A 824 27.81 8.92 -25.71
N GLU A 825 27.38 8.03 -26.60
CA GLU A 825 26.80 8.34 -27.91
C GLU A 825 25.33 8.79 -27.83
N LEU A 826 24.54 8.24 -26.89
CA LEU A 826 23.16 8.66 -26.69
C LEU A 826 23.04 10.15 -26.37
N ASP A 827 23.86 10.64 -25.44
CA ASP A 827 23.91 12.06 -25.08
C ASP A 827 24.23 12.95 -26.31
N LYS A 828 25.27 12.58 -27.08
CA LYS A 828 25.68 13.32 -28.29
C LYS A 828 24.59 13.33 -29.35
N TRP A 829 23.85 12.23 -29.47
CA TRP A 829 22.75 12.09 -30.40
C TRP A 829 21.56 12.96 -29.95
N LEU A 830 21.19 12.93 -28.67
CA LEU A 830 20.11 13.74 -28.10
C LEU A 830 20.35 15.26 -28.23
N GLU A 831 21.60 15.71 -28.05
CA GLU A 831 21.98 17.12 -28.23
C GLU A 831 21.70 17.65 -29.65
N GLN A 832 21.70 16.76 -30.64
CA GLN A 832 21.39 17.09 -32.03
C GLN A 832 19.91 16.91 -32.37
N VAL A 833 19.21 15.98 -31.70
CA VAL A 833 17.77 15.74 -31.86
C VAL A 833 16.94 16.88 -31.29
N GLN A 834 17.27 17.36 -30.09
CA GLN A 834 16.49 18.39 -29.39
C GLN A 834 16.26 19.66 -30.23
N PRO A 835 17.28 20.27 -30.89
CA PRO A 835 17.08 21.44 -31.73
C PRO A 835 16.24 21.18 -32.99
N LYS A 836 16.23 19.95 -33.51
CA LYS A 836 15.44 19.54 -34.68
C LYS A 836 13.96 19.34 -34.35
N LEU A 837 13.66 18.94 -33.11
CA LEU A 837 12.29 18.80 -32.62
C LEU A 837 11.70 20.14 -32.18
N PHE A 838 12.48 20.97 -31.47
CA PHE A 838 11.94 22.13 -30.73
C PHE A 838 12.51 23.49 -31.15
N GLY A 839 13.52 23.53 -32.04
CA GLY A 839 14.24 24.75 -32.41
C GLY A 839 15.37 25.13 -31.44
N LYS A 840 16.02 26.29 -31.67
CA LYS A 840 17.09 26.80 -30.79
C LYS A 840 16.51 27.44 -29.53
N ALA A 841 16.88 26.93 -28.35
CA ALA A 841 16.45 27.46 -27.07
C ALA A 841 16.93 28.92 -26.85
N SER A 842 16.00 29.82 -26.55
CA SER A 842 16.25 31.23 -26.21
C SER A 842 15.95 31.49 -24.73
N GLY A 843 16.91 31.22 -23.83
CA GLY A 843 16.86 31.75 -22.46
C GLY A 843 17.45 30.85 -21.38
N GLY A 844 17.88 31.49 -20.28
CA GLY A 844 18.79 30.96 -19.26
C GLY A 844 18.29 29.76 -18.44
N ARG A 845 19.26 28.93 -18.02
CA ARG A 845 19.11 27.73 -17.19
C ARG A 845 18.38 28.05 -15.87
N SER A 846 17.09 27.73 -15.81
CA SER A 846 16.32 27.71 -14.57
C SER A 846 15.86 26.28 -14.28
N TYR A 847 16.56 25.59 -13.38
CA TYR A 847 16.14 24.31 -12.81
C TYR A 847 15.04 24.62 -11.80
N LEU A 848 13.76 24.57 -12.18
CA LEU A 848 12.70 24.87 -11.22
C LEU A 848 11.74 23.74 -10.88
N ASP A 849 11.49 22.74 -11.73
CA ASP A 849 10.64 21.61 -11.32
C ASP A 849 11.09 20.27 -11.95
N PRO A 850 11.05 19.15 -11.21
CA PRO A 850 11.23 17.81 -11.77
C PRO A 850 10.07 17.44 -12.70
N PRO A 851 10.30 16.71 -13.81
CA PRO A 851 9.23 16.26 -14.70
C PRO A 851 8.29 15.29 -13.98
N GLU A 852 7.10 15.04 -14.54
CA GLU A 852 6.19 14.00 -14.03
C GLU A 852 6.89 12.63 -14.06
N PRO A 853 6.79 11.81 -12.99
CA PRO A 853 7.44 10.50 -12.97
C PRO A 853 6.84 9.58 -14.06
N LEU A 854 7.64 8.64 -14.57
CA LEU A 854 7.15 7.66 -15.57
C LEU A 854 6.14 6.68 -14.97
N PHE A 855 6.23 6.43 -13.67
CA PHE A 855 5.41 5.48 -12.94
C PHE A 855 4.77 6.15 -11.74
N ARG A 856 3.52 5.81 -11.48
CA ARG A 856 2.81 6.19 -10.28
C ARG A 856 2.83 5.02 -9.31
N LEU A 857 3.26 5.30 -8.09
CA LEU A 857 3.14 4.36 -6.97
C LEU A 857 1.96 4.75 -6.10
N SER A 858 1.21 3.75 -5.68
CA SER A 858 0.22 3.91 -4.62
C SER A 858 0.31 2.75 -3.63
N LEU A 859 -0.06 2.97 -2.37
CA LEU A 859 -0.16 1.87 -1.41
C LEU A 859 -1.37 1.00 -1.78
N ALA A 860 -1.11 -0.27 -2.08
CA ALA A 860 -2.13 -1.24 -2.45
C ALA A 860 -2.68 -1.97 -1.21
N PRO A 861 -3.99 -2.27 -1.17
CA PRO A 861 -4.58 -3.13 -0.16
C PRO A 861 -4.05 -4.55 -0.26
N GLY A 862 -3.37 -5.03 0.78
CA GLY A 862 -3.12 -6.47 0.89
C GLY A 862 -1.88 -6.83 1.67
N PHE A 863 -1.78 -8.12 1.97
CA PHE A 863 -0.56 -8.76 2.42
C PHE A 863 -0.16 -9.71 1.28
N HIS A 864 0.95 -9.44 0.60
CA HIS A 864 1.65 -10.55 -0.04
C HIS A 864 2.16 -11.42 1.11
N GLY A 865 1.70 -12.68 1.20
CA GLY A 865 2.26 -13.60 2.18
C GLY A 865 3.79 -13.60 2.05
N ARG A 866 4.55 -13.85 3.12
CA ARG A 866 6.03 -13.82 3.12
C ARG A 866 6.72 -14.64 2.01
N HIS A 867 5.95 -15.43 1.24
CA HIS A 867 6.39 -16.31 0.17
C HIS A 867 5.75 -16.03 -1.19
N PHE A 868 4.85 -15.05 -1.33
CA PHE A 868 4.32 -14.66 -2.64
C PHE A 868 5.33 -13.76 -3.32
N ARG A 869 5.92 -14.23 -4.42
CA ARG A 869 6.84 -13.45 -5.25
C ARG A 869 6.31 -13.47 -6.67
N PRO A 870 5.89 -12.32 -7.24
CA PRO A 870 5.55 -12.27 -8.65
C PRO A 870 6.83 -12.55 -9.45
N LEU A 871 6.82 -13.61 -10.26
CA LEU A 871 7.87 -13.86 -11.24
C LEU A 871 7.49 -13.19 -12.56
N PRO A 872 8.47 -12.73 -13.36
CA PRO A 872 8.21 -12.42 -14.75
C PRO A 872 7.61 -13.65 -15.47
N PRO A 873 6.88 -13.46 -16.58
CA PRO A 873 6.42 -14.56 -17.41
C PRO A 873 7.57 -15.52 -17.75
N ASP A 874 7.29 -16.82 -17.74
CA ASP A 874 8.23 -17.91 -18.10
C ASP A 874 9.43 -18.12 -17.15
N TYR A 875 9.44 -17.46 -15.98
CA TYR A 875 10.39 -17.77 -14.91
C TYR A 875 9.82 -18.78 -13.92
N HIS A 876 10.70 -19.66 -13.43
CA HIS A 876 10.37 -20.72 -12.47
C HIS A 876 11.32 -20.67 -11.27
N PHE A 877 10.84 -21.07 -10.09
CA PHE A 877 11.72 -21.26 -8.94
C PHE A 877 12.34 -22.66 -8.95
N VAL A 878 13.67 -22.73 -8.95
CA VAL A 878 14.45 -23.96 -8.71
C VAL A 878 15.12 -23.90 -7.34
N LYS A 879 15.35 -25.04 -6.70
CA LYS A 879 16.06 -25.11 -5.40
C LYS A 879 17.53 -25.42 -5.62
N LEU A 880 18.42 -24.76 -4.88
CA LEU A 880 19.84 -25.14 -4.83
C LEU A 880 19.98 -26.50 -4.12
N ALA A 881 20.57 -27.47 -4.80
CA ALA A 881 20.77 -28.83 -4.31
C ALA A 881 22.18 -29.04 -3.74
N SER A 882 23.20 -28.48 -4.40
CA SER A 882 24.59 -28.49 -3.92
C SER A 882 25.37 -27.29 -4.47
N SER A 883 26.42 -26.90 -3.75
CA SER A 883 27.41 -25.92 -4.17
C SER A 883 28.79 -26.46 -3.80
N GLU A 884 29.62 -26.72 -4.81
CA GLU A 884 30.93 -27.35 -4.65
C GLU A 884 32.01 -26.43 -5.21
N SER A 885 33.04 -26.14 -4.41
CA SER A 885 34.18 -25.36 -4.91
C SER A 885 34.97 -26.18 -5.93
N VAL A 886 35.32 -25.57 -7.05
CA VAL A 886 36.13 -26.20 -8.12
C VAL A 886 37.56 -25.68 -8.15
N VAL A 887 37.97 -24.92 -7.13
CA VAL A 887 39.31 -24.37 -6.95
C VAL A 887 39.96 -24.92 -5.69
N SER A 888 41.28 -24.97 -5.67
CA SER A 888 42.03 -25.35 -4.48
C SER A 888 41.91 -24.28 -3.38
N GLU A 889 41.97 -24.73 -2.13
CA GLU A 889 41.92 -23.86 -0.95
C GLU A 889 43.03 -22.80 -1.00
N GLY A 890 42.68 -21.54 -0.71
CA GLY A 890 43.61 -20.40 -0.72
C GLY A 890 43.79 -19.71 -2.07
N TYR A 891 43.08 -20.14 -3.13
CA TYR A 891 43.06 -19.40 -4.39
C TYR A 891 42.25 -18.10 -4.27
N ASP A 892 42.75 -17.02 -4.88
CA ASP A 892 42.20 -15.67 -4.73
C ASP A 892 40.93 -15.42 -5.56
N ARG A 893 40.60 -16.29 -6.52
CA ARG A 893 39.41 -16.19 -7.38
C ARG A 893 38.48 -17.40 -7.15
N PRO A 894 37.47 -17.27 -6.28
CA PRO A 894 36.53 -18.35 -6.01
C PRO A 894 35.77 -18.79 -7.28
N ALA A 895 35.67 -20.10 -7.50
CA ALA A 895 34.79 -20.68 -8.50
C ALA A 895 34.07 -21.91 -7.92
N ALA A 896 32.82 -22.12 -8.31
CA ALA A 896 31.99 -23.20 -7.80
C ALA A 896 31.07 -23.79 -8.88
N LEU A 897 30.75 -25.08 -8.71
CA LEU A 897 29.72 -25.79 -9.44
C LEU A 897 28.43 -25.78 -8.60
N PHE A 898 27.38 -25.14 -9.11
CA PHE A 898 26.07 -25.05 -8.49
C PHE A 898 25.13 -26.06 -9.14
N SER A 899 24.47 -26.92 -8.36
CA SER A 899 23.48 -27.88 -8.84
C SER A 899 22.08 -27.47 -8.40
N PHE A 900 21.13 -27.42 -9.33
CA PHE A 900 19.74 -27.04 -9.11
C PHE A 900 18.78 -28.21 -9.34
N ASP A 901 17.72 -28.26 -8.55
CA ASP A 901 16.66 -29.25 -8.62
C ASP A 901 15.54 -28.84 -9.60
N LEU A 902 15.23 -29.71 -10.57
CA LEU A 902 14.16 -29.53 -11.56
C LEU A 902 12.93 -30.42 -11.32
N ALA A 903 12.96 -31.38 -10.38
CA ALA A 903 11.93 -32.43 -10.29
C ALA A 903 10.49 -31.91 -10.10
N GLU A 904 10.33 -30.74 -9.46
CA GLU A 904 9.03 -30.12 -9.15
C GLU A 904 8.65 -28.97 -10.10
N THR A 905 9.46 -28.65 -11.12
CA THR A 905 9.29 -27.41 -11.91
C THR A 905 8.67 -27.62 -13.29
N GLY A 906 8.81 -28.83 -13.86
CA GLY A 906 8.40 -29.13 -15.24
C GLY A 906 9.27 -28.45 -16.31
N LEU A 907 10.41 -27.86 -15.92
CA LEU A 907 11.37 -27.29 -16.86
C LEU A 907 12.07 -28.40 -17.64
N GLU A 908 12.19 -28.21 -18.95
CA GLU A 908 13.00 -29.04 -19.82
C GLU A 908 14.07 -28.17 -20.48
N TYR A 909 15.24 -28.75 -20.72
CA TYR A 909 16.36 -28.08 -21.38
C TYR A 909 17.10 -29.09 -22.26
N THR A 910 17.84 -28.62 -23.25
CA THR A 910 18.75 -29.44 -24.04
C THR A 910 20.20 -29.09 -23.72
N VAL A 911 21.10 -30.03 -24.00
CA VAL A 911 22.54 -29.77 -23.82
C VAL A 911 22.96 -28.60 -24.72
N GLY A 912 23.71 -27.65 -24.18
CA GLY A 912 24.07 -26.42 -24.91
C GLY A 912 23.22 -25.21 -24.56
N ASP A 913 22.08 -25.39 -23.90
CA ASP A 913 21.22 -24.28 -23.47
C ASP A 913 21.86 -23.40 -22.38
N HIS A 914 21.28 -22.21 -22.20
CA HIS A 914 21.62 -21.28 -21.13
C HIS A 914 20.57 -21.28 -20.03
N LEU A 915 21.04 -21.10 -18.79
CA LEU A 915 20.19 -20.72 -17.67
C LEU A 915 20.27 -19.21 -17.46
N ALA A 916 19.15 -18.52 -17.64
CA ALA A 916 18.97 -17.15 -17.23
C ALA A 916 18.68 -17.12 -15.72
N VAL A 917 19.62 -16.64 -14.92
CA VAL A 917 19.48 -16.47 -13.47
C VAL A 917 19.06 -15.03 -13.17
N LEU A 918 17.90 -14.86 -12.53
CA LEU A 918 17.44 -13.55 -12.08
C LEU A 918 17.99 -13.28 -10.65
N PRO A 919 18.93 -12.33 -10.48
CA PRO A 919 19.55 -12.10 -9.18
C PRO A 919 18.68 -11.22 -8.27
N ARG A 920 19.13 -11.04 -7.03
CA ARG A 920 18.51 -10.13 -6.06
C ARG A 920 19.55 -9.25 -5.40
N ASN A 921 19.19 -8.00 -5.10
CA ASN A 921 20.04 -7.17 -4.23
C ASN A 921 20.14 -7.79 -2.84
N PRO A 922 21.29 -7.61 -2.16
CA PRO A 922 21.41 -7.94 -0.74
C PRO A 922 20.35 -7.21 0.08
N ASP A 923 19.75 -7.90 1.06
CA ASP A 923 18.72 -7.30 1.92
C ASP A 923 19.26 -6.03 2.63
N ALA A 924 20.53 -6.03 3.01
CA ALA A 924 21.20 -4.87 3.60
C ALA A 924 21.18 -3.63 2.68
N ALA A 925 21.31 -3.80 1.36
CA ALA A 925 21.24 -2.67 0.42
C ALA A 925 19.81 -2.10 0.37
N ALA A 926 18.80 -2.96 0.31
CA ALA A 926 17.40 -2.53 0.35
C ALA A 926 17.03 -1.87 1.68
N ASP A 927 17.52 -2.40 2.80
CA ASP A 927 17.29 -1.85 4.14
C ASP A 927 17.87 -0.44 4.29
N ARG A 928 19.09 -0.20 3.78
CA ARG A 928 19.69 1.14 3.77
C ARG A 928 18.82 2.15 3.03
N ILE A 929 18.21 1.76 1.91
CA ILE A 929 17.34 2.64 1.11
C ILE A 929 15.99 2.85 1.78
N LEU A 930 15.35 1.79 2.27
CA LEU A 930 14.09 1.90 3.02
C LEU A 930 14.22 2.81 4.24
N ALA A 931 15.37 2.75 4.93
CA ALA A 931 15.65 3.62 6.07
C ALA A 931 15.64 5.11 5.70
N LEU A 932 15.96 5.47 4.46
CA LEU A 932 15.91 6.88 3.99
C LEU A 932 14.48 7.41 3.88
N TYR A 933 13.49 6.52 3.71
CA TYR A 933 12.07 6.86 3.52
C TYR A 933 11.20 6.56 4.75
N HIS A 934 11.80 6.12 5.86
CA HIS A 934 11.10 5.85 7.12
C HIS A 934 10.67 7.17 7.82
N PRO A 935 9.47 7.25 8.46
CA PRO A 935 8.49 6.19 8.68
C PRO A 935 7.43 6.06 7.57
N ASP A 936 7.56 6.84 6.49
CA ASP A 936 6.53 6.95 5.45
C ASP A 936 6.48 5.70 4.54
N LEU A 937 7.58 4.95 4.45
CA LEU A 937 7.66 3.69 3.72
C LEU A 937 8.52 2.66 4.48
N ASP A 938 7.94 1.47 4.68
CA ASP A 938 8.58 0.27 5.20
C ASP A 938 8.62 -0.84 4.13
N GLY A 939 9.53 -1.80 4.31
CA GLY A 939 9.73 -2.87 3.31
C GLY A 939 8.54 -3.81 3.11
N SER A 940 7.57 -3.84 4.03
CA SER A 940 6.37 -4.66 3.96
C SER A 940 5.18 -3.96 3.29
N ASN A 941 5.27 -2.66 3.05
CA ASN A 941 4.22 -1.93 2.35
C ASN A 941 4.04 -2.47 0.92
N VAL A 942 2.82 -2.87 0.59
CA VAL A 942 2.46 -3.30 -0.77
C VAL A 942 2.21 -2.06 -1.62
N LEU A 943 2.88 -2.01 -2.77
CA LEU A 943 2.84 -0.94 -3.75
C LEU A 943 2.08 -1.43 -4.98
N SER A 944 1.13 -0.62 -5.45
CA SER A 944 0.60 -0.69 -6.80
C SER A 944 1.48 0.14 -7.72
N VAL A 945 1.89 -0.41 -8.86
CA VAL A 945 2.70 0.29 -9.86
C VAL A 945 1.90 0.45 -11.15
N GLU A 946 1.75 1.69 -11.59
CA GLU A 946 1.05 2.01 -12.84
C GLU A 946 1.94 2.91 -13.72
N ALA A 947 2.00 2.65 -15.02
CA ALA A 947 2.58 3.60 -15.97
C ALA A 947 1.70 4.87 -16.00
N VAL A 948 2.33 6.05 -15.95
CA VAL A 948 1.61 7.33 -16.06
C VAL A 948 1.06 7.54 -17.47
N ASP A 949 1.78 7.02 -18.46
CA ASP A 949 1.38 7.03 -19.86
C ASP A 949 0.39 5.90 -20.14
N PRO A 950 -0.82 6.17 -20.68
CA PRO A 950 -1.79 5.13 -21.03
C PRO A 950 -1.28 4.12 -22.08
N LEU A 951 -0.30 4.52 -22.91
CA LEU A 951 0.38 3.64 -23.88
C LEU A 951 1.69 3.08 -23.33
N GLY A 952 2.04 3.48 -22.10
CA GLY A 952 3.29 3.14 -21.43
C GLY A 952 3.34 1.68 -21.01
N ASP A 953 4.42 1.00 -21.37
CA ASP A 953 4.74 -0.32 -20.81
C ASP A 953 5.08 -0.18 -19.31
N CYS A 954 4.51 -1.06 -18.48
CA CYS A 954 4.83 -1.17 -17.06
C CYS A 954 5.60 -2.46 -16.83
N PRO A 955 6.95 -2.42 -16.77
CA PRO A 955 7.79 -3.62 -16.63
C PRO A 955 7.76 -4.19 -15.20
N PHE A 956 7.02 -3.55 -14.29
CA PHE A 956 6.87 -3.98 -12.90
C PHE A 956 5.55 -4.70 -12.72
N PRO A 957 5.47 -5.69 -11.81
CA PRO A 957 4.20 -6.26 -11.42
C PRO A 957 3.22 -5.17 -10.97
N PRO A 958 1.92 -5.33 -11.26
CA PRO A 958 0.92 -4.33 -10.87
C PRO A 958 0.87 -4.15 -9.35
N THR A 959 1.23 -5.18 -8.58
CA THR A 959 1.36 -5.11 -7.12
C THR A 959 2.57 -5.89 -6.62
N LEU A 960 3.38 -5.27 -5.75
CA LEU A 960 4.53 -5.88 -5.07
C LEU A 960 4.90 -5.07 -3.82
N THR A 961 5.60 -5.65 -2.85
CA THR A 961 6.09 -4.88 -1.69
C THR A 961 7.24 -3.93 -2.04
N ALA A 962 7.44 -2.88 -1.25
CA ALA A 962 8.57 -1.97 -1.38
C ALA A 962 9.91 -2.72 -1.29
N ARG A 963 10.01 -3.75 -0.43
CA ARG A 963 11.19 -4.62 -0.38
C ARG A 963 11.34 -5.45 -1.64
N GLU A 964 10.27 -6.02 -2.18
CA GLU A 964 10.35 -6.78 -3.42
C GLU A 964 10.80 -5.91 -4.58
N LEU A 965 10.25 -4.70 -4.69
CA LEU A 965 10.68 -3.70 -5.68
C LEU A 965 12.19 -3.43 -5.59
N LEU A 966 12.68 -3.13 -4.38
CA LEU A 966 14.09 -2.81 -4.15
C LEU A 966 15.02 -4.03 -4.22
N THR A 967 14.55 -5.24 -3.93
CA THR A 967 15.40 -6.44 -3.94
C THR A 967 15.37 -7.20 -5.26
N GLN A 968 14.30 -7.10 -6.04
CA GLN A 968 14.07 -7.94 -7.23
C GLN A 968 14.01 -7.15 -8.53
N TYR A 969 13.68 -5.86 -8.50
CA TYR A 969 13.39 -5.10 -9.73
C TYR A 969 14.31 -3.92 -10.01
N LEU A 970 14.91 -3.27 -9.01
CA LEU A 970 15.81 -2.12 -9.21
C LEU A 970 17.27 -2.50 -8.97
N ASP A 971 18.20 -2.19 -9.86
CA ASP A 971 19.63 -2.49 -9.69
C ASP A 971 20.31 -1.47 -8.77
N LEU A 972 20.25 -1.73 -7.47
CA LEU A 972 20.81 -0.86 -6.44
C LEU A 972 22.34 -0.92 -6.36
N CYS A 973 22.93 -2.04 -6.79
CA CYS A 973 24.36 -2.32 -6.73
C CYS A 973 25.10 -1.95 -8.03
N GLY A 974 24.38 -1.57 -9.07
CA GLY A 974 24.95 -1.11 -10.34
C GLY A 974 25.67 0.24 -10.24
N ARG A 975 26.44 0.54 -11.29
CA ARG A 975 27.18 1.80 -11.45
C ARG A 975 26.23 2.95 -11.87
N PRO A 976 26.15 4.05 -11.10
CA PRO A 976 25.30 5.20 -11.44
C PRO A 976 25.66 5.87 -12.76
N SER A 977 24.66 6.18 -13.59
CA SER A 977 24.86 6.87 -14.87
C SER A 977 24.90 8.40 -14.73
N ARG A 978 25.43 9.11 -15.73
CA ARG A 978 25.38 10.59 -15.74
C ARG A 978 23.96 11.13 -15.71
N SER A 979 23.03 10.46 -16.40
CA SER A 979 21.59 10.80 -16.36
C SER A 979 21.02 10.71 -14.94
N PHE A 980 21.42 9.70 -14.15
CA PHE A 980 21.02 9.60 -12.74
C PHE A 980 21.46 10.83 -11.93
N PHE A 981 22.69 11.32 -12.10
CA PHE A 981 23.15 12.54 -11.42
C PHE A 981 22.44 13.81 -11.91
N ARG A 982 22.15 13.92 -13.21
CA ARG A 982 21.36 15.03 -13.77
C ARG A 982 19.95 15.07 -13.17
N GLN A 983 19.33 13.90 -12.98
CA GLN A 983 18.02 13.78 -12.35
C GLN A 983 18.11 14.10 -10.84
N LEU A 984 19.12 13.59 -10.14
CA LEU A 984 19.34 13.87 -8.72
C LEU A 984 19.60 15.38 -8.46
N LEU A 985 20.29 16.05 -9.39
CA LEU A 985 20.54 17.50 -9.36
C LEU A 985 19.24 18.32 -9.30
N MET A 986 18.13 17.82 -9.87
CA MET A 986 16.83 18.48 -9.86
C MET A 986 16.24 18.57 -8.44
N PHE A 987 16.59 17.62 -7.57
CA PHE A 987 16.12 17.56 -6.20
C PHE A 987 17.07 18.24 -5.20
N ALA A 988 18.18 18.82 -5.68
CA ALA A 988 19.20 19.43 -4.83
C ALA A 988 18.67 20.68 -4.11
N ARG A 989 18.64 20.61 -2.77
CA ARG A 989 18.14 21.67 -1.86
C ARG A 989 19.24 22.63 -1.41
N THR A 990 20.52 22.23 -1.50
CA THR A 990 21.67 23.04 -1.06
C THR A 990 22.56 23.43 -2.23
N VAL A 991 23.25 24.57 -2.10
CA VAL A 991 24.21 25.06 -3.12
C VAL A 991 25.39 24.08 -3.26
N THR A 992 25.89 23.54 -2.16
CA THR A 992 26.99 22.58 -2.14
C THR A 992 26.63 21.29 -2.90
N ALA A 993 25.48 20.68 -2.59
CA ALA A 993 25.02 19.49 -3.30
C ALA A 993 24.79 19.78 -4.79
N ARG A 994 24.20 20.94 -5.11
CA ARG A 994 23.98 21.37 -6.49
C ARG A 994 25.30 21.52 -7.27
N ASN A 995 26.35 22.07 -6.66
CA ASN A 995 27.65 22.21 -7.30
C ASN A 995 28.33 20.85 -7.50
N LYS A 996 28.36 20.01 -6.46
CA LYS A 996 28.95 18.66 -6.54
C LYS A 996 28.27 17.80 -7.61
N LEU A 997 26.94 17.78 -7.62
CA LEU A 997 26.17 17.04 -8.63
C LEU A 997 26.36 17.61 -10.03
N ARG A 998 26.49 18.94 -10.17
CA ARG A 998 26.79 19.58 -11.46
C ARG A 998 28.17 19.20 -11.98
N GLU A 999 29.20 19.18 -11.13
CA GLU A 999 30.54 18.74 -11.51
C GLU A 999 30.57 17.29 -12.01
N LEU A 1000 29.74 16.42 -11.43
CA LEU A 1000 29.58 15.03 -11.90
C LEU A 1000 28.77 14.91 -13.21
N CYS A 1001 28.02 15.95 -13.59
CA CYS A 1001 27.26 16.01 -14.84
C CYS A 1001 28.06 16.61 -16.00
N GLU A 1002 29.18 17.27 -15.74
CA GLU A 1002 30.05 17.88 -16.74
C GLU A 1002 31.03 16.81 -17.28
N ARG A 1003 31.35 16.87 -18.58
CA ARG A 1003 32.38 16.03 -19.20
C ARG A 1003 33.71 16.78 -19.15
N ASP A 1004 34.80 16.11 -18.80
CA ASP A 1004 36.13 16.71 -18.85
C ASP A 1004 36.72 16.52 -20.27
N ASP A 1005 36.81 17.59 -21.05
CA ASP A 1005 37.28 17.54 -22.46
C ASP A 1005 38.80 17.27 -22.59
N LYS A 1006 39.51 17.06 -21.47
CA LYS A 1006 40.97 16.82 -21.45
C LYS A 1006 41.29 15.33 -21.42
N ALA A 1007 41.72 14.81 -22.56
CA ALA A 1007 42.07 13.40 -22.80
C ALA A 1007 43.17 12.77 -21.91
N THR A 1008 43.76 13.49 -20.96
CA THR A 1008 44.89 13.03 -20.14
C THR A 1008 44.51 12.57 -18.72
N GLN A 1009 43.24 12.71 -18.31
CA GLN A 1009 42.75 12.21 -17.02
C GLN A 1009 41.40 11.48 -17.18
N PRO A 1010 41.13 10.44 -16.38
CA PRO A 1010 39.81 9.79 -16.37
C PRO A 1010 38.73 10.78 -15.95
N ASP A 1011 37.55 10.64 -16.53
CA ASP A 1011 36.42 11.55 -16.27
C ASP A 1011 36.05 11.55 -14.78
N ARG A 1012 35.64 12.70 -14.25
CA ARG A 1012 35.31 12.83 -12.81
C ARG A 1012 34.20 11.88 -12.39
N LEU A 1013 33.22 11.67 -13.26
CA LEU A 1013 32.15 10.72 -13.02
C LEU A 1013 32.70 9.29 -12.93
N GLU A 1014 33.64 8.93 -13.80
CA GLU A 1014 34.23 7.60 -13.81
C GLU A 1014 34.96 7.31 -12.51
N MET A 1015 35.80 8.23 -12.06
CA MET A 1015 36.52 8.11 -10.78
C MET A 1015 35.56 8.01 -9.59
N TYR A 1016 34.50 8.81 -9.58
CA TYR A 1016 33.53 8.81 -8.48
C TYR A 1016 32.71 7.51 -8.45
N THR A 1017 32.20 7.08 -9.60
CA THR A 1017 31.34 5.89 -9.74
C THR A 1017 32.12 4.58 -9.71
N ALA A 1018 33.47 4.61 -9.79
CA ALA A 1018 34.29 3.45 -9.49
C ALA A 1018 34.03 2.94 -8.06
N ASN A 1019 33.72 3.84 -7.12
CA ASN A 1019 33.60 3.55 -5.69
C ASN A 1019 32.16 3.66 -5.15
N HIS A 1020 31.16 3.97 -5.99
CA HIS A 1020 29.79 4.22 -5.53
C HIS A 1020 28.76 3.50 -6.39
N THR A 1021 27.85 2.79 -5.74
CA THR A 1021 26.65 2.20 -6.34
C THR A 1021 25.48 3.19 -6.31
N TYR A 1022 24.36 2.88 -6.98
CA TYR A 1022 23.13 3.69 -6.86
C TYR A 1022 22.70 3.86 -5.40
N ALA A 1023 22.78 2.78 -4.61
CA ALA A 1023 22.45 2.84 -3.20
C ALA A 1023 23.39 3.76 -2.41
N ASP A 1024 24.71 3.69 -2.66
CA ASP A 1024 25.69 4.51 -1.94
C ASP A 1024 25.50 6.00 -2.23
N VAL A 1025 25.22 6.37 -3.49
CA VAL A 1025 24.94 7.76 -3.87
C VAL A 1025 23.64 8.27 -3.24
N LEU A 1026 22.57 7.47 -3.22
CA LEU A 1026 21.32 7.86 -2.56
C LEU A 1026 21.51 8.09 -1.05
N CYS A 1027 22.28 7.24 -0.39
CA CYS A 1027 22.65 7.43 1.01
C CYS A 1027 23.50 8.68 1.22
N GLU A 1028 24.50 8.93 0.36
CA GLU A 1028 25.37 10.11 0.45
C GLU A 1028 24.57 11.41 0.32
N PHE A 1029 23.64 11.47 -0.63
CA PHE A 1029 22.86 12.68 -0.92
C PHE A 1029 21.50 12.74 -0.19
N ALA A 1030 21.19 11.81 0.71
CA ALA A 1030 19.88 11.67 1.35
C ALA A 1030 19.35 12.97 1.99
N ALA A 1031 20.21 13.72 2.69
CA ALA A 1031 19.80 14.96 3.36
C ALA A 1031 19.58 16.14 2.40
N THR A 1032 20.13 16.08 1.19
CA THR A 1032 20.26 17.25 0.30
C THR A 1032 19.55 17.11 -1.03
N SER A 1033 19.39 15.90 -1.56
CA SER A 1033 18.84 15.66 -2.89
C SER A 1033 17.98 14.39 -2.98
N LEU A 1034 17.48 13.82 -1.87
CA LEU A 1034 16.67 12.61 -1.90
C LEU A 1034 15.39 12.82 -2.73
N PRO A 1035 15.18 12.07 -3.83
CA PRO A 1035 13.98 12.16 -4.64
C PRO A 1035 12.80 11.43 -3.95
N PRO A 1036 11.54 11.75 -4.30
CA PRO A 1036 10.40 10.91 -3.92
C PRO A 1036 10.58 9.47 -4.41
N PHE A 1037 10.01 8.50 -3.71
CA PHE A 1037 10.29 7.07 -3.92
C PHE A 1037 9.93 6.57 -5.33
N GLU A 1038 8.84 7.08 -5.90
CA GLU A 1038 8.37 6.74 -7.26
C GLU A 1038 9.34 7.14 -8.38
N TYR A 1039 10.18 8.16 -8.16
CA TYR A 1039 11.20 8.57 -9.13
C TYR A 1039 12.34 7.56 -9.22
N LEU A 1040 12.54 6.72 -8.20
CA LEU A 1040 13.58 5.68 -8.24
C LEU A 1040 13.33 4.68 -9.38
N LEU A 1041 12.06 4.42 -9.75
CA LEU A 1041 11.71 3.49 -10.83
C LEU A 1041 12.08 4.01 -12.23
N SER A 1042 12.23 5.33 -12.37
CA SER A 1042 12.71 5.97 -13.60
C SER A 1042 14.21 6.25 -13.56
N MET A 1043 14.77 6.49 -12.36
CA MET A 1043 16.16 6.87 -12.17
C MET A 1043 17.12 5.67 -12.12
N ILE A 1044 16.67 4.54 -11.56
CA ILE A 1044 17.50 3.34 -11.36
C ILE A 1044 17.12 2.29 -12.42
N PRO A 1045 18.10 1.70 -13.14
CA PRO A 1045 17.84 0.61 -14.08
C PRO A 1045 17.18 -0.59 -13.43
N SER A 1046 16.44 -1.37 -14.20
CA SER A 1046 15.88 -2.63 -13.72
C SER A 1046 16.94 -3.72 -13.60
N ILE A 1047 16.78 -4.64 -12.64
CA ILE A 1047 17.63 -5.85 -12.56
C ILE A 1047 17.42 -6.69 -13.82
N THR A 1048 18.52 -7.07 -14.47
CA THR A 1048 18.51 -7.93 -15.66
C THR A 1048 18.99 -9.34 -15.30
N PRO A 1049 18.41 -10.39 -15.91
CA PRO A 1049 18.87 -11.75 -15.71
C PRO A 1049 20.27 -11.94 -16.32
N ARG A 1050 21.07 -12.83 -15.71
CA ARG A 1050 22.39 -13.19 -16.22
C ARG A 1050 22.36 -14.60 -16.82
N LEU A 1051 22.85 -14.71 -18.05
CA LEU A 1051 22.93 -15.99 -18.75
C LEU A 1051 24.20 -16.74 -18.31
N TYR A 1052 24.04 -18.04 -18.09
CA TYR A 1052 25.13 -18.97 -17.85
C TYR A 1052 24.94 -20.21 -18.72
N SER A 1053 26.00 -20.67 -19.37
CA SER A 1053 25.99 -21.93 -20.12
C SER A 1053 25.75 -23.10 -19.17
N ILE A 1054 24.77 -23.94 -19.48
CA ILE A 1054 24.43 -25.09 -18.64
C ILE A 1054 25.55 -26.12 -18.74
N ALA A 1055 26.09 -26.52 -17.59
CA ALA A 1055 27.25 -27.39 -17.49
C ALA A 1055 26.90 -28.88 -17.35
N SER A 1056 25.66 -29.27 -17.64
CA SER A 1056 25.13 -30.62 -17.38
C SER A 1056 24.27 -31.14 -18.53
N SER A 1057 24.09 -32.46 -18.60
CA SER A 1057 23.23 -33.09 -19.61
C SER A 1057 21.93 -33.67 -19.01
N PRO A 1058 20.76 -33.36 -19.59
CA PRO A 1058 19.48 -33.91 -19.16
C PRO A 1058 19.37 -35.42 -19.45
N LEU A 1059 20.16 -35.94 -20.39
CA LEU A 1059 20.23 -37.37 -20.72
C LEU A 1059 20.87 -38.19 -19.60
N LEU A 1060 21.80 -37.59 -18.86
CA LEU A 1060 22.42 -38.24 -17.70
C LEU A 1060 21.54 -38.06 -16.46
N ARG A 1061 21.05 -36.85 -16.21
CA ARG A 1061 20.23 -36.52 -15.03
C ARG A 1061 19.15 -35.49 -15.38
N LYS A 1062 17.96 -35.94 -15.78
CA LYS A 1062 16.84 -35.06 -16.18
C LYS A 1062 16.38 -34.10 -15.08
N GLU A 1063 16.52 -34.48 -13.81
CA GLU A 1063 16.06 -33.71 -12.65
C GLU A 1063 17.11 -32.75 -12.07
N ARG A 1064 18.33 -32.68 -12.65
CA ARG A 1064 19.43 -31.83 -12.15
C ARG A 1064 19.99 -30.96 -13.26
N LEU A 1065 20.18 -29.68 -12.95
CA LEU A 1065 20.84 -28.72 -13.83
C LEU A 1065 22.03 -28.08 -13.10
N GLU A 1066 23.20 -28.09 -13.69
CA GLU A 1066 24.43 -27.60 -13.07
C GLU A 1066 25.02 -26.38 -13.80
N LEU A 1067 25.53 -25.40 -13.05
CA LEU A 1067 26.23 -24.22 -13.55
C LEU A 1067 27.65 -24.14 -12.98
N LEU A 1068 28.62 -23.83 -13.84
CA LEU A 1068 30.00 -23.55 -13.42
C LEU A 1068 30.23 -22.04 -13.42
N VAL A 1069 30.45 -21.46 -12.24
CA VAL A 1069 30.47 -20.00 -12.07
C VAL A 1069 31.72 -19.56 -11.30
N VAL A 1070 32.39 -18.53 -11.82
CA VAL A 1070 33.46 -17.81 -11.14
C VAL A 1070 32.91 -16.55 -10.48
N LEU A 1071 33.36 -16.23 -9.27
CA LEU A 1071 32.99 -15.00 -8.58
C LEU A 1071 33.56 -13.80 -9.33
N ASN A 1072 32.69 -12.93 -9.85
CA ASN A 1072 33.13 -11.70 -10.48
C ASN A 1072 33.49 -10.69 -9.39
N GLN A 1073 34.78 -10.43 -9.21
CA GLN A 1073 35.30 -9.54 -8.18
C GLN A 1073 36.38 -8.60 -8.75
N TRP A 1074 36.44 -7.37 -8.23
CA TRP A 1074 37.45 -6.38 -8.60
C TRP A 1074 37.74 -5.46 -7.41
N HIS A 1075 38.86 -4.73 -7.48
CA HIS A 1075 39.14 -3.63 -6.55
C HIS A 1075 38.74 -2.31 -7.20
N ASP A 1076 38.08 -1.44 -6.43
CA ASP A 1076 37.73 -0.10 -6.89
C ASP A 1076 38.90 0.90 -6.80
N GLY A 1077 38.66 2.17 -7.12
CA GLY A 1077 39.67 3.23 -7.10
C GLY A 1077 40.19 3.56 -5.69
N ASN A 1078 39.47 3.13 -4.64
CA ASN A 1078 39.92 3.19 -3.24
C ASN A 1078 40.56 1.87 -2.77
N ASN A 1079 40.77 0.92 -3.69
CA ASN A 1079 41.24 -0.44 -3.43
C ASN A 1079 40.28 -1.27 -2.55
N GLU A 1080 39.00 -0.89 -2.45
CA GLU A 1080 37.99 -1.68 -1.76
C GLU A 1080 37.50 -2.83 -2.64
N PHE A 1081 37.18 -3.95 -2.01
CA PHE A 1081 36.77 -5.17 -2.71
C PHE A 1081 35.30 -5.09 -3.14
N ARG A 1082 35.05 -5.30 -4.43
CA ARG A 1082 33.72 -5.26 -5.05
C ARG A 1082 33.41 -6.57 -5.74
N VAL A 1083 32.11 -6.90 -5.84
CA VAL A 1083 31.62 -8.15 -6.39
C VAL A 1083 30.41 -7.89 -7.29
N GLY A 1084 30.27 -8.64 -8.38
CA GLY A 1084 29.14 -8.53 -9.29
C GLY A 1084 27.86 -9.10 -8.66
N LEU A 1085 26.73 -8.43 -8.90
CA LEU A 1085 25.43 -8.73 -8.26
C LEU A 1085 25.02 -10.21 -8.38
N THR A 1086 25.03 -10.78 -9.59
CA THR A 1086 24.56 -12.17 -9.80
C THR A 1086 25.50 -13.20 -9.18
N THR A 1087 26.81 -13.01 -9.31
CA THR A 1087 27.78 -13.95 -8.71
C THR A 1087 27.81 -13.82 -7.20
N GLN A 1088 27.66 -12.61 -6.65
CA GLN A 1088 27.49 -12.41 -5.20
C GLN A 1088 26.23 -13.11 -4.70
N PHE A 1089 25.12 -12.99 -5.44
CA PHE A 1089 23.87 -13.65 -5.12
C PHE A 1089 24.03 -15.18 -5.11
N LEU A 1090 24.61 -15.78 -6.16
CA LEU A 1090 24.82 -17.22 -6.25
C LEU A 1090 25.73 -17.77 -5.15
N PHE A 1091 26.86 -17.12 -4.88
CA PHE A 1091 27.80 -17.53 -3.83
C PHE A 1091 27.28 -17.27 -2.42
N GLY A 1092 26.23 -16.46 -2.27
CA GLY A 1092 25.55 -16.23 -1.00
C GLY A 1092 24.37 -17.18 -0.72
N LEU A 1093 24.08 -18.12 -1.60
CA LEU A 1093 22.97 -19.07 -1.43
C LEU A 1093 23.31 -20.19 -0.44
N GLU A 1094 22.31 -20.61 0.32
CA GLU A 1094 22.36 -21.83 1.13
C GLU A 1094 21.62 -22.99 0.43
N ILE A 1095 22.00 -24.23 0.75
CA ILE A 1095 21.33 -25.42 0.21
C ILE A 1095 19.83 -25.37 0.57
N GLY A 1096 18.96 -25.53 -0.44
CA GLY A 1096 17.52 -25.43 -0.31
C GLY A 1096 16.93 -24.05 -0.69
N ASP A 1097 17.77 -23.03 -0.86
CA ASP A 1097 17.31 -21.71 -1.32
C ASP A 1097 16.70 -21.76 -2.71
N ARG A 1098 15.71 -20.90 -2.95
CA ARG A 1098 14.98 -20.82 -4.22
C ARG A 1098 15.53 -19.70 -5.09
N VAL A 1099 15.85 -20.05 -6.33
CA VAL A 1099 16.37 -19.13 -7.36
C VAL A 1099 15.37 -19.05 -8.51
N ALA A 1100 15.09 -17.83 -8.97
CA ALA A 1100 14.24 -17.61 -10.14
C ALA A 1100 15.08 -17.77 -11.41
N VAL A 1101 14.67 -18.69 -12.28
CA VAL A 1101 15.41 -19.04 -13.50
C VAL A 1101 14.49 -19.19 -14.70
N GLN A 1102 15.08 -19.07 -15.88
CA GLN A 1102 14.45 -19.38 -17.16
C GLN A 1102 15.46 -20.09 -18.07
N ILE A 1103 15.01 -21.09 -18.82
CA ILE A 1103 15.84 -21.74 -19.85
C ILE A 1103 15.80 -20.91 -21.12
N ARG A 1104 16.96 -20.69 -21.73
CA ARG A 1104 17.11 -20.04 -23.03
C ARG A 1104 17.85 -20.99 -23.96
N THR A 1105 17.35 -21.10 -25.18
CA THR A 1105 18.00 -21.91 -26.22
C THR A 1105 19.39 -21.37 -26.47
N GLY A 1106 20.39 -22.24 -26.32
CA GLY A 1106 21.79 -21.86 -26.51
C GLY A 1106 22.27 -22.07 -27.94
N ILE A 1107 23.38 -21.39 -28.27
CA ILE A 1107 23.97 -21.38 -29.62
C ILE A 1107 24.83 -22.63 -29.84
N LEU A 1108 25.52 -23.11 -28.79
CA LEU A 1108 26.38 -24.30 -28.89
C LEU A 1108 25.56 -25.59 -28.70
N GLN A 1109 24.94 -26.09 -29.78
CA GLN A 1109 24.31 -27.40 -29.79
C GLN A 1109 25.27 -28.44 -30.41
N PRO A 1110 25.33 -29.68 -29.87
CA PRO A 1110 26.09 -30.75 -30.50
C PRO A 1110 25.43 -31.17 -31.83
N PRO A 1111 26.17 -31.77 -32.77
CA PRO A 1111 25.60 -32.26 -34.03
C PRO A 1111 24.57 -33.35 -33.77
N GLU A 1112 23.52 -33.41 -34.60
CA GLU A 1112 22.49 -34.46 -34.50
C GLU A 1112 23.08 -35.87 -34.70
N ASP A 1113 24.08 -36.00 -35.57
CA ASP A 1113 24.80 -37.26 -35.79
C ASP A 1113 25.92 -37.45 -34.76
N THR A 1114 25.75 -38.45 -33.88
CA THR A 1114 26.67 -38.78 -32.79
C THR A 1114 28.03 -39.28 -33.25
N VAL A 1115 28.19 -39.69 -34.52
CA VAL A 1115 29.51 -40.09 -35.07
C VAL A 1115 30.33 -38.91 -35.62
N THR A 1116 29.77 -37.71 -35.61
CA THR A 1116 30.44 -36.48 -36.06
C THR A 1116 31.60 -36.11 -35.12
N PRO A 1117 32.80 -35.82 -35.64
CA PRO A 1117 33.92 -35.36 -34.83
C PRO A 1117 33.67 -34.01 -34.15
N LEU A 1118 34.09 -33.87 -32.89
CA LEU A 1118 33.98 -32.64 -32.11
C LEU A 1118 35.35 -32.07 -31.75
N LEU A 1119 35.59 -30.80 -32.05
CA LEU A 1119 36.75 -30.04 -31.61
C LEU A 1119 36.28 -28.89 -30.72
N MET A 1120 36.69 -28.88 -29.45
CA MET A 1120 36.17 -27.95 -28.44
C MET A 1120 37.30 -27.13 -27.81
N PHE A 1121 37.07 -25.83 -27.61
CA PHE A 1121 38.00 -24.89 -27.00
C PHE A 1121 37.33 -24.16 -25.83
N GLY A 1122 37.69 -24.49 -24.59
CA GLY A 1122 37.10 -23.92 -23.37
C GLY A 1122 38.10 -23.14 -22.52
N LEU A 1123 37.88 -21.84 -22.33
CA LEU A 1123 38.74 -21.00 -21.47
C LEU A 1123 38.10 -20.70 -20.12
N GLY A 1124 38.74 -21.11 -19.02
CA GLY A 1124 38.22 -20.92 -17.67
C GLY A 1124 36.82 -21.53 -17.52
N THR A 1125 35.83 -20.70 -17.16
CA THR A 1125 34.42 -21.12 -17.07
C THR A 1125 33.81 -21.47 -18.43
N GLY A 1126 34.45 -21.12 -19.55
CA GLY A 1126 34.06 -21.56 -20.89
C GLY A 1126 34.14 -23.08 -21.10
N VAL A 1127 34.67 -23.85 -20.15
CA VAL A 1127 34.54 -25.31 -20.15
C VAL A 1127 33.13 -25.80 -19.80
N ALA A 1128 32.27 -24.92 -19.27
CA ALA A 1128 30.91 -25.24 -18.83
C ALA A 1128 30.07 -26.01 -19.88
N PRO A 1129 29.78 -25.46 -21.08
CA PRO A 1129 28.95 -26.17 -22.06
C PRO A 1129 29.58 -27.50 -22.49
N PHE A 1130 30.91 -27.57 -22.58
CA PHE A 1130 31.62 -28.80 -22.93
C PHE A 1130 31.50 -29.88 -21.86
N ARG A 1131 31.42 -29.51 -20.57
CA ARG A 1131 31.06 -30.47 -19.52
C ARG A 1131 29.69 -31.11 -19.79
N GLY A 1132 28.71 -30.30 -20.22
CA GLY A 1132 27.41 -30.79 -20.65
C GLY A 1132 27.50 -31.75 -21.85
N PHE A 1133 28.28 -31.38 -22.88
CA PHE A 1133 28.51 -32.23 -24.06
C PHE A 1133 29.12 -33.57 -23.68
N LEU A 1134 30.11 -33.58 -22.79
CA LEU A 1134 30.78 -34.80 -22.35
C LEU A 1134 29.86 -35.69 -21.50
N GLN A 1135 29.05 -35.12 -20.61
CA GLN A 1135 28.01 -35.88 -19.91
C GLN A 1135 26.97 -36.47 -20.86
N HIS A 1136 26.59 -35.73 -21.90
CA HIS A 1136 25.67 -36.21 -22.93
C HIS A 1136 26.25 -37.40 -23.70
N ARG A 1137 27.52 -37.28 -24.11
CA ARG A 1137 28.27 -38.36 -24.77
C ARG A 1137 28.44 -39.58 -23.88
N GLN A 1138 28.76 -39.38 -22.59
CA GLN A 1138 28.82 -40.46 -21.61
C GLN A 1138 27.50 -41.23 -21.53
N ALA A 1139 26.37 -40.52 -21.40
CA ALA A 1139 25.06 -41.15 -21.33
C ALA A 1139 24.70 -41.92 -22.62
N LEU A 1140 25.13 -41.43 -23.79
CA LEU A 1140 24.96 -42.16 -25.06
C LEU A 1140 25.79 -43.45 -25.11
N LEU A 1141 27.04 -43.45 -24.62
CA LEU A 1141 27.87 -44.66 -24.56
C LEU A 1141 27.29 -45.76 -23.67
N GLU A 1142 26.47 -45.39 -22.69
CA GLU A 1142 25.78 -46.33 -21.80
C GLU A 1142 24.56 -47.01 -22.46
N GLN A 1143 24.11 -46.53 -23.63
CA GLN A 1143 23.01 -47.12 -24.41
C GLN A 1143 23.51 -48.23 -25.36
N GLU A 1144 22.74 -49.32 -25.51
CA GLU A 1144 23.09 -50.40 -26.43
C GLU A 1144 23.15 -49.88 -27.90
N ASP A 1145 24.23 -50.22 -28.61
CA ASP A 1145 24.53 -49.88 -30.02
C ASP A 1145 24.95 -48.42 -30.35
N ALA A 1146 25.12 -47.53 -29.38
CA ALA A 1146 25.56 -46.15 -29.66
C ALA A 1146 27.05 -46.08 -30.09
N LYS A 1147 27.33 -45.43 -31.23
CA LYS A 1147 28.70 -45.11 -31.69
C LYS A 1147 28.95 -43.61 -31.55
N LEU A 1148 30.08 -43.26 -30.94
CA LEU A 1148 30.53 -41.88 -30.82
C LEU A 1148 31.66 -41.58 -31.79
N GLY A 1149 31.60 -40.38 -32.38
CA GLY A 1149 32.71 -39.77 -33.10
C GLY A 1149 33.81 -39.33 -32.14
N PRO A 1150 35.04 -39.12 -32.63
CA PRO A 1150 36.14 -38.61 -31.82
C PRO A 1150 35.83 -37.22 -31.25
N ALA A 1151 36.30 -36.94 -30.03
CA ALA A 1151 36.13 -35.64 -29.38
C ALA A 1151 37.45 -35.15 -28.78
N THR A 1152 37.92 -34.00 -29.24
CA THR A 1152 39.15 -33.35 -28.77
C THR A 1152 38.81 -32.07 -28.02
N LEU A 1153 39.35 -31.91 -26.81
CA LEU A 1153 39.11 -30.74 -25.98
C LEU A 1153 40.42 -30.03 -25.63
N TYR A 1154 40.50 -28.75 -25.97
CA TYR A 1154 41.53 -27.82 -25.52
C TYR A 1154 40.98 -26.95 -24.39
N VAL A 1155 41.67 -26.90 -23.25
CA VAL A 1155 41.26 -26.09 -22.08
C VAL A 1155 42.37 -25.17 -21.61
N GLY A 1156 42.00 -23.98 -21.14
CA GLY A 1156 42.96 -22.96 -20.69
C GLY A 1156 42.62 -22.41 -19.31
N PHE A 1157 43.58 -22.49 -18.38
CA PHE A 1157 43.47 -22.01 -16.99
C PHE A 1157 44.70 -21.18 -16.59
N ARG A 1158 44.73 -20.60 -15.39
CA ARG A 1158 45.92 -19.89 -14.90
C ARG A 1158 46.99 -20.85 -14.39
N HIS A 1159 46.59 -21.76 -13.52
CA HIS A 1159 47.47 -22.66 -12.77
C HIS A 1159 46.90 -24.08 -12.70
N GLU A 1160 47.76 -25.08 -12.90
CA GLU A 1160 47.35 -26.49 -12.76
C GLU A 1160 46.91 -26.81 -11.33
N SER A 1161 47.56 -26.21 -10.33
CA SER A 1161 47.35 -26.52 -8.92
C SER A 1161 46.15 -25.81 -8.28
N PHE A 1162 45.59 -24.77 -8.90
CA PHE A 1162 44.57 -23.92 -8.28
C PHE A 1162 43.23 -23.87 -9.03
N ASP A 1163 43.24 -23.61 -10.34
CA ASP A 1163 42.01 -23.34 -11.11
C ASP A 1163 41.83 -24.28 -12.31
N TYR A 1164 42.45 -25.47 -12.28
CA TYR A 1164 42.16 -26.53 -13.23
C TYR A 1164 40.80 -27.19 -12.91
N TYR A 1165 39.72 -26.53 -13.32
CA TYR A 1165 38.36 -27.00 -13.10
C TYR A 1165 38.16 -28.40 -13.66
N LEU A 1166 37.44 -29.26 -12.92
CA LEU A 1166 37.00 -30.59 -13.36
C LEU A 1166 38.16 -31.54 -13.73
N LYS A 1167 39.36 -31.32 -13.18
CA LYS A 1167 40.58 -32.09 -13.50
C LYS A 1167 40.35 -33.60 -13.47
N ASP A 1168 39.67 -34.10 -12.45
CA ASP A 1168 39.44 -35.53 -12.25
C ASP A 1168 38.37 -36.06 -13.21
N ASP A 1169 37.28 -35.32 -13.44
CA ASP A 1169 36.22 -35.66 -14.41
C ASP A 1169 36.79 -35.74 -15.84
N LEU A 1170 37.57 -34.73 -16.25
CA LEU A 1170 38.18 -34.65 -17.59
C LEU A 1170 39.14 -35.83 -17.85
N ARG A 1171 39.92 -36.22 -16.84
CA ARG A 1171 40.78 -37.41 -16.92
C ARG A 1171 39.97 -38.69 -17.03
N SER A 1172 38.91 -38.81 -16.22
CA SER A 1172 38.02 -39.97 -16.26
C SER A 1172 37.35 -40.14 -17.62
N TRP A 1173 36.89 -39.05 -18.23
CA TRP A 1173 36.29 -39.08 -19.58
C TRP A 1173 37.27 -39.43 -20.69
N LEU A 1174 38.55 -39.09 -20.54
CA LEU A 1174 39.60 -39.55 -21.45
C LEU A 1174 39.82 -41.06 -21.32
N ASP A 1175 39.88 -41.58 -20.09
CA ASP A 1175 40.08 -43.02 -19.83
C ASP A 1175 38.89 -43.87 -20.29
N GLN A 1176 37.66 -43.33 -20.20
CA GLN A 1176 36.42 -43.99 -20.62
C GLN A 1176 36.15 -43.90 -22.13
N GLY A 1177 36.95 -43.14 -22.88
CA GLY A 1177 36.75 -42.92 -24.32
C GLY A 1177 35.62 -41.96 -24.68
N VAL A 1178 35.07 -41.22 -23.71
CA VAL A 1178 34.14 -40.11 -23.94
C VAL A 1178 34.87 -38.96 -24.67
N LEU A 1179 36.10 -38.68 -24.23
CA LEU A 1179 37.10 -37.85 -24.90
C LEU A 1179 38.14 -38.73 -25.61
N THR A 1180 38.57 -38.29 -26.78
CA THR A 1180 39.68 -38.91 -27.54
C THR A 1180 41.02 -38.25 -27.21
N ALA A 1181 41.01 -36.93 -26.99
CA ALA A 1181 42.22 -36.19 -26.63
C ALA A 1181 41.88 -34.97 -25.75
N LEU A 1182 42.77 -34.66 -24.80
CA LEU A 1182 42.66 -33.55 -23.86
C LEU A 1182 43.97 -32.75 -23.85
N HIS A 1183 43.87 -31.44 -24.08
CA HIS A 1183 45.02 -30.54 -24.22
C HIS A 1183 44.88 -29.33 -23.29
N PRO A 1184 45.39 -29.41 -22.04
CA PRO A 1184 45.37 -28.29 -21.11
C PRO A 1184 46.53 -27.32 -21.32
N ALA A 1185 46.26 -26.02 -21.19
CA ALA A 1185 47.24 -24.93 -21.18
C ALA A 1185 47.13 -24.11 -19.88
N PHE A 1186 48.26 -23.90 -19.20
CA PHE A 1186 48.34 -23.11 -17.96
C PHE A 1186 49.16 -21.85 -18.19
N SER A 1187 48.47 -20.71 -18.13
CA SER A 1187 49.01 -19.41 -18.56
C SER A 1187 50.00 -18.79 -17.59
N HIS A 1188 49.90 -19.09 -16.30
CA HIS A 1188 50.71 -18.48 -15.23
C HIS A 1188 51.70 -19.48 -14.60
N ASP A 1189 51.74 -20.72 -15.07
CA ASP A 1189 52.72 -21.71 -14.63
C ASP A 1189 54.04 -21.56 -15.40
N ASN A 1190 55.14 -21.85 -14.71
CA ASN A 1190 56.51 -21.80 -15.24
C ASN A 1190 56.91 -20.43 -15.83
N LEU A 1191 56.36 -19.33 -15.29
CA LEU A 1191 56.66 -17.96 -15.77
C LEU A 1191 58.16 -17.63 -15.68
N GLU A 1192 58.87 -18.11 -14.65
CA GLU A 1192 60.33 -17.90 -14.54
C GLU A 1192 61.08 -18.57 -15.71
N GLU A 1193 60.73 -19.81 -16.04
CA GLU A 1193 61.32 -20.57 -17.16
C GLU A 1193 60.96 -19.95 -18.52
N ARG A 1194 59.77 -19.35 -18.63
CA ARG A 1194 59.24 -18.70 -19.84
C ARG A 1194 59.56 -17.20 -19.94
N LYS A 1195 60.45 -16.67 -19.09
CA LYS A 1195 60.85 -15.24 -19.06
C LYS A 1195 59.66 -14.28 -18.95
N GLY A 1196 58.67 -14.64 -18.14
CA GLY A 1196 57.45 -13.88 -17.92
C GLY A 1196 56.42 -13.98 -19.05
N LYS A 1197 56.64 -14.79 -20.10
CA LYS A 1197 55.66 -14.99 -21.17
C LYS A 1197 54.57 -15.98 -20.70
N MET A 1198 53.32 -15.53 -20.75
CA MET A 1198 52.14 -16.39 -20.54
C MET A 1198 51.98 -17.40 -21.67
N TYR A 1199 51.40 -18.57 -21.38
CA TYR A 1199 51.21 -19.65 -22.34
C TYR A 1199 49.73 -19.98 -22.52
N PHE A 1200 49.19 -19.72 -23.72
CA PHE A 1200 47.77 -19.87 -24.00
C PHE A 1200 47.49 -21.09 -24.90
N ILE A 1201 46.21 -21.40 -25.10
CA ILE A 1201 45.78 -22.45 -26.03
C ILE A 1201 46.33 -22.18 -27.44
N SER A 1202 46.35 -20.92 -27.88
CA SER A 1202 46.91 -20.55 -29.20
C SER A 1202 48.39 -20.95 -29.34
N ASP A 1203 49.21 -20.76 -28.31
CA ASP A 1203 50.60 -21.24 -28.31
C ASP A 1203 50.64 -22.78 -28.38
N LEU A 1204 49.79 -23.48 -27.61
CA LEU A 1204 49.72 -24.94 -27.60
C LEU A 1204 49.32 -25.54 -28.95
N ILE A 1205 48.40 -24.89 -29.67
CA ILE A 1205 47.99 -25.29 -31.03
C ILE A 1205 49.19 -25.22 -31.98
N VAL A 1206 49.95 -24.13 -31.93
CA VAL A 1206 51.12 -23.91 -32.79
C VAL A 1206 52.27 -24.86 -32.44
N ASP A 1207 52.45 -25.18 -31.16
CA ASP A 1207 53.49 -26.11 -30.68
C ASP A 1207 53.19 -27.58 -31.01
N LYS A 1208 51.93 -27.93 -31.29
CA LYS A 1208 51.48 -29.30 -31.57
C LYS A 1208 50.65 -29.40 -32.86
N PRO A 1209 51.24 -29.09 -34.03
CA PRO A 1209 50.51 -29.04 -35.30
C PRO A 1209 49.90 -30.38 -35.72
N GLU A 1210 50.59 -31.51 -35.47
CA GLU A 1210 50.08 -32.84 -35.81
C GLU A 1210 48.81 -33.22 -35.03
N ASP A 1211 48.70 -32.81 -33.76
CA ASP A 1211 47.53 -33.08 -32.93
C ASP A 1211 46.32 -32.27 -33.42
N MET A 1212 46.55 -31.01 -33.84
CA MET A 1212 45.51 -30.16 -34.42
C MET A 1212 45.04 -30.70 -35.78
N ALA A 1213 45.96 -31.11 -36.66
CA ALA A 1213 45.61 -31.70 -37.95
C ALA A 1213 44.76 -32.97 -37.80
N LYS A 1214 45.11 -33.84 -36.83
CA LYS A 1214 44.31 -35.01 -36.47
C LYS A 1214 42.92 -34.64 -35.94
N ALA A 1215 42.84 -33.64 -35.06
CA ALA A 1215 41.57 -33.18 -34.49
C ALA A 1215 40.64 -32.56 -35.54
N LEU A 1216 41.21 -31.94 -36.58
CA LEU A 1216 40.47 -31.40 -37.72
C LEU A 1216 40.09 -32.44 -38.79
N HIS A 1217 40.54 -33.68 -38.65
CA HIS A 1217 40.23 -34.79 -39.56
C HIS A 1217 40.55 -34.54 -41.04
N ILE A 1218 41.63 -33.80 -41.30
CA ILE A 1218 42.02 -33.34 -42.65
C ILE A 1218 42.19 -34.50 -43.65
N ASP A 1219 42.59 -35.69 -43.18
CA ASP A 1219 42.86 -36.87 -44.02
C ASP A 1219 41.61 -37.70 -44.43
N LYS A 1220 40.39 -37.33 -43.99
CA LYS A 1220 39.17 -38.13 -44.24
C LYS A 1220 38.18 -37.39 -45.15
N HIS A 1221 37.89 -37.97 -46.32
CA HIS A 1221 37.06 -37.36 -47.37
C HIS A 1221 35.56 -37.20 -47.04
N ASP A 1222 35.01 -37.95 -46.06
CA ASP A 1222 33.56 -38.12 -45.90
C ASP A 1222 32.96 -37.62 -44.56
N ASN A 1223 33.76 -37.16 -43.58
CA ASN A 1223 33.23 -36.73 -42.26
C ASN A 1223 33.75 -35.33 -41.86
N GLU A 1224 32.84 -34.37 -41.81
CA GLU A 1224 33.09 -32.96 -41.52
C GLU A 1224 33.09 -32.67 -40.00
N VAL A 1225 34.23 -32.22 -39.45
CA VAL A 1225 34.38 -31.85 -38.04
C VAL A 1225 33.56 -30.61 -37.67
N HIS A 1226 32.97 -30.58 -36.47
CA HIS A 1226 32.40 -29.37 -35.89
C HIS A 1226 33.32 -28.81 -34.81
N ALA A 1227 33.63 -27.52 -34.91
CA ALA A 1227 34.49 -26.80 -33.98
C ALA A 1227 33.65 -25.86 -33.10
N TYR A 1228 33.98 -25.81 -31.81
CA TYR A 1228 33.26 -25.02 -30.81
C TYR A 1228 34.23 -24.23 -29.94
N TYR A 1229 33.97 -22.95 -29.76
CA TYR A 1229 34.69 -22.10 -28.81
C TYR A 1229 33.74 -21.54 -27.76
N CYS A 1230 34.12 -21.63 -26.49
CA CYS A 1230 33.44 -20.94 -25.40
C CYS A 1230 34.46 -20.25 -24.47
N GLY A 1231 34.27 -18.95 -24.26
CA GLY A 1231 35.20 -18.14 -23.49
C GLY A 1231 35.08 -16.63 -23.75
N PRO A 1232 36.08 -15.83 -23.36
CA PRO A 1232 36.04 -14.37 -23.55
C PRO A 1232 36.05 -13.96 -25.02
N ALA A 1233 35.32 -12.89 -25.36
CA ALA A 1233 35.17 -12.37 -26.73
C ALA A 1233 36.40 -11.61 -27.31
N LEU A 1234 37.44 -11.33 -26.51
CA LEU A 1234 38.52 -10.33 -26.75
C LEU A 1234 39.47 -10.62 -27.94
N GLY A 1235 38.96 -10.92 -29.14
CA GLY A 1235 39.77 -11.30 -30.31
C GLY A 1235 40.37 -12.71 -30.22
N ILE A 1236 39.95 -13.48 -29.22
CA ILE A 1236 40.49 -14.80 -28.91
C ILE A 1236 40.04 -15.87 -29.92
N PRO A 1237 38.75 -15.97 -30.30
CA PRO A 1237 38.32 -16.91 -31.34
C PRO A 1237 39.13 -16.76 -32.63
N GLU A 1238 39.39 -15.53 -33.06
CA GLU A 1238 40.16 -15.20 -34.26
C GLU A 1238 41.63 -15.59 -34.10
N THR A 1239 42.17 -15.41 -32.91
CA THR A 1239 43.54 -15.85 -32.58
C THR A 1239 43.65 -17.37 -32.63
N ILE A 1240 42.63 -18.10 -32.14
CA ILE A 1240 42.56 -19.56 -32.23
C ILE A 1240 42.44 -20.00 -33.70
N GLN A 1241 41.53 -19.41 -34.48
CA GLN A 1241 41.39 -19.68 -35.90
C GLN A 1241 42.70 -19.46 -36.65
N SER A 1242 43.38 -18.34 -36.42
CA SER A 1242 44.69 -18.03 -37.01
C SER A 1242 45.77 -19.04 -36.61
N SER A 1243 45.73 -19.50 -35.34
CA SER A 1243 46.66 -20.53 -34.84
C SER A 1243 46.38 -21.89 -35.45
N MET A 1244 45.11 -22.24 -35.68
CA MET A 1244 44.70 -23.45 -36.41
C MET A 1244 45.20 -23.41 -37.85
N THR A 1245 44.97 -22.30 -38.57
CA THR A 1245 45.48 -22.11 -39.95
C THR A 1245 46.99 -22.29 -40.00
N ASN A 1246 47.73 -21.69 -39.07
CA ASN A 1246 49.19 -21.79 -38.98
C ASN A 1246 49.66 -23.23 -38.65
N ALA A 1247 48.94 -23.91 -37.75
CA ALA A 1247 49.27 -25.28 -37.38
C ALA A 1247 49.12 -26.26 -38.56
N ILE A 1248 48.10 -26.07 -39.41
CA ILE A 1248 47.84 -26.99 -40.53
C ILE A 1248 48.63 -26.64 -41.80
N SER A 1249 49.22 -25.43 -41.89
CA SER A 1249 50.00 -24.97 -43.05
C SER A 1249 51.53 -25.14 -42.92
N ARG A 1250 52.08 -25.40 -41.73
CA ARG A 1250 53.54 -25.51 -41.50
C ARG A 1250 54.13 -26.84 -42.00
N GLY A 1251 55.20 -26.79 -42.79
CA GLY A 1251 55.88 -27.98 -43.36
C GLY A 1251 56.51 -28.99 -42.38
N ASP A 1252 56.61 -28.69 -41.08
CA ASP A 1252 57.08 -29.60 -40.02
C ASP A 1252 55.88 -30.14 -39.19
N GLY A 1253 54.88 -30.73 -39.87
CA GLY A 1253 53.72 -31.38 -39.24
C GLY A 1253 52.33 -30.93 -39.72
N GLY A 1254 52.25 -29.96 -40.63
CA GLY A 1254 51.03 -29.50 -41.30
C GLY A 1254 50.65 -30.41 -42.48
N ALA A 1255 49.35 -30.65 -42.62
CA ALA A 1255 48.80 -31.59 -43.60
C ALA A 1255 48.46 -30.94 -44.95
N LEU A 1256 48.44 -29.61 -45.03
CA LEU A 1256 48.02 -28.83 -46.21
C LEU A 1256 49.06 -27.74 -46.54
N ASP A 1257 49.06 -27.25 -47.79
CA ASP A 1257 49.76 -26.01 -48.12
C ASP A 1257 48.99 -24.78 -47.64
N GLU A 1258 49.58 -23.59 -47.77
CA GLU A 1258 49.02 -22.34 -47.24
C GLU A 1258 47.67 -21.98 -47.88
N GLU A 1259 47.51 -22.21 -49.18
CA GLU A 1259 46.28 -21.88 -49.91
C GLU A 1259 45.15 -22.87 -49.57
N ASP A 1260 45.46 -24.17 -49.49
CA ASP A 1260 44.51 -25.21 -49.09
C ASP A 1260 44.09 -25.08 -47.61
N ALA A 1261 45.01 -24.67 -46.74
CA ALA A 1261 44.73 -24.39 -45.32
C ALA A 1261 43.75 -23.22 -45.16
N GLU A 1262 43.97 -22.11 -45.88
CA GLU A 1262 43.05 -20.96 -45.88
C GLU A 1262 41.68 -21.34 -46.45
N ALA A 1263 41.65 -22.09 -47.56
CA ALA A 1263 40.40 -22.55 -48.17
C ALA A 1263 39.61 -23.51 -47.26
N PHE A 1264 40.29 -24.39 -46.51
CA PHE A 1264 39.67 -25.25 -45.51
C PHE A 1264 39.04 -24.44 -44.38
N MET A 1265 39.79 -23.49 -43.82
CA MET A 1265 39.30 -22.65 -42.72
C MET A 1265 38.17 -21.71 -43.14
N ASP A 1266 38.24 -21.11 -44.35
CA ASP A 1266 37.14 -20.31 -44.90
C ASP A 1266 35.86 -21.13 -45.09
N ARG A 1267 36.00 -22.40 -45.50
CA ARG A 1267 34.87 -23.32 -45.60
C ARG A 1267 34.27 -23.66 -44.23
N LEU A 1268 35.11 -24.07 -43.28
CA LEU A 1268 34.70 -24.40 -41.90
C LEU A 1268 33.99 -23.24 -41.20
N VAL A 1269 34.53 -22.02 -41.33
CA VAL A 1269 34.07 -20.84 -40.58
C VAL A 1269 32.97 -20.07 -41.30
N ARG A 1270 33.04 -19.90 -42.63
CA ARG A 1270 32.13 -18.97 -43.35
C ARG A 1270 31.15 -19.64 -44.31
N LYS A 1271 31.54 -20.71 -45.00
CA LYS A 1271 30.69 -21.31 -46.04
C LYS A 1271 29.72 -22.35 -45.51
N GLU A 1272 30.16 -23.15 -44.53
CA GLU A 1272 29.40 -24.28 -44.00
C GLU A 1272 28.96 -24.08 -42.54
N ASP A 1273 29.36 -22.97 -41.91
CA ASP A 1273 28.92 -22.58 -40.56
C ASP A 1273 29.16 -23.67 -39.49
N ARG A 1274 30.33 -24.31 -39.52
CA ARG A 1274 30.73 -25.43 -38.64
C ARG A 1274 31.71 -25.01 -37.53
N PHE A 1275 31.97 -23.72 -37.38
CA PHE A 1275 32.74 -23.16 -36.27
C PHE A 1275 31.82 -22.29 -35.41
N HIS A 1276 31.34 -22.84 -34.30
CA HIS A 1276 30.37 -22.19 -33.44
C HIS A 1276 31.07 -21.48 -32.27
N THR A 1277 30.70 -20.23 -32.01
CA THR A 1277 31.28 -19.40 -30.94
C THR A 1277 30.22 -19.00 -29.93
N GLU A 1278 30.54 -19.17 -28.65
CA GLU A 1278 29.79 -18.58 -27.56
C GLU A 1278 30.73 -17.75 -26.68
N CYS A 1279 30.62 -16.45 -26.85
CA CYS A 1279 31.48 -15.48 -26.19
C CYS A 1279 30.71 -14.67 -25.16
N PHE A 1280 31.38 -14.30 -24.07
CA PHE A 1280 30.83 -13.48 -23.00
C PHE A 1280 31.77 -12.36 -22.55
#